data_AF-C6BV13-F1
#
_entry.id   AF-C6BV13-F1
#
_cell.length_a   1.000
_cell.length_b   1.000
_cell.length_c   1.000
_cell.angle_alpha   90.00
_cell.angle_beta   90.00
_cell.angle_gamma   90.00
#
_symmetry.space_group_name_H-M   'P 1'
#
loop_
_entity.id
_entity.type
_entity.pdbx_description
1 polymer ?
#
loop_
_entity_poly.entity_id
_entity_poly.type
_entity_poly.pdbx_seq_one_letter_code
_entity_poly.pdbx_strand_id
1 'polypeptide(L)'
;MKKLILSLIVLGVILSPVFSSASPSVEYLKKFTGPVMSRAYFGSNCDLTDDTIVISAMSETVDLKAGAGAVYIFSKDRGGPGKWGLVKRRTAADVGTVSEYGSFGMGLAISNDIVVVSHPFADIDGTNNAGEVYILGRNVGGDDNWGIQQVLRTDPLVDGLSFGYDVDICGQTIVVSANGCAYIYEPDSANPGDWKPVKQLIAQNESGVPEGSAGFGVSVDLSDETLAVGSSNGPGYVYLFERNTGGDENWGIVKKLVAQSDDGAPDIQLDALFGGAVALCSDLLLVGAPNMNAGAQYVGAAYIYSKDKGGANQWGIVKKLIPVRESGKPYYNKNTYFGRFVSFSGDLALVSAEGGVLLFSKSQSDIGTWGIVKTIGSMDTEAKSGLAGQAAVYGDYCIIGAMSKDEGVKKSVGAAYYFKIPNIVSPEGCADKTVSPTATQPAGTTAIVTSVTKRVKTTAEVKEEHQTPGMDSMLGANVYEFNATVTAGKVAYFCFNSSSLGERKAEEVALFKLFPNKESKSFTYSSGKNPSEEGYFWITDEGNSGQYIDPKTILVGARTYTVNYSVKDNGEYDLDDTAGVIHDPVVPGTSGGSGDGTGCVLNPQAGFSVELCALFVVGLLGIIARGIVRYRVLKKCLPSLIVLGVIVYPTVCLASLPVELIKKMYVSDAGPGLEQADTKYGYSVAINEDTAAITVPKLNAVYLYSKDVGGDGTWGYLKRININGVYKAALSQNYMAVTSTVIGRTFVFNRNTGGTNNWGEVAQLGSSTYSSVAVCENIIVVGSAMEGVEGLARIYIPDPDNPGQWKFHKALIPQDENGVFDTVGGGLQFGSSVAVSEDVIAVGGIAATVDTTDVAGKVYVYYRNADGANNWGIVKNIHAQKDDGTSDTSSQAYFGFALSMSGDLLLVGARDTDIESVDSVGTAYIYSKDKNGADQWGVVKKLRAVRDDGTPSNYQYSQFGKDVSISGDLALVASNYGAYLFSKSQSDIGNWGIVEIIGDSQTEPYAELASSVSIHGDYSIVGSSSKDKRTLTDPDAPVFFPNPHPIVDNVGAAYLLKTPNIVSPEGCADKTVSPTATQPAGTSAIVTSVSKKVKTTAQLKEEHQTPGMDSMLGANVYEFNATVTAGKVAYFCFNSSSLGERAAEDVALFKLFPDKESKSFTYSSGKNPSEEGYFWITDEGNSGQYIDPKTILVGARTYTVNYSVKDNGEYDLDDTAGVIHDPVVPGTSGGSGDGTGCVLNPQAGFSMELCALFVVGLLGICARRVSR
;
A
#
# COMPACT_ATOMS: atom_id res chain seq x y z
N MET A 1 42.15 18.73 -27.33
CA MET A 1 41.14 19.46 -26.54
C MET A 1 39.77 18.79 -26.50
N LYS A 2 39.14 18.39 -27.62
CA LYS A 2 37.83 17.67 -27.57
C LYS A 2 37.85 16.25 -26.96
N LYS A 3 39.00 15.57 -26.93
CA LYS A 3 39.17 14.29 -26.19
C LYS A 3 39.58 14.46 -24.72
N LEU A 4 39.95 15.67 -24.28
CA LEU A 4 40.25 15.95 -22.87
C LEU A 4 38.98 16.36 -22.09
N ILE A 5 37.98 16.89 -22.79
CA ILE A 5 36.64 17.21 -22.24
C ILE A 5 35.79 15.94 -22.08
N LEU A 6 35.98 14.93 -22.94
CA LEU A 6 35.22 13.67 -22.84
C LEU A 6 35.74 12.73 -21.73
N SER A 7 37.04 12.77 -21.41
CA SER A 7 37.63 11.96 -20.33
C SER A 7 37.39 12.53 -18.92
N LEU A 8 37.08 13.82 -18.79
CA LEU A 8 36.64 14.42 -17.52
C LEU A 8 35.15 14.17 -17.22
N ILE A 9 34.36 13.83 -18.25
CA ILE A 9 32.94 13.44 -18.10
C ILE A 9 32.82 11.95 -17.73
N VAL A 10 33.79 11.11 -18.11
CA VAL A 10 33.75 9.66 -17.82
C VAL A 10 34.32 9.30 -16.43
N LEU A 11 35.13 10.17 -15.80
CA LEU A 11 35.60 9.96 -14.42
C LEU A 11 34.68 10.54 -13.34
N GLY A 12 33.68 11.35 -13.72
CA GLY A 12 32.69 11.94 -12.82
C GLY A 12 31.39 11.13 -12.67
N VAL A 13 31.26 9.99 -13.36
CA VAL A 13 30.02 9.16 -13.36
C VAL A 13 30.21 7.84 -12.61
N ILE A 14 31.41 7.54 -12.09
CA ILE A 14 31.70 6.31 -11.32
C ILE A 14 31.79 6.54 -9.80
N LEU A 15 31.55 7.76 -9.32
CA LEU A 15 31.47 8.08 -7.88
C LEU A 15 30.29 9.00 -7.55
N SER A 16 29.13 8.73 -8.15
CA SER A 16 27.86 9.18 -7.56
C SER A 16 27.34 8.03 -6.72
N PRO A 17 27.19 8.17 -5.39
CA PRO A 17 26.39 7.21 -4.65
C PRO A 17 25.02 7.21 -5.32
N VAL A 18 24.58 6.06 -5.82
CA VAL A 18 23.16 5.85 -6.03
C VAL A 18 22.58 5.94 -4.62
N PHE A 19 22.14 7.13 -4.24
CA PHE A 19 21.18 7.27 -3.17
C PHE A 19 19.94 6.52 -3.66
N SER A 20 19.85 5.24 -3.28
CA SER A 20 18.56 4.68 -2.94
C SER A 20 17.95 5.69 -1.99
N SER A 21 16.93 6.43 -2.43
CA SER A 21 16.02 7.08 -1.50
C SER A 21 15.38 5.92 -0.75
N ALA A 22 15.98 5.57 0.39
CA ALA A 22 15.42 4.61 1.33
C ALA A 22 13.96 4.99 1.53
N SER A 23 13.07 3.99 1.59
CA SER A 23 11.73 4.20 2.12
C SER A 23 11.86 5.01 3.42
N PRO A 24 11.03 6.04 3.63
CA PRO A 24 11.11 6.90 4.80
C PRO A 24 11.14 6.02 6.07
N SER A 25 12.33 5.86 6.66
CA SER A 25 12.55 4.88 7.74
C SER A 25 12.48 5.62 9.07
N VAL A 26 11.51 5.23 9.90
CA VAL A 26 11.51 5.59 11.32
C VAL A 26 12.62 4.78 11.99
N GLU A 27 13.59 5.48 12.55
CA GLU A 27 14.75 4.92 13.22
C GLU A 27 14.56 5.02 14.73
N TYR A 28 14.55 3.88 15.42
CA TYR A 28 14.58 3.84 16.88
C TYR A 28 15.96 4.27 17.39
N LEU A 29 16.00 5.33 18.20
CA LEU A 29 17.26 5.90 18.70
C LEU A 29 17.55 5.50 20.14
N LYS A 30 16.55 5.57 21.04
CA LYS A 30 16.78 5.37 22.48
C LYS A 30 15.52 5.06 23.26
N LYS A 31 15.64 4.19 24.27
CA LYS A 31 14.67 3.98 25.36
C LYS A 31 15.10 4.75 26.61
N PHE A 32 14.15 5.45 27.20
CA PHE A 32 14.26 6.12 28.49
C PHE A 32 13.49 5.32 29.55
N THR A 33 14.07 5.20 30.73
CA THR A 33 13.50 4.41 31.84
C THR A 33 13.57 5.19 33.15
N GLY A 34 12.51 5.11 33.94
CA GLY A 34 12.47 5.56 35.32
C GLY A 34 12.90 4.47 36.32
N PRO A 35 12.66 4.70 37.62
CA PRO A 35 12.88 3.70 38.66
C PRO A 35 11.97 2.48 38.46
N VAL A 36 12.50 1.28 38.76
CA VAL A 36 11.77 0.01 38.63
C VAL A 36 10.76 -0.15 39.77
N MET A 37 9.62 0.52 39.66
CA MET A 37 8.56 0.57 40.65
C MET A 37 7.21 0.24 40.01
N SER A 38 6.44 -0.68 40.62
CA SER A 38 5.10 -1.01 40.12
C SER A 38 4.20 0.21 40.13
N ARG A 39 3.42 0.42 39.05
CA ARG A 39 2.46 1.52 38.90
C ARG A 39 3.10 2.92 38.96
N ALA A 40 4.37 3.06 38.59
CA ALA A 40 4.98 4.38 38.45
C ALA A 40 4.46 5.14 37.22
N TYR A 41 4.06 4.40 36.17
CA TYR A 41 3.60 4.94 34.89
C TYR A 41 4.61 5.93 34.26
N PHE A 42 5.90 5.60 34.28
CA PHE A 42 6.90 6.40 33.57
C PHE A 42 6.58 6.46 32.06
N GLY A 43 6.62 7.65 31.47
CA GLY A 43 6.10 7.88 30.12
C GLY A 43 4.59 8.06 30.09
N SER A 44 3.97 8.53 31.19
CA SER A 44 2.56 8.92 31.21
C SER A 44 2.28 10.18 30.39
N ASN A 45 3.22 11.13 30.44
CA ASN A 45 3.27 12.35 29.64
C ASN A 45 4.73 12.58 29.23
N CYS A 46 4.95 13.19 28.06
CA CYS A 46 6.28 13.51 27.56
C CYS A 46 6.21 14.64 26.52
N ASP A 47 7.26 15.46 26.51
CA ASP A 47 7.42 16.55 25.55
C ASP A 47 8.92 16.79 25.25
N LEU A 48 9.26 17.44 24.13
CA LEU A 48 10.63 17.59 23.66
C LEU A 48 10.92 18.89 22.90
N THR A 49 12.17 19.33 23.00
CA THR A 49 12.80 20.34 22.14
C THR A 49 13.99 19.71 21.39
N ASP A 50 14.78 20.53 20.72
CA ASP A 50 16.01 20.13 20.04
C ASP A 50 17.10 19.55 20.98
N ASP A 51 17.17 20.06 22.21
CA ASP A 51 18.21 19.74 23.20
C ASP A 51 17.69 19.12 24.51
N THR A 52 16.37 19.12 24.76
CA THR A 52 15.78 18.73 26.05
C THR A 52 14.57 17.81 25.86
N ILE A 53 14.45 16.78 26.70
CA ILE A 53 13.31 15.85 26.75
C ILE A 53 12.78 15.83 28.18
N VAL A 54 11.47 15.97 28.35
CA VAL A 54 10.79 15.85 29.64
C VAL A 54 9.84 14.67 29.65
N ILE A 55 9.86 13.88 30.72
CA ILE A 55 9.04 12.66 30.86
C ILE A 55 8.48 12.56 32.28
N SER A 56 7.18 12.32 32.39
CA SER A 56 6.50 12.14 33.66
C SER A 56 6.36 10.68 34.08
N ALA A 57 6.35 10.45 35.38
CA ALA A 57 5.92 9.23 36.05
C ALA A 57 4.83 9.61 37.07
N MET A 58 3.64 9.94 36.56
CA MET A 58 2.60 10.61 37.35
C MET A 58 2.13 9.82 38.58
N SER A 59 2.32 8.49 38.61
CA SER A 59 1.91 7.67 39.76
C SER A 59 3.06 7.11 40.59
N GLU A 60 4.27 7.65 40.40
CA GLU A 60 5.41 7.29 41.23
C GLU A 60 5.13 7.52 42.72
N THR A 61 5.50 6.55 43.57
CA THR A 61 5.35 6.67 45.02
C THR A 61 6.51 7.49 45.58
N VAL A 62 6.17 8.58 46.27
CA VAL A 62 7.13 9.51 46.90
C VAL A 62 6.77 9.65 48.38
N ASP A 63 7.76 9.56 49.28
CA ASP A 63 7.57 9.69 50.74
C ASP A 63 6.42 8.86 51.31
N LEU A 64 6.31 7.60 50.87
CA LEU A 64 5.26 6.63 51.23
C LEU A 64 3.84 7.00 50.77
N LYS A 65 3.68 8.07 49.97
CA LYS A 65 2.42 8.46 49.34
C LYS A 65 2.35 7.85 47.94
N ALA A 66 1.43 6.90 47.77
CA ALA A 66 1.17 6.28 46.48
C ALA A 66 0.61 7.33 45.50
N GLY A 67 1.06 7.31 44.25
CA GLY A 67 0.51 8.20 43.23
C GLY A 67 0.89 9.68 43.36
N ALA A 68 1.91 10.02 44.14
CA ALA A 68 2.33 11.40 44.35
C ALA A 68 2.95 12.02 43.08
N GLY A 69 3.73 11.24 42.32
CA GLY A 69 4.23 11.61 41.00
C GLY A 69 5.64 12.22 40.94
N ALA A 70 6.25 12.15 39.77
CA ALA A 70 7.60 12.65 39.48
C ALA A 70 7.77 13.05 38.00
N VAL A 71 8.72 13.96 37.72
CA VAL A 71 9.12 14.40 36.38
C VAL A 71 10.63 14.28 36.21
N TYR A 72 11.04 13.88 35.01
CA TYR A 72 12.43 13.62 34.63
C TYR A 72 12.80 14.49 33.44
N ILE A 73 13.92 15.20 33.55
CA ILE A 73 14.43 16.11 32.53
C ILE A 73 15.77 15.57 32.03
N PHE A 74 15.86 15.33 30.73
CA PHE A 74 17.03 14.84 30.03
C PHE A 74 17.54 15.92 29.07
N SER A 75 18.85 16.02 28.90
CA SER A 75 19.45 16.90 27.89
C SER A 75 20.40 16.14 27.00
N LYS A 76 20.50 16.61 25.75
CA LYS A 76 21.43 16.13 24.73
C LYS A 76 22.87 16.47 25.12
N ASP A 77 23.81 15.71 24.58
CA ASP A 77 25.26 15.78 24.84
C ASP A 77 25.73 15.56 26.30
N ARG A 78 24.80 15.33 27.22
CA ARG A 78 25.12 15.03 28.63
C ARG A 78 25.64 13.60 28.77
N GLY A 79 26.94 13.49 29.03
CA GLY A 79 27.67 12.22 29.04
C GLY A 79 28.46 11.93 27.76
N GLY A 80 28.57 12.91 26.86
CA GLY A 80 29.37 12.91 25.64
C GLY A 80 28.55 13.36 24.42
N PRO A 81 29.19 13.82 23.33
CA PRO A 81 28.49 14.27 22.12
C PRO A 81 27.51 13.22 21.58
N GLY A 82 26.31 13.66 21.24
CA GLY A 82 25.17 12.86 20.76
C GLY A 82 24.41 12.08 21.83
N LYS A 83 24.81 12.10 23.11
CA LYS A 83 24.19 11.28 24.16
C LYS A 83 23.17 12.03 24.99
N TRP A 84 21.99 11.44 25.13
CA TRP A 84 20.98 11.89 26.10
C TRP A 84 21.30 11.40 27.51
N GLY A 85 21.37 12.33 28.46
CA GLY A 85 21.63 12.07 29.88
C GLY A 85 20.63 12.78 30.79
N LEU A 86 20.29 12.14 31.92
CA LEU A 86 19.42 12.72 32.94
C LEU A 86 20.08 13.95 33.57
N VAL A 87 19.39 15.09 33.51
CA VAL A 87 19.77 16.34 34.17
C VAL A 87 19.17 16.40 35.56
N LYS A 88 17.85 16.16 35.63
CA LYS A 88 17.10 16.34 36.87
C LYS A 88 15.95 15.37 36.98
N ARG A 89 15.70 14.92 38.21
CA ARG A 89 14.45 14.32 38.64
C ARG A 89 13.82 15.27 39.66
N ARG A 90 12.54 15.56 39.51
CA ARG A 90 11.73 16.38 40.43
C ARG A 90 10.54 15.56 40.90
N THR A 91 10.31 15.54 42.20
CA THR A 91 9.18 14.86 42.83
C THR A 91 8.28 15.85 43.53
N ALA A 92 7.04 15.44 43.83
CA ALA A 92 6.11 16.20 44.66
C ALA A 92 6.76 16.71 45.99
N ALA A 93 7.65 15.91 46.59
CA ALA A 93 8.37 16.29 47.82
C ALA A 93 9.43 17.39 47.59
N ASP A 94 10.08 17.40 46.43
CA ASP A 94 11.07 18.44 46.09
C ASP A 94 10.41 19.81 45.88
N VAL A 95 9.10 19.82 45.56
CA VAL A 95 8.34 21.03 45.23
C VAL A 95 7.42 21.52 46.36
N GLY A 96 7.27 20.73 47.44
CA GLY A 96 6.74 21.17 48.74
C GLY A 96 5.36 20.62 49.12
N THR A 97 4.57 20.11 48.17
CA THR A 97 3.24 19.53 48.43
C THR A 97 3.22 18.05 48.05
N VAL A 98 2.95 17.15 49.00
CA VAL A 98 2.87 15.71 48.75
C VAL A 98 1.48 15.19 49.10
N SER A 99 0.69 14.91 48.06
CA SER A 99 -0.67 14.37 48.18
C SER A 99 -0.69 12.91 47.73
N GLU A 100 -1.47 12.08 48.41
CA GLU A 100 -1.72 10.72 47.93
C GLU A 100 -2.59 10.79 46.67
N TYR A 101 -2.18 10.13 45.59
CA TYR A 101 -2.79 10.24 44.25
C TYR A 101 -2.76 11.67 43.65
N GLY A 102 -1.87 12.54 44.14
CA GLY A 102 -1.72 13.93 43.68
C GLY A 102 -1.42 14.07 42.18
N SER A 103 -0.77 13.06 41.59
CA SER A 103 -0.45 13.00 40.16
C SER A 103 0.46 14.13 39.66
N PHE A 104 1.51 14.47 40.41
CA PHE A 104 2.52 15.43 39.96
C PHE A 104 3.14 14.99 38.62
N GLY A 105 3.07 15.86 37.63
CA GLY A 105 3.47 15.58 36.24
C GLY A 105 2.35 15.02 35.35
N MET A 106 1.08 15.16 35.73
CA MET A 106 -0.05 14.77 34.87
C MET A 106 -0.09 15.61 33.57
N GLY A 107 -0.07 16.93 33.69
CA GLY A 107 0.17 17.88 32.61
C GLY A 107 1.64 18.29 32.59
N LEU A 108 2.21 18.37 31.39
CA LEU A 108 3.63 18.64 31.15
C LEU A 108 3.79 19.32 29.79
N ALA A 109 4.50 20.44 29.74
CA ALA A 109 4.85 21.13 28.50
C ALA A 109 6.23 21.81 28.62
N ILE A 110 6.98 21.88 27.53
CA ILE A 110 8.27 22.57 27.48
C ILE A 110 8.32 23.58 26.33
N SER A 111 8.82 24.78 26.62
CA SER A 111 9.19 25.76 25.60
C SER A 111 10.53 26.39 25.95
N ASN A 112 11.54 26.12 25.13
CA ASN A 112 12.90 26.61 25.31
C ASN A 112 13.44 26.28 26.72
N ASP A 113 13.64 27.31 27.55
CA ASP A 113 14.23 27.22 28.89
C ASP A 113 13.19 27.11 30.01
N ILE A 114 11.91 26.89 29.69
CA ILE A 114 10.81 26.76 30.66
C ILE A 114 10.12 25.41 30.52
N VAL A 115 9.94 24.71 31.64
CA VAL A 115 9.10 23.51 31.77
C VAL A 115 7.94 23.81 32.71
N VAL A 116 6.72 23.55 32.26
CA VAL A 116 5.50 23.69 33.06
C VAL A 116 5.06 22.31 33.52
N VAL A 117 4.87 22.13 34.83
CA VAL A 117 4.52 20.84 35.43
C VAL A 117 3.28 21.00 36.29
N SER A 118 2.25 20.19 36.05
CA SER A 118 1.02 20.27 36.82
C SER A 118 0.94 19.27 37.97
N HIS A 119 0.16 19.62 39.00
CA HIS A 119 -0.16 18.80 40.16
C HIS A 119 -1.65 18.95 40.50
N PRO A 120 -2.56 18.45 39.64
CA PRO A 120 -3.97 18.82 39.68
C PRO A 120 -4.71 18.35 40.92
N PHE A 121 -4.31 17.22 41.51
CA PHE A 121 -4.99 16.65 42.69
C PHE A 121 -4.25 16.98 43.99
N ALA A 122 -3.53 18.10 44.01
CA ALA A 122 -2.86 18.58 45.22
C ALA A 122 -3.87 19.12 46.24
N ASP A 123 -3.79 18.62 47.47
CA ASP A 123 -4.47 19.20 48.63
C ASP A 123 -3.60 20.35 49.20
N ILE A 124 -4.13 21.56 49.18
CA ILE A 124 -3.37 22.77 49.51
C ILE A 124 -4.09 23.51 50.64
N ASP A 125 -3.37 23.77 51.74
CA ASP A 125 -3.88 24.51 52.91
C ASP A 125 -5.25 24.03 53.43
N GLY A 126 -5.51 22.72 53.33
CA GLY A 126 -6.77 22.09 53.76
C GLY A 126 -7.91 22.12 52.73
N THR A 127 -7.65 22.61 51.52
CA THR A 127 -8.58 22.58 50.38
C THR A 127 -8.28 21.35 49.53
N ASN A 128 -9.28 20.50 49.27
CA ASN A 128 -9.05 19.23 48.60
C ASN A 128 -9.01 19.40 47.08
N ASN A 129 -8.07 18.74 46.40
CA ASN A 129 -7.91 18.79 44.94
C ASN A 129 -7.98 20.22 44.38
N ALA A 130 -7.37 21.18 45.08
CA ALA A 130 -7.31 22.57 44.63
C ALA A 130 -6.46 22.65 43.35
N GLY A 131 -5.36 21.90 43.33
CA GLY A 131 -4.42 21.84 42.22
C GLY A 131 -3.44 23.01 42.20
N GLU A 132 -2.26 22.78 41.65
CA GLU A 132 -1.19 23.76 41.48
C GLU A 132 -0.33 23.43 40.26
N VAL A 133 0.35 24.45 39.71
CA VAL A 133 1.25 24.30 38.58
C VAL A 133 2.61 24.91 38.92
N TYR A 134 3.68 24.24 38.51
CA TYR A 134 5.05 24.63 38.76
C TYR A 134 5.73 25.05 37.48
N ILE A 135 6.37 26.21 37.50
CA ILE A 135 7.21 26.72 36.42
C ILE A 135 8.65 26.44 36.79
N LEU A 136 9.32 25.61 36.00
CA LEU A 136 10.73 25.29 36.16
C LEU A 136 11.55 26.04 35.10
N GLY A 137 12.49 26.86 35.55
CA GLY A 137 13.41 27.58 34.66
C GLY A 137 14.78 26.90 34.58
N ARG A 138 15.36 26.87 33.38
CA ARG A 138 16.76 26.47 33.17
C ARG A 138 17.69 27.45 33.88
N ASN A 139 18.74 26.92 34.49
CA ASN A 139 19.72 27.63 35.32
C ASN A 139 19.15 28.29 36.60
N VAL A 140 17.87 28.08 36.93
CA VAL A 140 17.31 28.57 38.19
C VAL A 140 17.89 27.77 39.35
N GLY A 141 18.55 28.45 40.29
CA GLY A 141 19.23 27.82 41.41
C GLY A 141 20.60 27.19 41.08
N GLY A 142 21.23 27.58 39.97
CA GLY A 142 22.61 27.21 39.59
C GLY A 142 22.73 26.74 38.13
N ASP A 143 23.95 26.75 37.59
CA ASP A 143 24.24 26.33 36.21
C ASP A 143 23.74 24.90 35.93
N ASP A 144 23.14 24.70 34.76
CA ASP A 144 22.54 23.44 34.27
C ASP A 144 21.50 22.82 35.22
N ASN A 145 20.87 23.64 36.09
CA ASN A 145 19.80 23.21 36.97
C ASN A 145 18.43 23.62 36.44
N TRP A 146 17.42 22.77 36.66
CA TRP A 146 16.02 23.11 36.38
C TRP A 146 15.33 23.38 37.72
N GLY A 147 15.33 24.64 38.14
CA GLY A 147 14.83 25.10 39.44
C GLY A 147 13.41 25.64 39.37
N ILE A 148 12.69 25.60 40.50
CA ILE A 148 11.36 26.20 40.60
C ILE A 148 11.51 27.71 40.52
N GLN A 149 10.98 28.28 39.45
CA GLN A 149 10.90 29.71 39.22
C GLN A 149 9.65 30.27 39.92
N GLN A 150 8.51 29.62 39.74
CA GLN A 150 7.24 30.06 40.33
C GLN A 150 6.27 28.89 40.54
N VAL A 151 5.33 29.06 41.46
CA VAL A 151 4.16 28.19 41.65
C VAL A 151 2.90 28.99 41.34
N LEU A 152 2.05 28.48 40.45
CA LEU A 152 0.77 29.07 40.08
C LEU A 152 -0.38 28.37 40.81
N ARG A 153 -1.30 29.16 41.36
CA ARG A 153 -2.50 28.73 42.09
C ARG A 153 -3.60 29.76 41.89
N THR A 154 -4.86 29.36 42.10
CA THR A 154 -5.95 30.33 42.19
C THR A 154 -5.95 31.01 43.56
N ASP A 155 -6.33 32.29 43.59
CA ASP A 155 -6.60 33.03 44.83
C ASP A 155 -8.02 33.62 44.79
N PRO A 156 -8.97 33.11 45.60
CA PRO A 156 -8.81 32.04 46.59
C PRO A 156 -8.66 30.63 45.98
N LEU A 157 -8.18 29.67 46.78
CA LEU A 157 -8.20 28.25 46.45
C LEU A 157 -9.65 27.74 46.32
N VAL A 158 -9.89 26.83 45.38
CA VAL A 158 -11.24 26.29 45.09
C VAL A 158 -11.22 24.76 45.22
N ASP A 159 -12.09 24.23 46.07
CA ASP A 159 -12.22 22.79 46.32
C ASP A 159 -12.69 22.05 45.06
N GLY A 160 -11.99 20.97 44.70
CA GLY A 160 -12.30 20.13 43.54
C GLY A 160 -12.00 20.76 42.16
N LEU A 161 -11.39 21.95 42.12
CA LEU A 161 -11.10 22.65 40.87
C LEU A 161 -10.13 21.88 39.98
N SER A 162 -9.23 21.09 40.57
CA SER A 162 -8.19 20.36 39.86
C SER A 162 -7.35 21.26 38.95
N PHE A 163 -6.92 22.42 39.46
CA PHE A 163 -6.14 23.40 38.70
C PHE A 163 -4.83 22.78 38.18
N GLY A 164 -4.58 22.90 36.87
CA GLY A 164 -3.52 22.18 36.19
C GLY A 164 -3.94 20.79 35.70
N TYR A 165 -5.20 20.59 35.32
CA TYR A 165 -5.63 19.31 34.75
C TYR A 165 -4.83 18.99 33.48
N ASP A 166 -4.63 20.00 32.63
CA ASP A 166 -3.73 20.01 31.49
C ASP A 166 -3.04 21.38 31.38
N VAL A 167 -1.88 21.44 30.74
CA VAL A 167 -1.08 22.66 30.61
C VAL A 167 -0.37 22.70 29.26
N ASP A 168 -0.17 23.90 28.74
CA ASP A 168 0.67 24.11 27.56
C ASP A 168 1.41 25.46 27.61
N ILE A 169 2.52 25.58 26.89
CA ILE A 169 3.33 26.79 26.78
C ILE A 169 3.84 27.01 25.35
N CYS A 170 3.54 28.17 24.80
CA CYS A 170 4.08 28.62 23.53
C CYS A 170 4.63 30.04 23.68
N GLY A 171 5.93 30.21 23.46
CA GLY A 171 6.61 31.50 23.60
C GLY A 171 6.46 32.09 25.00
N GLN A 172 5.71 33.18 25.11
CA GLN A 172 5.48 33.93 26.35
C GLN A 172 4.04 33.76 26.89
N THR A 173 3.37 32.67 26.56
CA THR A 173 2.01 32.43 27.02
C THR A 173 1.91 31.01 27.57
N ILE A 174 1.42 30.91 28.80
CA ILE A 174 1.12 29.62 29.46
C ILE A 174 -0.39 29.49 29.58
N VAL A 175 -0.91 28.32 29.27
CA VAL A 175 -2.30 27.96 29.52
C VAL A 175 -2.36 26.89 30.58
N VAL A 176 -3.24 27.10 31.55
CA VAL A 176 -3.51 26.14 32.63
C VAL A 176 -4.99 25.82 32.66
N SER A 177 -5.36 24.58 32.40
CA SER A 177 -6.75 24.16 32.47
C SER A 177 -7.17 23.71 33.87
N ALA A 178 -8.47 23.75 34.12
CA ALA A 178 -9.11 23.30 35.35
C ALA A 178 -10.52 22.79 35.03
N ASN A 179 -11.21 22.21 36.02
CA ASN A 179 -12.59 21.74 35.82
C ASN A 179 -13.52 22.91 35.41
N GLY A 180 -13.88 22.96 34.13
CA GLY A 180 -14.83 23.90 33.56
C GLY A 180 -14.24 25.26 33.17
N CYS A 181 -12.93 25.45 33.22
CA CYS A 181 -12.28 26.69 32.77
C CYS A 181 -10.81 26.48 32.35
N ALA A 182 -10.24 27.49 31.71
CA ALA A 182 -8.79 27.57 31.45
C ALA A 182 -8.29 28.96 31.81
N TYR A 183 -7.05 29.07 32.25
CA TYR A 183 -6.42 30.32 32.65
C TYR A 183 -5.22 30.59 31.76
N ILE A 184 -5.10 31.83 31.30
CA ILE A 184 -3.97 32.30 30.51
C ILE A 184 -3.06 33.10 31.43
N TYR A 185 -1.78 32.78 31.38
CA TYR A 185 -0.71 33.46 32.09
C TYR A 185 0.30 34.06 31.11
N GLU A 186 0.78 35.25 31.43
CA GLU A 186 1.80 35.96 30.66
C GLU A 186 2.87 36.52 31.61
N PRO A 187 4.09 36.83 31.12
CA PRO A 187 5.14 37.44 31.92
C PRO A 187 4.66 38.70 32.61
N ASP A 188 4.96 38.81 33.90
CA ASP A 188 4.64 40.00 34.65
C ASP A 188 5.68 41.08 34.38
N SER A 189 5.31 42.06 33.56
CA SER A 189 6.13 43.25 33.32
C SER A 189 6.50 44.03 34.59
N ALA A 190 5.72 43.89 35.68
CA ALA A 190 6.04 44.50 36.97
C ALA A 190 7.07 43.69 37.78
N ASN A 191 7.16 42.38 37.56
CA ASN A 191 8.05 41.46 38.27
C ASN A 191 8.76 40.55 37.24
N PRO A 192 9.85 41.03 36.60
CA PRO A 192 10.54 40.27 35.56
C PRO A 192 10.99 38.89 36.05
N GLY A 193 10.51 37.84 35.38
CA GLY A 193 10.74 36.44 35.77
C GLY A 193 9.52 35.78 36.40
N ASP A 194 8.49 36.53 36.79
CA ASP A 194 7.21 35.97 37.25
C ASP A 194 6.17 35.99 36.13
N TRP A 195 5.12 35.20 36.31
CA TRP A 195 3.97 35.05 35.44
C TRP A 195 2.70 35.45 36.20
N LYS A 196 1.80 36.18 35.52
CA LYS A 196 0.53 36.63 36.09
C LYS A 196 -0.66 36.14 35.27
N PRO A 197 -1.80 35.85 35.89
CA PRO A 197 -3.02 35.51 35.16
C PRO A 197 -3.54 36.75 34.42
N VAL A 198 -3.81 36.61 33.13
CA VAL A 198 -4.37 37.69 32.29
C VAL A 198 -5.82 37.45 31.93
N LYS A 199 -6.24 36.18 31.82
CA LYS A 199 -7.61 35.83 31.44
C LYS A 199 -8.04 34.48 32.01
N GLN A 200 -9.29 34.40 32.45
CA GLN A 200 -9.99 33.13 32.65
C GLN A 200 -10.95 32.92 31.47
N LEU A 201 -10.86 31.76 30.84
CA LEU A 201 -11.71 31.30 29.75
C LEU A 201 -12.73 30.29 30.28
N ILE A 202 -13.95 30.40 29.76
CA ILE A 202 -15.07 29.50 30.04
C ILE A 202 -15.72 29.09 28.72
N ALA A 203 -16.46 27.98 28.75
CA ALA A 203 -17.27 27.56 27.62
C ALA A 203 -18.28 28.66 27.25
N GLN A 204 -18.25 29.09 25.99
CA GLN A 204 -19.15 30.10 25.43
C GLN A 204 -19.47 29.77 23.98
N ASN A 205 -20.62 30.20 23.46
CA ASN A 205 -20.88 30.13 22.03
C ASN A 205 -20.12 31.22 21.27
N GLU A 206 -20.18 31.18 19.93
CA GLU A 206 -19.48 32.12 19.04
C GLU A 206 -19.90 33.58 19.24
N SER A 207 -21.04 33.84 19.90
CA SER A 207 -21.47 35.20 20.28
C SER A 207 -20.91 35.65 21.64
N GLY A 208 -20.03 34.85 22.28
CA GLY A 208 -19.47 35.13 23.60
C GLY A 208 -20.44 34.93 24.76
N VAL A 209 -21.56 34.24 24.55
CA VAL A 209 -22.51 33.93 25.63
C VAL A 209 -22.06 32.66 26.35
N PRO A 210 -21.88 32.69 27.68
CA PRO A 210 -21.49 31.50 28.45
C PRO A 210 -22.47 30.33 28.27
N GLU A 211 -21.93 29.12 28.18
CA GLU A 211 -22.68 27.86 28.08
C GLU A 211 -22.27 26.90 29.21
N GLY A 212 -22.89 25.72 29.26
CA GLY A 212 -22.54 24.70 30.25
C GLY A 212 -21.05 24.35 30.20
N SER A 213 -20.36 24.55 31.32
CA SER A 213 -18.91 24.36 31.45
C SER A 213 -18.50 22.92 31.76
N ALA A 214 -19.46 22.00 31.94
CA ALA A 214 -19.15 20.63 32.29
C ALA A 214 -18.27 19.99 31.21
N GLY A 215 -17.06 19.55 31.58
CA GLY A 215 -16.11 18.90 30.68
C GLY A 215 -15.16 19.84 29.96
N PHE A 216 -15.39 21.16 29.98
CA PHE A 216 -14.49 22.16 29.39
C PHE A 216 -13.15 22.23 30.15
N GLY A 217 -12.04 22.28 29.42
CA GLY A 217 -10.69 22.30 29.99
C GLY A 217 -10.07 20.92 30.17
N VAL A 218 -10.66 19.86 29.58
CA VAL A 218 -10.10 18.49 29.67
C VAL A 218 -8.78 18.32 28.89
N SER A 219 -8.60 19.14 27.85
CA SER A 219 -7.35 19.23 27.08
C SER A 219 -7.15 20.66 26.60
N VAL A 220 -5.91 21.12 26.52
CA VAL A 220 -5.54 22.43 25.97
C VAL A 220 -4.30 22.30 25.09
N ASP A 221 -4.24 23.13 24.05
CA ASP A 221 -3.02 23.28 23.24
C ASP A 221 -2.98 24.68 22.64
N LEU A 222 -1.79 25.24 22.48
CA LEU A 222 -1.54 26.62 22.11
C LEU A 222 -0.49 26.69 20.99
N SER A 223 -0.85 27.36 19.90
CA SER A 223 0.09 27.73 18.85
C SER A 223 -0.02 29.22 18.57
N ASP A 224 1.06 29.95 18.82
CA ASP A 224 1.15 31.39 18.59
C ASP A 224 0.00 32.17 19.29
N GLU A 225 -0.95 32.69 18.52
CA GLU A 225 -2.10 33.47 18.99
C GLU A 225 -3.40 32.65 19.04
N THR A 226 -3.36 31.34 18.78
CA THR A 226 -4.54 30.47 18.76
C THR A 226 -4.47 29.41 19.85
N LEU A 227 -5.55 29.30 20.62
CA LEU A 227 -5.71 28.35 21.72
C LEU A 227 -6.92 27.44 21.44
N ALA A 228 -6.71 26.13 21.52
CA ALA A 228 -7.77 25.13 21.51
C ALA A 228 -8.05 24.63 22.94
N VAL A 229 -9.33 24.63 23.32
CA VAL A 229 -9.77 24.07 24.60
C VAL A 229 -10.81 22.98 24.34
N GLY A 230 -10.47 21.75 24.72
CA GLY A 230 -11.35 20.60 24.62
C GLY A 230 -12.45 20.59 25.68
N SER A 231 -13.61 20.04 25.32
CA SER A 231 -14.69 19.73 26.23
C SER A 231 -15.28 18.36 25.91
N SER A 232 -15.02 17.33 26.71
CA SER A 232 -15.34 15.95 26.33
C SER A 232 -16.70 15.44 26.81
N ASN A 233 -17.55 16.28 27.42
CA ASN A 233 -18.86 15.83 27.90
C ASN A 233 -19.92 15.77 26.80
N GLY A 234 -20.85 14.82 26.92
CA GLY A 234 -21.87 14.57 25.89
C GLY A 234 -21.21 14.15 24.58
N PRO A 235 -21.50 14.77 23.43
CA PRO A 235 -20.81 14.44 22.18
C PRO A 235 -19.37 14.96 22.10
N GLY A 236 -19.02 15.90 22.98
CA GLY A 236 -17.74 16.60 22.97
C GLY A 236 -17.67 17.80 22.02
N TYR A 237 -16.83 18.77 22.35
CA TYR A 237 -16.63 20.03 21.62
C TYR A 237 -15.18 20.50 21.73
N VAL A 238 -14.75 21.34 20.78
CA VAL A 238 -13.52 22.13 20.91
C VAL A 238 -13.85 23.61 20.75
N TYR A 239 -13.32 24.43 21.64
CA TYR A 239 -13.49 25.87 21.62
C TYR A 239 -12.17 26.51 21.22
N LEU A 240 -12.17 27.25 20.11
CA LEU A 240 -11.02 27.98 19.61
C LEU A 240 -11.09 29.43 20.07
N PHE A 241 -10.02 29.89 20.68
CA PHE A 241 -9.82 31.27 21.10
C PHE A 241 -8.63 31.86 20.36
N GLU A 242 -8.74 33.11 19.93
CA GLU A 242 -7.63 33.84 19.35
C GLU A 242 -7.36 35.12 20.16
N ARG A 243 -6.08 35.48 20.28
CA ARG A 243 -5.65 36.77 20.84
C ARG A 243 -6.21 37.90 19.98
N ASN A 244 -6.42 39.06 20.59
CA ASN A 244 -6.98 40.27 19.97
C ASN A 244 -8.44 40.14 19.46
N THR A 245 -9.10 38.99 19.68
CA THR A 245 -10.50 38.81 19.28
C THR A 245 -11.42 39.49 20.29
N GLY A 246 -12.20 40.47 19.81
CA GLY A 246 -13.08 41.28 20.67
C GLY A 246 -12.37 42.45 21.37
N GLY A 247 -11.17 42.83 20.92
CA GLY A 247 -10.39 43.97 21.40
C GLY A 247 -8.92 43.63 21.57
N ASP A 248 -8.05 44.63 21.54
CA ASP A 248 -6.60 44.47 21.71
C ASP A 248 -6.27 43.70 23.00
N GLU A 249 -5.34 42.76 22.90
CA GLU A 249 -4.87 41.87 23.97
C GLU A 249 -5.94 40.96 24.60
N ASN A 250 -7.17 40.94 24.04
CA ASN A 250 -8.23 40.08 24.55
C ASN A 250 -8.21 38.71 23.86
N TRP A 251 -8.25 37.65 24.66
CA TRP A 251 -8.52 36.30 24.18
C TRP A 251 -10.02 36.10 24.02
N GLY A 252 -10.49 36.07 22.77
CA GLY A 252 -11.90 35.93 22.41
C GLY A 252 -12.17 34.62 21.67
N ILE A 253 -13.38 34.09 21.80
CA ILE A 253 -13.78 32.89 21.06
C ILE A 253 -13.92 33.21 19.57
N VAL A 254 -13.41 32.32 18.73
CA VAL A 254 -13.53 32.38 17.28
C VAL A 254 -14.46 31.29 16.76
N LYS A 255 -14.38 30.08 17.33
CA LYS A 255 -15.17 28.95 16.84
C LYS A 255 -15.51 27.96 17.95
N LYS A 256 -16.70 27.37 17.84
CA LYS A 256 -17.05 26.13 18.54
C LYS A 256 -17.15 24.99 17.52
N LEU A 257 -16.25 24.02 17.62
CA LEU A 257 -16.19 22.88 16.72
C LEU A 257 -16.91 21.66 17.31
N VAL A 258 -17.54 20.91 16.40
CA VAL A 258 -18.12 19.58 16.63
C VAL A 258 -17.49 18.61 15.65
N ALA A 259 -17.49 17.32 15.98
CA ALA A 259 -17.08 16.28 15.05
C ALA A 259 -17.86 16.38 13.72
N GLN A 260 -17.14 16.34 12.61
CA GLN A 260 -17.68 16.40 11.25
C GLN A 260 -17.07 15.31 10.38
N SER A 261 -17.87 14.72 9.49
CA SER A 261 -17.39 13.85 8.43
C SER A 261 -16.66 14.65 7.35
N ASP A 262 -15.95 13.97 6.44
CA ASP A 262 -15.14 14.60 5.38
C ASP A 262 -15.92 15.55 4.46
N ASP A 263 -17.24 15.38 4.36
CA ASP A 263 -18.16 16.24 3.60
C ASP A 263 -18.70 17.43 4.41
N GLY A 264 -18.26 17.60 5.66
CA GLY A 264 -18.70 18.66 6.57
C GLY A 264 -20.00 18.37 7.32
N ALA A 265 -20.63 17.20 7.11
CA ALA A 265 -21.84 16.84 7.85
C ALA A 265 -21.51 16.53 9.34
N PRO A 266 -22.44 16.82 10.28
CA PRO A 266 -22.21 16.52 11.69
C PRO A 266 -22.03 15.01 11.93
N ASP A 267 -20.94 14.63 12.59
CA ASP A 267 -20.59 13.25 12.93
C ASP A 267 -20.62 13.07 14.46
N ILE A 268 -21.79 13.37 15.03
CA ILE A 268 -21.99 13.56 16.46
C ILE A 268 -22.46 12.25 17.10
N GLN A 269 -21.66 11.72 18.02
CA GLN A 269 -22.02 10.57 18.85
C GLN A 269 -21.85 10.91 20.33
N LEU A 270 -22.86 10.58 21.14
CA LEU A 270 -22.77 10.73 22.60
C LEU A 270 -21.60 9.90 23.16
N ASP A 271 -20.87 10.50 24.09
CA ASP A 271 -19.72 9.92 24.81
C ASP A 271 -18.55 9.53 23.88
N ALA A 272 -18.50 10.06 22.65
CA ALA A 272 -17.35 9.88 21.75
C ALA A 272 -16.07 10.56 22.25
N LEU A 273 -16.20 11.46 23.23
CA LEU A 273 -15.13 12.26 23.81
C LEU A 273 -14.39 13.10 22.76
N PHE A 274 -15.12 13.66 21.78
CA PHE A 274 -14.52 14.63 20.85
C PHE A 274 -13.98 15.84 21.64
N GLY A 275 -12.74 16.23 21.39
CA GLY A 275 -12.05 17.22 22.22
C GLY A 275 -11.46 16.63 23.50
N GLY A 276 -11.39 15.31 23.64
CA GLY A 276 -10.67 14.64 24.73
C GLY A 276 -9.15 14.79 24.62
N ALA A 277 -8.65 15.05 23.42
CA ALA A 277 -7.28 15.45 23.14
C ALA A 277 -7.27 16.45 21.98
N VAL A 278 -6.43 17.48 22.05
CA VAL A 278 -6.26 18.50 21.01
C VAL A 278 -4.77 18.73 20.76
N ALA A 279 -4.40 19.04 19.52
CA ALA A 279 -3.07 19.51 19.15
C ALA A 279 -3.19 20.51 18.00
N LEU A 280 -2.52 21.64 18.13
CA LEU A 280 -2.47 22.77 17.22
C LEU A 280 -1.07 22.90 16.63
N CYS A 281 -1.02 23.25 15.36
CA CYS A 281 0.20 23.69 14.72
C CYS A 281 -0.16 24.77 13.70
N SER A 282 0.05 26.02 14.07
CA SER A 282 -0.33 27.20 13.30
C SER A 282 -1.81 27.12 12.86
N ASP A 283 -2.07 26.89 11.57
CA ASP A 283 -3.41 26.89 10.99
C ASP A 283 -4.11 25.52 11.04
N LEU A 284 -3.48 24.49 11.60
CA LEU A 284 -4.03 23.14 11.67
C LEU A 284 -4.37 22.75 13.11
N LEU A 285 -5.50 22.08 13.27
CA LEU A 285 -5.98 21.52 14.53
C LEU A 285 -6.27 20.04 14.35
N LEU A 286 -5.71 19.20 15.21
CA LEU A 286 -6.03 17.79 15.35
C LEU A 286 -6.82 17.55 16.62
N VAL A 287 -7.96 16.89 16.50
CA VAL A 287 -8.88 16.61 17.62
C VAL A 287 -9.13 15.13 17.73
N GLY A 288 -8.89 14.58 18.91
CA GLY A 288 -9.20 13.20 19.27
C GLY A 288 -10.66 13.00 19.69
N ALA A 289 -11.25 11.87 19.29
CA ALA A 289 -12.51 11.34 19.78
C ALA A 289 -12.35 9.83 20.05
N PRO A 290 -11.63 9.44 21.13
CA PRO A 290 -11.22 8.06 21.36
C PRO A 290 -12.38 7.07 21.53
N ASN A 291 -13.57 7.53 21.90
CA ASN A 291 -14.73 6.67 22.09
C ASN A 291 -15.68 6.68 20.88
N MET A 292 -15.30 7.33 19.79
CA MET A 292 -16.08 7.33 18.55
C MET A 292 -16.24 5.89 18.03
N ASN A 293 -17.46 5.50 17.68
CA ASN A 293 -17.70 4.23 17.02
C ASN A 293 -17.42 4.41 15.52
N ALA A 294 -16.26 3.93 15.07
CA ALA A 294 -15.88 3.91 13.67
C ALA A 294 -15.80 2.44 13.23
N GLY A 295 -16.80 1.93 12.51
CA GLY A 295 -16.88 0.52 12.09
C GLY A 295 -17.17 -0.49 13.22
N ALA A 296 -16.64 -0.27 14.42
CA ALA A 296 -16.90 -1.02 15.65
C ALA A 296 -16.95 -0.09 16.88
N GLN A 297 -17.29 -0.65 18.05
CA GLN A 297 -17.44 0.12 19.29
C GLN A 297 -16.09 0.61 19.86
N TYR A 298 -15.99 1.88 20.27
CA TYR A 298 -14.79 2.46 20.91
C TYR A 298 -13.49 2.28 20.09
N VAL A 299 -13.61 2.27 18.76
CA VAL A 299 -12.43 2.25 17.88
C VAL A 299 -11.68 3.57 17.97
N GLY A 300 -12.41 4.68 18.09
CA GLY A 300 -11.87 6.02 18.13
C GLY A 300 -11.68 6.63 16.74
N ALA A 301 -11.65 7.96 16.70
CA ALA A 301 -11.41 8.75 15.52
C ALA A 301 -10.55 9.97 15.88
N ALA A 302 -9.86 10.54 14.89
CA ALA A 302 -9.23 11.83 15.00
C ALA A 302 -9.71 12.73 13.84
N TYR A 303 -9.71 14.04 14.03
CA TYR A 303 -10.25 14.98 13.05
C TYR A 303 -9.26 16.11 12.85
N ILE A 304 -8.89 16.36 11.60
CA ILE A 304 -8.02 17.48 11.22
C ILE A 304 -8.91 18.60 10.70
N TYR A 305 -8.82 19.76 11.33
CA TYR A 305 -9.41 21.01 10.89
C TYR A 305 -8.29 21.96 10.44
N SER A 306 -8.62 22.86 9.54
CA SER A 306 -7.72 23.94 9.11
C SER A 306 -8.44 25.28 9.20
N LYS A 307 -7.69 26.29 9.63
CA LYS A 307 -8.04 27.69 9.41
C LYS A 307 -8.11 27.94 7.89
N ASP A 308 -8.99 28.85 7.52
CA ASP A 308 -9.40 29.19 6.15
C ASP A 308 -10.10 28.08 5.33
N LYS A 309 -10.34 26.88 5.87
CA LYS A 309 -11.02 25.81 5.12
C LYS A 309 -12.51 26.14 4.99
N GLY A 310 -12.98 26.36 3.76
CA GLY A 310 -14.35 26.85 3.50
C GLY A 310 -14.48 28.37 3.52
N GLY A 311 -13.37 29.10 3.44
CA GLY A 311 -13.30 30.56 3.28
C GLY A 311 -12.40 31.23 4.31
N ALA A 312 -11.94 32.45 4.02
CA ALA A 312 -11.03 33.20 4.88
C ALA A 312 -11.55 33.31 6.34
N ASN A 313 -10.65 33.04 7.28
CA ASN A 313 -10.85 32.96 8.74
C ASN A 313 -11.91 31.93 9.19
N GLN A 314 -12.28 30.96 8.35
CA GLN A 314 -13.17 29.86 8.75
C GLN A 314 -12.38 28.62 9.15
N TRP A 315 -12.74 28.02 10.27
CA TRP A 315 -12.23 26.70 10.66
C TRP A 315 -13.13 25.61 10.08
N GLY A 316 -12.57 24.80 9.18
CA GLY A 316 -13.31 23.74 8.48
C GLY A 316 -12.58 22.40 8.54
N ILE A 317 -13.35 21.30 8.48
CA ILE A 317 -12.80 19.95 8.45
C ILE A 317 -11.99 19.72 7.17
N VAL A 318 -10.78 19.19 7.34
CA VAL A 318 -9.90 18.73 6.27
C VAL A 318 -10.06 17.23 6.09
N LYS A 319 -10.01 16.48 7.20
CA LYS A 319 -10.06 15.02 7.16
C LYS A 319 -10.47 14.41 8.50
N LYS A 320 -11.35 13.42 8.46
CA LYS A 320 -11.54 12.43 9.53
C LYS A 320 -10.52 11.31 9.34
N LEU A 321 -9.67 11.14 10.35
CA LEU A 321 -8.77 10.03 10.51
C LEU A 321 -9.46 8.91 11.30
N ILE A 322 -9.36 7.70 10.79
CA ILE A 322 -9.71 6.47 11.49
C ILE A 322 -8.44 5.63 11.55
N PRO A 323 -8.30 4.73 12.54
CA PRO A 323 -7.16 3.82 12.54
C PRO A 323 -7.22 2.99 11.26
N VAL A 324 -6.11 2.96 10.53
CA VAL A 324 -5.93 2.25 9.27
C VAL A 324 -4.62 1.47 9.37
N ARG A 325 -4.57 0.26 8.83
CA ARG A 325 -3.33 -0.53 8.76
C ARG A 325 -2.41 0.08 7.70
N GLU A 326 -1.12 -0.29 7.70
CA GLU A 326 -0.18 0.15 6.66
C GLU A 326 -0.61 -0.28 5.24
N SER A 327 -1.46 -1.30 5.11
CA SER A 327 -2.13 -1.70 3.86
C SER A 327 -3.23 -0.74 3.39
N GLY A 328 -3.51 0.34 4.13
CA GLY A 328 -4.56 1.32 3.83
C GLY A 328 -5.97 0.89 4.24
N LYS A 329 -6.16 -0.33 4.78
CA LYS A 329 -7.47 -0.82 5.24
C LYS A 329 -7.80 -0.33 6.66
N PRO A 330 -9.05 0.10 6.92
CA PRO A 330 -9.46 0.49 8.26
C PRO A 330 -9.29 -0.64 9.29
N TYR A 331 -8.79 -0.27 10.46
CA TYR A 331 -8.53 -1.15 11.60
C TYR A 331 -9.64 -0.95 12.65
N TYR A 332 -10.67 -1.80 12.62
CA TYR A 332 -11.85 -1.67 13.48
C TYR A 332 -11.85 -2.63 14.67
N ASN A 333 -10.74 -2.69 15.41
CA ASN A 333 -10.73 -3.46 16.66
C ASN A 333 -11.47 -2.71 17.76
N LYS A 334 -12.41 -3.39 18.42
CA LYS A 334 -13.12 -2.83 19.57
C LYS A 334 -12.10 -2.37 20.62
N ASN A 335 -12.32 -1.21 21.24
CA ASN A 335 -11.47 -0.62 22.27
C ASN A 335 -10.07 -0.17 21.78
N THR A 336 -9.91 0.13 20.50
CA THR A 336 -8.65 0.70 19.97
C THR A 336 -8.35 2.09 20.54
N TYR A 337 -9.38 2.86 20.94
CA TYR A 337 -9.25 4.22 21.48
C TYR A 337 -8.36 5.14 20.62
N PHE A 338 -8.45 5.03 19.30
CA PHE A 338 -7.69 5.86 18.37
C PHE A 338 -8.02 7.34 18.57
N GLY A 339 -6.99 8.18 18.67
CA GLY A 339 -7.16 9.59 19.01
C GLY A 339 -7.23 9.86 20.51
N ARG A 340 -6.85 8.90 21.37
CA ARG A 340 -6.72 9.12 22.81
C ARG A 340 -5.69 10.19 23.16
N PHE A 341 -4.57 10.21 22.43
CA PHE A 341 -3.56 11.25 22.46
C PHE A 341 -3.23 11.63 21.02
N VAL A 342 -2.99 12.92 20.81
CA VAL A 342 -2.67 13.49 19.51
C VAL A 342 -1.51 14.46 19.66
N SER A 343 -0.67 14.57 18.65
CA SER A 343 0.40 15.58 18.59
C SER A 343 0.66 15.97 17.14
N PHE A 344 1.12 17.20 16.93
CA PHE A 344 1.23 17.81 15.62
C PHE A 344 2.56 18.56 15.50
N SER A 345 3.22 18.44 14.34
CA SER A 345 4.37 19.28 14.00
C SER A 345 4.47 19.43 12.49
N GLY A 346 4.22 20.64 11.99
CA GLY A 346 4.23 20.93 10.57
C GLY A 346 3.17 20.12 9.81
N ASP A 347 3.60 19.29 8.87
CA ASP A 347 2.72 18.42 8.06
C ASP A 347 2.68 16.97 8.59
N LEU A 348 3.13 16.74 9.83
CA LEU A 348 3.12 15.45 10.51
C LEU A 348 2.13 15.45 11.69
N ALA A 349 1.35 14.38 11.78
CA ALA A 349 0.41 14.13 12.87
C ALA A 349 0.67 12.76 13.50
N LEU A 350 0.79 12.72 14.82
CA LEU A 350 0.87 11.49 15.60
C LEU A 350 -0.48 11.25 16.26
N VAL A 351 -1.02 10.04 16.08
CA VAL A 351 -2.29 9.64 16.71
C VAL A 351 -2.10 8.31 17.41
N SER A 352 -2.28 8.28 18.73
CA SER A 352 -2.16 7.05 19.52
C SER A 352 -3.35 6.12 19.29
N ALA A 353 -3.09 4.81 19.33
CA ALA A 353 -4.08 3.74 19.35
C ALA A 353 -3.64 2.63 20.33
N GLU A 354 -4.52 1.68 20.64
CA GLU A 354 -4.13 0.51 21.43
C GLU A 354 -3.03 -0.28 20.72
N GLY A 355 -1.83 -0.32 21.32
CA GLY A 355 -0.67 -1.08 20.82
C GLY A 355 0.34 -0.29 19.99
N GLY A 356 0.13 1.01 19.73
CA GLY A 356 1.11 1.84 19.04
C GLY A 356 0.65 3.28 18.76
N VAL A 357 1.43 3.97 17.92
CA VAL A 357 1.13 5.31 17.42
C VAL A 357 1.19 5.30 15.91
N LEU A 358 0.17 5.85 15.26
CA LEU A 358 0.15 6.02 13.82
C LEU A 358 0.72 7.40 13.47
N LEU A 359 1.72 7.42 12.60
CA LEU A 359 2.29 8.62 12.02
C LEU A 359 1.57 8.89 10.70
N PHE A 360 0.92 10.05 10.61
CA PHE A 360 0.29 10.56 9.41
C PHE A 360 1.12 11.71 8.84
N SER A 361 1.12 11.84 7.52
CA SER A 361 1.64 13.01 6.82
C SER A 361 0.70 13.43 5.71
N LYS A 362 0.84 14.67 5.28
CA LYS A 362 0.16 15.19 4.10
C LYS A 362 0.89 14.74 2.83
N SER A 363 0.23 14.00 1.94
CA SER A 363 0.83 13.46 0.71
C SER A 363 1.28 14.56 -0.26
N GLN A 364 2.47 14.39 -0.87
CA GLN A 364 3.04 15.31 -1.87
C GLN A 364 2.54 15.05 -3.31
N SER A 365 1.89 13.92 -3.58
CA SER A 365 1.68 13.48 -4.97
C SER A 365 0.29 13.76 -5.55
N ASP A 366 -0.69 14.26 -4.79
CA ASP A 366 -1.95 14.84 -5.29
C ASP A 366 -2.79 15.42 -4.12
N ILE A 367 -3.21 16.68 -4.24
CA ILE A 367 -4.31 17.36 -3.50
C ILE A 367 -4.44 16.97 -2.00
N GLY A 368 -3.59 17.49 -1.12
CA GLY A 368 -3.92 17.78 0.29
C GLY A 368 -4.50 16.63 1.15
N THR A 369 -4.27 15.37 0.80
CA THR A 369 -4.83 14.21 1.51
C THR A 369 -3.84 13.70 2.55
N TRP A 370 -4.28 13.65 3.80
CA TRP A 370 -3.54 13.05 4.91
C TRP A 370 -3.52 11.53 4.77
N GLY A 371 -2.33 10.95 4.72
CA GLY A 371 -2.09 9.52 4.59
C GLY A 371 -1.18 9.01 5.71
N ILE A 372 -1.23 7.69 5.96
CA ILE A 372 -0.32 7.07 6.92
C ILE A 372 1.08 7.01 6.33
N VAL A 373 2.06 7.36 7.14
CA VAL A 373 3.48 7.16 6.89
C VAL A 373 3.93 5.80 7.42
N LYS A 374 3.63 5.54 8.70
CA LYS A 374 4.06 4.34 9.43
C LYS A 374 3.22 4.13 10.67
N THR A 375 3.04 2.87 11.08
CA THR A 375 2.59 2.54 12.44
C THR A 375 3.81 2.22 13.30
N ILE A 376 4.03 2.98 14.38
CA ILE A 376 5.11 2.76 15.33
C ILE A 376 4.58 1.87 16.46
N GLY A 377 5.07 0.63 16.53
CA GLY A 377 4.59 -0.38 17.47
C GLY A 377 5.69 -1.16 18.18
N SER A 378 5.31 -2.27 18.81
CA SER A 378 6.27 -3.13 19.54
C SER A 378 7.35 -3.76 18.65
N MET A 379 7.10 -3.86 17.34
CA MET A 379 8.09 -4.33 16.35
C MET A 379 9.21 -3.32 16.11
N ASP A 380 8.95 -2.02 16.30
CA ASP A 380 9.94 -0.94 16.15
C ASP A 380 10.74 -0.69 17.43
N THR A 381 10.41 -1.40 18.52
CA THR A 381 11.01 -1.23 19.84
C THR A 381 11.41 -2.57 20.43
N GLU A 382 10.57 -3.11 21.30
CA GLU A 382 10.75 -4.41 21.93
C GLU A 382 9.39 -5.06 22.21
N ALA A 383 9.36 -6.40 22.29
CA ALA A 383 8.14 -7.14 22.60
C ALA A 383 7.52 -6.65 23.92
N LYS A 384 6.19 -6.48 23.94
CA LYS A 384 5.45 -5.92 25.09
C LYS A 384 5.98 -4.55 25.53
N SER A 385 6.39 -3.71 24.58
CA SER A 385 6.85 -2.34 24.85
C SER A 385 5.80 -1.50 25.56
N GLY A 386 4.50 -1.79 25.36
CA GLY A 386 3.39 -1.08 26.02
C GLY A 386 3.12 0.31 25.44
N LEU A 387 3.52 0.56 24.19
CA LEU A 387 3.30 1.81 23.46
C LEU A 387 1.81 2.11 23.33
N ALA A 388 1.32 3.02 24.16
CA ALA A 388 -0.06 3.53 24.19
C ALA A 388 -0.17 4.82 25.01
N GLY A 389 0.96 5.47 25.32
CA GLY A 389 1.02 6.70 26.11
C GLY A 389 1.00 7.95 25.23
N GLN A 390 1.16 9.10 25.88
CA GLN A 390 1.30 10.39 25.22
C GLN A 390 2.48 10.39 24.25
N ALA A 391 2.36 11.15 23.17
CA ALA A 391 3.41 11.29 22.17
C ALA A 391 3.63 12.77 21.90
N ALA A 392 4.88 13.15 21.66
CA ALA A 392 5.25 14.50 21.26
C ALA A 392 6.18 14.44 20.06
N VAL A 393 6.06 15.42 19.17
CA VAL A 393 6.88 15.55 17.95
C VAL A 393 7.49 16.94 17.86
N TYR A 394 8.78 16.98 17.53
CA TYR A 394 9.52 18.22 17.30
C TYR A 394 10.49 18.01 16.15
N GLY A 395 10.26 18.70 15.03
CA GLY A 395 11.05 18.53 13.81
C GLY A 395 11.07 17.07 13.33
N ASP A 396 12.26 16.52 13.10
CA ASP A 396 12.48 15.15 12.61
C ASP A 396 12.47 14.09 13.74
N TYR A 397 12.02 14.44 14.94
CA TYR A 397 12.08 13.55 16.10
C TYR A 397 10.75 13.46 16.83
N CYS A 398 10.47 12.28 17.37
CA CYS A 398 9.34 12.10 18.27
C CYS A 398 9.73 11.27 19.49
N ILE A 399 8.98 11.47 20.57
CA ILE A 399 9.01 10.64 21.77
C ILE A 399 7.63 10.08 22.03
N ILE A 400 7.58 8.79 22.39
CA ILE A 400 6.33 8.07 22.65
C ILE A 400 6.42 7.39 24.02
N GLY A 401 5.46 7.73 24.88
CA GLY A 401 5.27 7.13 26.19
C GLY A 401 4.72 5.71 26.14
N ALA A 402 5.16 4.89 27.08
CA ALA A 402 4.73 3.51 27.24
C ALA A 402 4.48 3.21 28.73
N MET A 403 3.58 3.99 29.34
CA MET A 403 3.27 3.92 30.77
C MET A 403 2.88 2.53 31.29
N SER A 404 2.27 1.69 30.44
CA SER A 404 1.81 0.35 30.81
C SER A 404 2.91 -0.71 30.74
N LYS A 405 4.15 -0.33 30.42
CA LYS A 405 5.25 -1.28 30.28
C LYS A 405 5.58 -1.98 31.60
N ASP A 406 5.66 -3.31 31.55
CA ASP A 406 6.11 -4.16 32.65
C ASP A 406 7.63 -4.37 32.63
N GLU A 407 8.25 -4.49 33.80
CA GLU A 407 9.66 -4.89 33.96
C GLU A 407 9.76 -6.06 34.94
N GLY A 408 10.01 -7.26 34.41
CA GLY A 408 10.00 -8.50 35.18
C GLY A 408 8.64 -8.78 35.83
N VAL A 409 8.62 -8.90 37.16
CA VAL A 409 7.39 -9.11 37.95
C VAL A 409 6.67 -7.80 38.30
N LYS A 410 7.27 -6.65 38.03
CA LYS A 410 6.71 -5.33 38.36
C LYS A 410 5.84 -4.85 37.20
N LYS A 411 4.59 -4.49 37.53
CA LYS A 411 3.58 -4.09 36.54
C LYS A 411 3.56 -2.58 36.33
N SER A 412 3.42 -2.14 35.09
CA SER A 412 3.27 -0.72 34.73
C SER A 412 4.36 0.19 35.33
N VAL A 413 5.60 -0.27 35.20
CA VAL A 413 6.80 0.51 35.55
C VAL A 413 6.93 1.69 34.58
N GLY A 414 6.65 1.46 33.30
CA GLY A 414 6.66 2.47 32.27
C GLY A 414 8.02 2.68 31.58
N ALA A 415 7.99 3.22 30.37
CA ALA A 415 9.15 3.63 29.57
C ALA A 415 8.75 4.74 28.60
N ALA A 416 9.73 5.37 27.95
CA ALA A 416 9.50 6.21 26.78
C ALA A 416 10.52 5.88 25.68
N TYR A 417 10.10 5.95 24.42
CA TYR A 417 10.92 5.60 23.26
C TYR A 417 11.06 6.79 22.34
N TYR A 418 12.30 7.08 21.94
CA TYR A 418 12.68 8.22 21.12
C TYR A 418 13.11 7.74 19.74
N PHE A 419 12.54 8.37 18.71
CA PHE A 419 12.72 7.98 17.33
C PHE A 419 13.14 9.19 16.49
N LYS A 420 13.92 8.90 15.46
CA LYS A 420 14.01 9.78 14.29
C LYS A 420 12.92 9.38 13.33
N ILE A 421 12.10 10.32 12.92
CA ILE A 421 11.06 10.09 11.92
C ILE A 421 11.53 10.62 10.57
N PRO A 422 11.11 9.98 9.47
CA PRO A 422 11.54 10.38 8.15
C PRO A 422 11.10 11.80 7.86
N ASN A 423 12.04 12.60 7.37
CA ASN A 423 11.77 13.92 6.85
C ASN A 423 11.02 13.75 5.53
N ILE A 424 9.69 13.82 5.58
CA ILE A 424 8.84 13.76 4.37
C ILE A 424 8.80 15.17 3.81
N VAL A 425 9.91 15.60 3.21
CA VAL A 425 9.93 16.85 2.44
C VAL A 425 10.53 16.61 1.07
N SER A 426 9.82 17.22 0.15
CA SER A 426 9.91 17.34 -1.30
C SER A 426 11.30 17.20 -1.92
N PRO A 427 11.35 16.73 -3.19
CA PRO A 427 12.58 16.35 -3.89
C PRO A 427 13.66 17.44 -3.87
N GLU A 428 14.92 17.00 -3.97
CA GLU A 428 16.15 17.79 -3.97
C GLU A 428 15.99 19.21 -4.59
N GLY A 429 15.94 20.25 -3.74
CA GLY A 429 15.99 21.65 -4.21
C GLY A 429 15.26 22.71 -3.37
N CYS A 430 14.35 22.34 -2.47
CA CYS A 430 13.69 23.27 -1.54
C CYS A 430 13.69 22.66 -0.14
N ALA A 431 14.59 23.13 0.73
CA ALA A 431 14.58 22.75 2.14
C ALA A 431 13.35 23.38 2.83
N ASP A 432 12.57 22.54 3.50
CA ASP A 432 11.25 22.83 4.05
C ASP A 432 11.15 24.21 4.72
N LYS A 433 10.18 25.04 4.29
CA LYS A 433 9.86 26.35 4.88
C LYS A 433 11.10 27.23 5.18
N THR A 434 12.14 27.12 4.36
CA THR A 434 13.31 28.00 4.36
C THR A 434 13.57 28.49 2.95
N VAL A 435 14.33 29.59 2.81
CA VAL A 435 14.60 30.16 1.49
C VAL A 435 15.65 29.33 0.74
N SER A 436 15.35 28.97 -0.50
CA SER A 436 16.28 28.34 -1.42
C SER A 436 16.33 29.12 -2.75
N PRO A 437 17.42 29.00 -3.53
CA PRO A 437 17.42 29.49 -4.90
C PRO A 437 16.51 28.59 -5.75
N THR A 438 15.77 29.17 -6.69
CA THR A 438 14.96 28.36 -7.62
C THR A 438 15.84 27.54 -8.56
N ALA A 439 15.38 26.36 -8.96
CA ALA A 439 16.08 25.49 -9.91
C ALA A 439 16.32 26.15 -11.29
N THR A 440 15.47 27.10 -11.67
CA THR A 440 15.63 27.94 -12.86
C THR A 440 16.04 29.33 -12.44
N GLN A 441 17.26 29.74 -12.78
CA GLN A 441 17.75 31.13 -12.62
C GLN A 441 17.70 31.88 -13.96
N PRO A 442 17.68 33.23 -13.98
CA PRO A 442 17.86 34.01 -15.19
C PRO A 442 19.18 33.67 -15.90
N ALA A 443 19.20 33.81 -17.22
CA ALA A 443 20.38 33.48 -18.02
C ALA A 443 21.62 34.24 -17.55
N GLY A 444 22.65 33.49 -17.14
CA GLY A 444 23.91 34.05 -16.64
C GLY A 444 23.88 34.49 -15.17
N THR A 445 22.84 34.14 -14.40
CA THR A 445 22.78 34.31 -12.95
C THR A 445 23.03 32.97 -12.25
N THR A 446 23.90 32.97 -11.25
CA THR A 446 24.03 31.92 -10.24
C THR A 446 23.59 32.46 -8.90
N ALA A 447 22.88 31.65 -8.10
CA ALA A 447 22.48 32.00 -6.73
C ALA A 447 22.74 30.81 -5.81
N ILE A 448 23.38 31.06 -4.66
CA ILE A 448 23.70 30.07 -3.64
C ILE A 448 23.27 30.66 -2.31
N VAL A 449 22.27 30.07 -1.65
CA VAL A 449 21.91 30.46 -0.28
C VAL A 449 22.95 29.88 0.67
N THR A 450 23.59 30.74 1.46
CA THR A 450 24.69 30.41 2.37
C THR A 450 24.24 30.25 3.82
N SER A 451 23.13 30.86 4.21
CA SER A 451 22.48 30.63 5.50
C SER A 451 21.00 30.97 5.42
N VAL A 452 20.19 30.27 6.21
CA VAL A 452 18.77 30.55 6.39
C VAL A 452 18.48 30.71 7.87
N THR A 453 17.61 31.63 8.22
CA THR A 453 17.13 31.84 9.58
C THR A 453 15.63 32.08 9.49
N LYS A 454 14.87 31.29 10.24
CA LYS A 454 13.42 31.40 10.31
C LYS A 454 13.08 31.96 11.67
N ARG A 455 12.36 33.08 11.72
CA ARG A 455 11.90 33.66 12.98
C ARG A 455 10.39 33.56 13.07
N VAL A 456 9.91 33.03 14.19
CA VAL A 456 8.49 33.09 14.53
C VAL A 456 8.22 34.47 15.12
N LYS A 457 7.31 35.21 14.50
CA LYS A 457 6.96 36.59 14.82
C LYS A 457 5.45 36.79 14.64
N THR A 458 4.85 37.62 15.48
CA THR A 458 3.47 38.08 15.31
C THR A 458 3.37 39.19 14.28
N THR A 459 2.16 39.44 13.77
CA THR A 459 1.90 40.58 12.86
C THR A 459 2.25 41.91 13.54
N ALA A 460 1.99 42.03 14.85
CA ALA A 460 2.27 43.23 15.62
C ALA A 460 3.78 43.47 15.75
N GLU A 461 4.55 42.44 16.11
CA GLU A 461 6.01 42.51 16.22
C GLU A 461 6.65 42.95 14.90
N VAL A 462 6.21 42.39 13.76
CA VAL A 462 6.76 42.79 12.45
C VAL A 462 6.42 44.24 12.11
N LYS A 463 5.21 44.72 12.42
CA LYS A 463 4.82 46.12 12.18
C LYS A 463 5.54 47.11 13.10
N GLU A 464 5.89 46.69 14.31
CA GLU A 464 6.66 47.49 15.25
C GLU A 464 8.15 47.54 14.87
N GLU A 465 8.74 46.39 14.54
CA GLU A 465 10.15 46.27 14.16
C GLU A 465 10.43 46.82 12.76
N HIS A 466 9.45 46.75 11.86
CA HIS A 466 9.57 47.11 10.45
C HIS A 466 8.40 47.98 10.01
N GLN A 467 8.69 49.15 9.42
CA GLN A 467 7.65 50.00 8.84
C GLN A 467 7.08 49.31 7.59
N THR A 468 5.95 48.60 7.68
CA THR A 468 5.35 47.82 6.58
C THR A 468 4.07 48.47 6.01
N PRO A 469 4.18 49.53 5.18
CA PRO A 469 3.00 50.17 4.59
C PRO A 469 2.22 49.19 3.70
N GLY A 470 0.91 49.08 3.95
CA GLY A 470 0.00 48.24 3.16
C GLY A 470 -0.08 46.77 3.56
N MET A 471 0.57 46.34 4.64
CA MET A 471 0.42 45.00 5.22
C MET A 471 -0.71 44.97 6.26
N ASP A 472 -1.77 44.21 5.99
CA ASP A 472 -2.92 44.07 6.89
C ASP A 472 -2.62 43.02 7.98
N SER A 473 -2.32 41.79 7.57
CA SER A 473 -1.94 40.68 8.44
C SER A 473 -0.82 39.85 7.81
N MET A 474 -0.03 39.15 8.64
CA MET A 474 0.83 38.08 8.16
C MET A 474 -0.01 36.85 7.76
N LEU A 475 0.56 36.01 6.89
CA LEU A 475 0.04 34.69 6.54
C LEU A 475 0.94 33.63 7.16
N GLY A 476 0.54 33.17 8.35
CA GLY A 476 1.38 32.38 9.26
C GLY A 476 2.31 33.26 10.11
N ALA A 477 3.15 32.62 10.94
CA ALA A 477 3.99 33.32 11.92
C ALA A 477 5.45 33.50 11.47
N ASN A 478 5.81 33.18 10.23
CA ASN A 478 7.22 33.05 9.83
C ASN A 478 7.75 34.26 9.05
N VAL A 479 8.83 34.85 9.55
CA VAL A 479 9.74 35.73 8.80
C VAL A 479 10.91 34.89 8.28
N TYR A 480 11.13 34.95 6.97
CA TYR A 480 12.16 34.18 6.28
C TYR A 480 13.38 35.07 6.02
N GLU A 481 14.42 34.92 6.83
CA GLU A 481 15.72 35.58 6.68
C GLU A 481 16.72 34.64 5.98
N PHE A 482 17.53 35.18 5.07
CA PHE A 482 18.57 34.40 4.44
C PHE A 482 19.74 35.26 3.97
N ASN A 483 20.91 34.63 3.84
CA ASN A 483 22.05 35.16 3.11
C ASN A 483 22.26 34.35 1.84
N ALA A 484 22.56 35.00 0.72
CA ALA A 484 22.90 34.35 -0.53
C ALA A 484 24.08 35.02 -1.23
N THR A 485 24.88 34.22 -1.91
CA THR A 485 25.87 34.67 -2.90
C THR A 485 25.26 34.59 -4.29
N VAL A 486 25.27 35.70 -5.04
CA VAL A 486 24.68 35.79 -6.37
C VAL A 486 25.65 36.38 -7.41
N THR A 487 25.35 36.23 -8.70
CA THR A 487 26.10 36.95 -9.74
C THR A 487 25.85 38.46 -9.61
N ALA A 488 26.93 39.23 -9.39
CA ALA A 488 26.86 40.66 -9.15
C ALA A 488 26.04 41.43 -10.21
N GLY A 489 25.16 42.31 -9.74
CA GLY A 489 24.27 43.17 -10.52
C GLY A 489 23.15 42.46 -11.30
N LYS A 490 22.91 41.16 -11.04
CA LYS A 490 21.88 40.37 -11.72
C LYS A 490 20.66 40.11 -10.84
N VAL A 491 19.52 39.86 -11.50
CA VAL A 491 18.32 39.33 -10.85
C VAL A 491 18.55 37.86 -10.55
N ALA A 492 18.25 37.47 -9.31
CA ALA A 492 18.22 36.10 -8.83
C ALA A 492 16.80 35.76 -8.35
N TYR A 493 16.44 34.50 -8.50
CA TYR A 493 15.14 33.98 -8.08
C TYR A 493 15.31 33.09 -6.85
N PHE A 494 14.43 33.32 -5.88
CA PHE A 494 14.39 32.58 -4.62
C PHE A 494 12.98 32.04 -4.41
N CYS A 495 12.86 31.02 -3.57
CA CYS A 495 11.58 30.43 -3.21
C CYS A 495 11.57 29.92 -1.78
N PHE A 496 10.37 29.81 -1.22
CA PHE A 496 10.09 29.08 0.02
C PHE A 496 8.71 28.43 -0.07
N ASN A 497 8.51 27.34 0.66
CA ASN A 497 7.21 26.69 0.78
C ASN A 497 6.42 27.29 1.96
N SER A 498 5.12 27.49 1.76
CA SER A 498 4.21 27.95 2.80
C SER A 498 2.89 27.18 2.73
N SER A 499 2.50 26.61 3.87
CA SER A 499 1.18 26.01 4.11
C SER A 499 0.15 27.00 4.64
N SER A 500 0.59 28.21 5.00
CA SER A 500 -0.22 29.25 5.64
C SER A 500 -0.82 30.27 4.68
N LEU A 501 -0.82 29.97 3.37
CA LEU A 501 -1.43 30.87 2.38
C LEU A 501 -2.97 30.85 2.42
N GLY A 502 -3.59 29.80 2.98
CA GLY A 502 -5.04 29.70 3.18
C GLY A 502 -5.87 29.54 1.89
N GLU A 503 -7.19 29.34 2.04
CA GLU A 503 -8.15 29.27 0.92
C GLU A 503 -8.57 30.68 0.47
N ARG A 504 -7.80 31.28 -0.44
CA ARG A 504 -8.00 32.65 -0.95
C ARG A 504 -7.51 32.76 -2.39
N LYS A 505 -7.84 33.84 -3.09
CA LYS A 505 -7.26 34.02 -4.44
C LYS A 505 -5.77 34.26 -4.34
N ALA A 506 -5.01 33.73 -5.28
CA ALA A 506 -3.56 33.94 -5.31
C ALA A 506 -3.18 35.43 -5.34
N GLU A 507 -3.99 36.29 -5.98
CA GLU A 507 -3.83 37.76 -5.99
C GLU A 507 -4.06 38.45 -4.64
N GLU A 508 -4.71 37.79 -3.68
CA GLU A 508 -4.95 38.30 -2.33
C GLU A 508 -3.78 37.99 -1.37
N VAL A 509 -2.84 37.14 -1.79
CA VAL A 509 -1.55 36.96 -1.13
C VAL A 509 -0.66 38.14 -1.47
N ALA A 510 0.04 38.68 -0.48
CA ALA A 510 1.10 39.66 -0.64
C ALA A 510 2.41 39.09 -0.09
N LEU A 511 3.55 39.54 -0.63
CA LEU A 511 4.87 39.27 -0.09
C LEU A 511 5.53 40.61 0.22
N PHE A 512 6.16 40.72 1.39
CA PHE A 512 6.83 41.94 1.83
C PHE A 512 8.31 41.69 2.08
N LYS A 513 9.15 42.61 1.60
CA LYS A 513 10.57 42.73 1.91
C LYS A 513 10.73 43.65 3.11
N LEU A 514 11.31 43.12 4.19
CA LEU A 514 11.51 43.89 5.43
C LEU A 514 12.84 44.64 5.40
N PHE A 515 12.81 45.90 5.84
CA PHE A 515 14.00 46.72 6.08
C PHE A 515 14.03 47.18 7.54
N PRO A 516 15.19 47.13 8.22
CA PRO A 516 15.33 47.58 9.60
C PRO A 516 15.38 49.12 9.72
N ASN A 517 15.83 49.82 8.67
CA ASN A 517 16.18 51.24 8.73
C ASN A 517 15.37 52.14 7.76
N LYS A 518 14.42 51.56 7.01
CA LYS A 518 13.57 52.27 6.04
C LYS A 518 12.23 51.54 5.87
N GLU A 519 11.28 52.16 5.17
CA GLU A 519 10.02 51.52 4.83
C GLU A 519 10.24 50.21 4.06
N SER A 520 9.57 49.17 4.53
CA SER A 520 9.46 47.85 3.91
C SER A 520 8.66 47.93 2.61
N LYS A 521 8.97 47.07 1.65
CA LYS A 521 8.38 47.11 0.30
C LYS A 521 7.53 45.88 0.04
N SER A 522 6.44 46.02 -0.69
CA SER A 522 5.68 44.88 -1.21
C SER A 522 6.24 44.42 -2.57
N PHE A 523 6.17 43.12 -2.82
CA PHE A 523 6.39 42.55 -4.15
C PHE A 523 5.08 42.58 -4.95
N THR A 524 5.19 42.64 -6.27
CA THR A 524 4.04 42.58 -7.19
C THR A 524 3.79 41.13 -7.64
N TYR A 525 2.54 40.67 -7.61
CA TYR A 525 2.19 39.35 -8.14
C TYR A 525 2.42 39.37 -9.66
N SER A 526 3.33 38.52 -10.16
CA SER A 526 3.71 38.48 -11.58
C SER A 526 2.54 38.03 -12.45
N SER A 527 2.50 38.38 -13.73
CA SER A 527 1.50 37.85 -14.67
C SER A 527 1.89 36.50 -15.29
N GLY A 528 3.08 35.98 -14.95
CA GLY A 528 3.61 34.70 -15.42
C GLY A 528 4.84 34.22 -14.63
N LYS A 529 5.44 33.11 -15.06
CA LYS A 529 6.65 32.56 -14.43
C LYS A 529 7.90 33.31 -14.91
N ASN A 530 8.89 33.50 -14.03
CA ASN A 530 10.24 34.02 -14.33
C ASN A 530 10.27 35.48 -14.88
N PRO A 531 9.81 36.47 -14.10
CA PRO A 531 9.86 37.89 -14.49
C PRO A 531 11.30 38.38 -14.67
N SER A 532 11.57 39.09 -15.77
CA SER A 532 12.92 39.61 -16.08
C SER A 532 13.40 40.76 -15.17
N GLU A 533 12.53 41.25 -14.29
CA GLU A 533 12.75 42.38 -13.39
C GLU A 533 12.65 41.91 -11.93
N GLU A 534 13.23 42.66 -11.00
CA GLU A 534 13.11 42.41 -9.56
C GLU A 534 11.77 42.89 -9.00
N GLY A 535 11.44 42.50 -7.76
CA GLY A 535 10.26 43.00 -7.07
C GLY A 535 8.96 42.28 -7.45
N TYR A 536 9.06 41.18 -8.19
CA TYR A 536 7.93 40.31 -8.51
C TYR A 536 7.96 39.01 -7.72
N PHE A 537 6.78 38.50 -7.38
CA PHE A 537 6.59 37.16 -6.82
C PHE A 537 5.49 36.38 -7.57
N TRP A 538 5.52 35.06 -7.50
CA TRP A 538 4.50 34.19 -8.09
C TRP A 538 4.39 32.88 -7.31
N ILE A 539 3.22 32.25 -7.37
CA ILE A 539 2.96 31.01 -6.64
C ILE A 539 2.95 29.83 -7.62
N THR A 540 3.53 28.71 -7.19
CA THR A 540 3.47 27.42 -7.87
C THR A 540 3.00 26.32 -6.91
N ASP A 541 2.81 25.12 -7.44
CA ASP A 541 2.69 23.90 -6.65
C ASP A 541 3.92 23.66 -5.75
N GLU A 542 3.74 22.87 -4.68
CA GLU A 542 4.74 22.58 -3.64
C GLU A 542 6.08 22.01 -4.14
N GLY A 543 6.05 21.24 -5.23
CA GLY A 543 7.26 20.69 -5.86
C GLY A 543 7.98 21.71 -6.75
N ASN A 544 7.48 22.94 -6.85
CA ASN A 544 7.92 23.95 -7.81
C ASN A 544 8.06 23.37 -9.24
N SER A 545 7.14 22.48 -9.63
CA SER A 545 7.20 21.76 -10.93
C SER A 545 7.04 22.70 -12.13
N GLY A 546 6.70 23.95 -11.85
CA GLY A 546 6.53 25.01 -12.84
C GLY A 546 5.08 25.23 -13.25
N GLN A 547 4.12 24.61 -12.55
CA GLN A 547 2.72 24.97 -12.66
C GLN A 547 2.48 26.34 -12.01
N TYR A 548 2.57 27.39 -12.81
CA TYR A 548 2.25 28.75 -12.40
C TYR A 548 0.76 28.87 -12.06
N ILE A 549 0.46 29.42 -10.88
CA ILE A 549 -0.91 29.63 -10.42
C ILE A 549 -1.40 31.00 -10.89
N ASP A 550 -2.48 30.98 -11.68
CA ASP A 550 -3.14 32.20 -12.15
C ASP A 550 -3.61 33.05 -10.95
N PRO A 551 -3.41 34.39 -10.95
CA PRO A 551 -3.76 35.26 -9.84
C PRO A 551 -5.23 35.12 -9.36
N LYS A 552 -6.15 34.75 -10.27
CA LYS A 552 -7.57 34.58 -9.95
C LYS A 552 -7.92 33.20 -9.41
N THR A 553 -6.96 32.27 -9.39
CA THR A 553 -7.15 30.91 -8.87
C THR A 553 -7.30 30.98 -7.36
N ILE A 554 -8.34 30.32 -6.84
CA ILE A 554 -8.53 30.13 -5.41
C ILE A 554 -7.57 29.02 -4.96
N LEU A 555 -6.62 29.37 -4.10
CA LEU A 555 -5.74 28.44 -3.42
C LEU A 555 -6.59 27.50 -2.56
N VAL A 556 -6.16 26.26 -2.42
CA VAL A 556 -6.84 25.24 -1.62
C VAL A 556 -6.37 25.38 -0.17
N GLY A 557 -7.32 25.58 0.76
CA GLY A 557 -7.01 25.60 2.19
C GLY A 557 -6.28 24.33 2.64
N ALA A 558 -5.33 24.47 3.57
CA ALA A 558 -4.43 23.42 4.05
C ALA A 558 -3.45 22.84 3.00
N ARG A 559 -3.35 23.38 1.77
CA ARG A 559 -2.35 22.97 0.78
C ARG A 559 -1.06 23.79 0.93
N THR A 560 0.09 23.13 0.77
CA THR A 560 1.39 23.80 0.71
C THR A 560 1.63 24.33 -0.70
N TYR A 561 2.11 25.55 -0.80
CA TYR A 561 2.44 26.22 -2.05
C TYR A 561 3.86 26.78 -2.00
N THR A 562 4.53 26.82 -3.14
CA THR A 562 5.83 27.49 -3.25
C THR A 562 5.62 28.94 -3.65
N VAL A 563 6.07 29.86 -2.80
CA VAL A 563 6.17 31.29 -3.11
C VAL A 563 7.53 31.54 -3.72
N ASN A 564 7.57 31.93 -4.99
CA ASN A 564 8.78 32.29 -5.71
C ASN A 564 8.85 33.82 -5.84
N TYR A 565 10.05 34.39 -5.78
CA TYR A 565 10.24 35.84 -5.88
C TYR A 565 11.59 36.21 -6.48
N SER A 566 11.68 37.45 -6.95
CA SER A 566 12.82 37.98 -7.71
C SER A 566 13.47 39.15 -6.96
N VAL A 567 14.78 39.06 -6.76
CA VAL A 567 15.60 40.11 -6.12
C VAL A 567 16.82 40.36 -6.99
N LYS A 568 17.18 41.63 -7.20
CA LYS A 568 18.41 41.99 -7.90
C LYS A 568 19.49 42.37 -6.90
N ASP A 569 20.69 41.85 -7.11
CA ASP A 569 21.88 42.28 -6.37
C ASP A 569 22.08 43.79 -6.53
N ASN A 570 22.21 44.50 -5.41
CA ASN A 570 22.23 45.97 -5.35
C ASN A 570 20.96 46.63 -5.92
N GLY A 571 19.84 45.91 -5.88
CA GLY A 571 18.53 46.34 -6.32
C GLY A 571 17.74 47.08 -5.25
N GLU A 572 16.49 47.37 -5.57
CA GLU A 572 15.59 48.06 -4.63
C GLU A 572 15.10 47.18 -3.48
N TYR A 573 15.15 45.85 -3.67
CA TYR A 573 14.69 44.84 -2.73
C TYR A 573 15.82 44.18 -1.95
N ASP A 574 17.07 44.58 -2.15
CA ASP A 574 18.26 44.05 -1.48
C ASP A 574 18.63 44.94 -0.27
N LEU A 575 18.84 44.32 0.88
CA LEU A 575 19.30 45.01 2.09
C LEU A 575 20.83 45.20 2.11
N ASP A 576 21.59 44.33 1.43
CA ASP A 576 23.05 44.38 1.39
C ASP A 576 23.51 45.07 0.09
N ASP A 577 24.37 46.09 0.19
CA ASP A 577 24.94 46.79 -0.95
C ASP A 577 26.31 46.23 -1.39
N THR A 578 26.69 45.08 -0.83
CA THR A 578 27.89 44.35 -1.22
C THR A 578 27.63 43.56 -2.50
N ALA A 579 28.36 43.91 -3.57
CA ALA A 579 28.24 43.21 -4.85
C ALA A 579 28.39 41.68 -4.73
N GLY A 580 27.36 40.97 -5.16
CA GLY A 580 27.26 39.52 -5.15
C GLY A 580 26.70 38.93 -3.85
N VAL A 581 26.12 39.73 -2.96
CA VAL A 581 25.56 39.29 -1.68
C VAL A 581 24.13 39.80 -1.55
N ILE A 582 23.21 38.91 -1.16
CA ILE A 582 21.81 39.26 -0.83
C ILE A 582 21.55 38.83 0.62
N HIS A 583 21.05 39.73 1.46
CA HIS A 583 20.65 39.44 2.85
C HIS A 583 19.24 39.91 3.16
N ASP A 584 18.23 39.07 2.93
CA ASP A 584 16.87 39.58 2.88
C ASP A 584 15.86 38.85 3.78
N PRO A 585 15.32 39.54 4.80
CA PRO A 585 14.06 39.12 5.44
C PRO A 585 12.85 39.36 4.52
N VAL A 586 12.05 38.32 4.30
CA VAL A 586 10.75 38.41 3.62
C VAL A 586 9.62 37.77 4.44
N VAL A 587 8.39 38.27 4.27
CA VAL A 587 7.21 37.77 4.98
C VAL A 587 5.99 37.72 4.06
N PRO A 588 5.23 36.60 4.01
CA PRO A 588 3.95 36.53 3.34
C PRO A 588 2.86 37.16 4.20
N GLY A 589 1.92 37.87 3.56
CA GLY A 589 0.85 38.58 4.25
C GLY A 589 -0.36 38.82 3.34
N THR A 590 -1.26 39.67 3.81
CA THR A 590 -2.37 40.21 3.03
C THR A 590 -2.20 41.71 2.85
N SER A 591 -2.68 42.24 1.74
CA SER A 591 -2.75 43.68 1.51
C SER A 591 -4.22 44.12 1.46
N GLY A 592 -4.57 45.09 2.30
CA GLY A 592 -5.94 45.58 2.40
C GLY A 592 -6.46 46.19 1.10
N GLY A 593 -7.44 45.51 0.51
CA GLY A 593 -8.40 46.17 -0.36
C GLY A 593 -9.31 47.02 0.50
N SER A 594 -8.89 48.23 0.88
CA SER A 594 -9.84 49.26 1.27
C SER A 594 -10.66 49.57 0.01
N GLY A 595 -11.85 49.00 -0.07
CA GLY A 595 -12.87 49.46 -0.99
C GLY A 595 -13.21 50.89 -0.61
N ASP A 596 -12.48 51.85 -1.19
CA ASP A 596 -12.82 53.27 -1.33
C ASP A 596 -11.86 53.87 -2.35
N GLY A 597 -12.41 54.45 -3.42
CA GLY A 597 -11.62 54.97 -4.53
C GLY A 597 -10.72 56.15 -4.16
N THR A 598 -9.54 56.20 -4.77
CA THR A 598 -8.89 57.35 -5.46
C THR A 598 -7.37 57.15 -5.44
N GLY A 599 -6.72 57.17 -6.61
CA GLY A 599 -5.26 57.11 -6.65
C GLY A 599 -4.67 56.80 -8.02
N CYS A 600 -5.00 57.60 -9.03
CA CYS A 600 -4.17 57.66 -10.24
C CYS A 600 -2.75 58.07 -9.85
N VAL A 601 -1.77 57.20 -10.03
CA VAL A 601 -0.38 57.61 -10.26
C VAL A 601 -0.05 57.28 -11.70
N LEU A 602 -0.11 58.33 -12.52
CA LEU A 602 0.38 58.36 -13.89
C LEU A 602 1.88 58.03 -13.87
N ASN A 603 2.31 56.99 -14.58
CA ASN A 603 3.69 56.88 -15.01
C ASN A 603 3.91 57.86 -16.19
N PRO A 604 4.75 58.91 -16.08
CA PRO A 604 4.90 59.94 -17.10
C PRO A 604 5.79 59.57 -18.31
N GLN A 605 6.15 58.30 -18.53
CA GLN A 605 7.21 57.95 -19.51
C GLN A 605 6.83 56.98 -20.65
N ALA A 606 5.57 56.55 -20.79
CA ALA A 606 5.18 55.70 -21.93
C ALA A 606 4.74 56.55 -23.14
N GLY A 607 5.66 56.83 -24.06
CA GLY A 607 5.38 57.45 -25.35
C GLY A 607 4.60 56.51 -26.29
N PHE A 608 3.60 57.08 -26.97
CA PHE A 608 2.84 56.44 -28.04
C PHE A 608 3.70 56.19 -29.29
N SER A 609 3.44 55.08 -29.98
CA SER A 609 3.48 55.02 -31.44
C SER A 609 2.26 54.26 -31.94
N VAL A 610 1.51 54.97 -32.78
CA VAL A 610 0.32 54.55 -33.49
C VAL A 610 0.78 53.99 -34.83
N GLU A 611 0.76 52.67 -34.98
CA GLU A 611 0.76 52.06 -36.30
C GLU A 611 -0.36 51.02 -36.40
N LEU A 612 -1.48 51.51 -36.97
CA LEU A 612 -2.44 50.82 -37.82
C LEU A 612 -3.21 49.64 -37.19
N CYS A 613 -4.51 49.76 -36.88
CA CYS A 613 -5.61 49.97 -37.84
C CYS A 613 -5.49 49.13 -39.13
N ALA A 614 -5.57 47.80 -39.03
CA ALA A 614 -6.06 46.88 -40.06
C ALA A 614 -6.00 45.46 -39.45
N LEU A 615 -7.06 44.72 -39.15
CA LEU A 615 -8.24 44.45 -39.95
C LEU A 615 -9.33 43.84 -39.05
N PHE A 616 -10.33 44.66 -38.76
CA PHE A 616 -11.58 44.32 -38.08
C PHE A 616 -12.65 43.82 -39.09
N VAL A 617 -12.26 43.11 -40.18
CA VAL A 617 -13.15 42.91 -41.36
C VAL A 617 -13.45 41.46 -41.74
N VAL A 618 -12.86 40.42 -41.13
CA VAL A 618 -13.05 39.03 -41.65
C VAL A 618 -13.91 38.10 -40.80
N GLY A 619 -14.07 38.31 -39.49
CA GLY A 619 -14.87 37.39 -38.65
C GLY A 619 -16.38 37.70 -38.60
N LEU A 620 -16.75 38.98 -38.77
CA LEU A 620 -18.11 39.47 -38.52
C LEU A 620 -19.11 39.23 -39.66
N LEU A 621 -18.68 38.60 -40.76
CA LEU A 621 -19.52 38.31 -41.94
C LEU A 621 -19.94 36.83 -42.08
N GLY A 622 -19.57 35.95 -41.14
CA GLY A 622 -19.95 34.52 -41.20
C GLY A 622 -21.27 34.15 -40.51
N ILE A 623 -21.75 34.94 -39.55
CA ILE A 623 -22.80 34.50 -38.61
C ILE A 623 -24.17 35.18 -38.87
N ILE A 624 -24.26 36.12 -39.82
CA ILE A 624 -25.53 36.78 -40.22
C ILE A 624 -26.24 36.09 -41.42
N ALA A 625 -25.81 34.92 -41.89
CA ALA A 625 -26.50 34.24 -43.00
C ALA A 625 -26.65 32.73 -42.81
N ARG A 626 -27.53 32.32 -41.88
CA ARG A 626 -28.56 31.28 -42.11
C ARG A 626 -29.54 31.23 -40.94
N GLY A 627 -30.49 32.16 -40.97
CA GLY A 627 -31.74 32.00 -40.26
C GLY A 627 -32.72 31.10 -41.03
N ILE A 628 -33.72 30.65 -40.26
CA ILE A 628 -35.09 30.28 -40.67
C ILE A 628 -35.27 28.79 -41.07
N VAL A 629 -35.87 27.97 -40.19
CA VAL A 629 -37.31 27.62 -40.18
C VAL A 629 -37.67 26.90 -38.87
N ARG A 630 -38.80 27.34 -38.28
CA ARG A 630 -39.54 26.83 -37.13
C ARG A 630 -40.25 25.48 -37.42
N TYR A 631 -40.40 24.58 -36.45
CA TYR A 631 -41.70 24.08 -35.87
C TYR A 631 -41.61 22.70 -35.17
N ARG A 632 -42.08 22.71 -33.92
CA ARG A 632 -42.95 21.74 -33.20
C ARG A 632 -42.60 20.23 -33.02
N VAL A 633 -42.30 19.92 -31.75
CA VAL A 633 -43.10 19.10 -30.78
C VAL A 633 -43.15 17.54 -30.92
N LEU A 634 -42.89 16.91 -29.74
CA LEU A 634 -43.39 15.62 -29.17
C LEU A 634 -42.52 14.33 -29.27
N LYS A 635 -41.96 13.98 -28.09
CA LYS A 635 -41.91 12.69 -27.36
C LYS A 635 -40.99 11.52 -27.79
N LYS A 636 -40.14 11.17 -26.81
CA LYS A 636 -39.75 9.82 -26.30
C LYS A 636 -38.79 8.93 -27.12
N CYS A 637 -37.58 8.76 -26.56
CA CYS A 637 -36.89 7.51 -26.18
C CYS A 637 -35.35 7.62 -26.33
N LEU A 638 -34.63 7.30 -25.24
CA LEU A 638 -33.17 6.98 -25.14
C LEU A 638 -32.79 5.75 -26.01
N PRO A 639 -31.50 5.33 -26.17
CA PRO A 639 -30.17 5.96 -25.94
C PRO A 639 -29.08 5.67 -27.05
N SER A 640 -27.84 6.17 -26.83
CA SER A 640 -26.50 5.69 -27.33
C SER A 640 -26.04 6.03 -28.78
N LEU A 641 -24.76 6.28 -29.18
CA LEU A 641 -23.39 6.34 -28.61
C LEU A 641 -22.40 6.93 -29.71
N ILE A 642 -21.19 7.41 -29.31
CA ILE A 642 -19.86 7.39 -30.03
C ILE A 642 -19.55 8.45 -31.13
N VAL A 643 -18.36 9.09 -31.30
CA VAL A 643 -17.03 9.33 -30.61
C VAL A 643 -16.14 10.19 -31.56
N LEU A 644 -15.24 11.03 -31.01
CA LEU A 644 -13.82 11.34 -31.41
C LEU A 644 -13.44 12.81 -31.05
N GLY A 645 -12.36 13.14 -30.33
CA GLY A 645 -11.25 12.35 -29.80
C GLY A 645 -10.35 13.18 -28.85
N VAL A 646 -9.80 12.51 -27.85
CA VAL A 646 -8.95 13.00 -26.74
C VAL A 646 -7.56 12.37 -26.88
N ILE A 647 -6.49 13.11 -26.61
CA ILE A 647 -5.13 12.60 -26.34
C ILE A 647 -4.53 13.46 -25.22
N VAL A 648 -4.19 12.86 -24.07
CA VAL A 648 -2.87 12.83 -23.36
C VAL A 648 -3.04 11.97 -22.07
N TYR A 649 -2.05 11.10 -21.83
CA TYR A 649 -1.92 10.01 -20.84
C TYR A 649 -1.90 10.40 -19.34
N PRO A 650 -2.29 9.48 -18.42
CA PRO A 650 -1.83 9.45 -17.03
C PRO A 650 -0.87 8.28 -16.74
N THR A 651 0.07 8.48 -15.81
CA THR A 651 0.85 7.40 -15.16
C THR A 651 0.26 7.09 -13.78
N VAL A 652 -0.06 5.83 -13.56
CA VAL A 652 -0.76 5.25 -12.41
C VAL A 652 0.27 4.68 -11.41
N CYS A 653 0.11 4.96 -10.12
CA CYS A 653 0.72 4.18 -9.04
C CYS A 653 -0.35 3.24 -8.47
N LEU A 654 -0.09 1.94 -8.49
CA LEU A 654 -1.03 0.84 -8.26
C LEU A 654 -1.42 0.73 -6.78
N ALA A 655 -2.64 1.17 -6.44
CA ALA A 655 -3.39 0.58 -5.33
C ALA A 655 -3.76 -0.85 -5.72
N SER A 656 -3.61 -1.83 -4.82
CA SER A 656 -4.16 -3.17 -5.02
C SER A 656 -5.67 -3.04 -5.25
N LEU A 657 -6.14 -3.42 -6.44
CA LEU A 657 -7.55 -3.35 -6.80
C LEU A 657 -8.34 -4.25 -5.82
N PRO A 658 -9.37 -3.73 -5.10
CA PRO A 658 -10.08 -4.52 -4.11
C PRO A 658 -10.85 -5.67 -4.78
N VAL A 659 -10.84 -6.85 -4.16
CA VAL A 659 -11.70 -7.97 -4.54
C VAL A 659 -13.16 -7.55 -4.33
N GLU A 660 -13.96 -7.57 -5.40
CA GLU A 660 -15.36 -7.11 -5.40
C GLU A 660 -16.31 -8.31 -5.22
N LEU A 661 -17.22 -8.25 -4.25
CA LEU A 661 -18.31 -9.23 -4.15
C LEU A 661 -19.33 -8.99 -5.27
N ILE A 662 -19.40 -9.90 -6.24
CA ILE A 662 -20.34 -9.81 -7.37
C ILE A 662 -21.70 -10.37 -7.00
N LYS A 663 -21.73 -11.51 -6.30
CA LYS A 663 -22.99 -12.19 -5.99
C LYS A 663 -22.87 -13.09 -4.79
N LYS A 664 -23.85 -12.99 -3.90
CA LYS A 664 -24.15 -14.03 -2.91
C LYS A 664 -25.12 -15.04 -3.53
N MET A 665 -24.71 -16.30 -3.57
CA MET A 665 -25.49 -17.42 -4.09
C MET A 665 -26.00 -18.25 -2.92
N TYR A 666 -27.31 -18.48 -2.88
CA TYR A 666 -27.97 -19.17 -1.77
C TYR A 666 -29.33 -19.75 -2.21
N VAL A 667 -29.90 -20.63 -1.38
CA VAL A 667 -31.03 -21.50 -1.77
C VAL A 667 -32.25 -20.74 -2.31
N SER A 668 -32.54 -19.53 -1.83
CA SER A 668 -33.73 -18.78 -2.26
C SER A 668 -33.64 -18.23 -3.69
N ASP A 669 -32.44 -18.20 -4.30
CA ASP A 669 -32.29 -17.82 -5.71
C ASP A 669 -33.07 -18.75 -6.66
N ALA A 670 -33.35 -19.98 -6.22
CA ALA A 670 -34.14 -20.96 -6.97
C ALA A 670 -35.66 -20.80 -6.81
N GLY A 671 -36.14 -19.79 -6.07
CA GLY A 671 -37.55 -19.44 -5.91
C GLY A 671 -38.07 -19.49 -4.46
N PRO A 672 -39.21 -18.84 -4.17
CA PRO A 672 -39.80 -18.79 -2.84
C PRO A 672 -40.26 -20.18 -2.36
N GLY A 673 -40.01 -20.51 -1.08
CA GLY A 673 -40.48 -21.73 -0.43
C GLY A 673 -39.46 -22.88 -0.28
N LEU A 674 -38.19 -22.66 -0.68
CA LEU A 674 -37.10 -23.62 -0.47
C LEU A 674 -36.20 -23.29 0.75
N GLU A 675 -36.61 -22.31 1.56
CA GLU A 675 -35.95 -21.91 2.81
C GLU A 675 -36.11 -23.00 3.87
N GLN A 676 -35.33 -24.07 3.75
CA GLN A 676 -35.16 -25.00 4.85
C GLN A 676 -34.12 -24.40 5.80
N ALA A 677 -34.50 -24.21 7.05
CA ALA A 677 -33.54 -24.20 8.14
C ALA A 677 -32.65 -25.43 7.94
N ASP A 678 -31.34 -25.25 8.08
CA ASP A 678 -30.36 -26.32 8.03
C ASP A 678 -29.68 -26.64 6.67
N THR A 679 -29.68 -25.74 5.68
CA THR A 679 -29.03 -25.98 4.36
C THR A 679 -27.51 -25.72 4.35
N LYS A 680 -26.69 -26.80 4.27
CA LYS A 680 -25.23 -26.73 4.05
C LYS A 680 -24.88 -26.34 2.61
N TYR A 681 -25.22 -25.12 2.24
CA TYR A 681 -24.92 -24.56 0.92
C TYR A 681 -23.42 -24.23 0.82
N GLY A 682 -22.80 -24.33 -0.37
CA GLY A 682 -21.36 -24.02 -0.51
C GLY A 682 -20.41 -25.11 0.02
N TYR A 683 -20.86 -26.36 0.17
CA TYR A 683 -20.02 -27.44 0.70
C TYR A 683 -18.84 -27.79 -0.22
N SER A 684 -19.08 -27.84 -1.53
CA SER A 684 -18.05 -27.87 -2.58
C SER A 684 -18.44 -26.87 -3.63
N VAL A 685 -17.48 -26.09 -4.12
CA VAL A 685 -17.69 -25.11 -5.17
C VAL A 685 -16.73 -25.37 -6.34
N ALA A 686 -17.17 -25.10 -7.56
CA ALA A 686 -16.33 -25.15 -8.75
C ALA A 686 -16.77 -24.04 -9.72
N ILE A 687 -15.80 -23.37 -10.36
CA ILE A 687 -16.06 -22.31 -11.35
C ILE A 687 -15.20 -22.51 -12.60
N ASN A 688 -15.76 -22.17 -13.76
CA ASN A 688 -15.03 -21.94 -15.02
C ASN A 688 -15.33 -20.52 -15.54
N GLU A 689 -14.99 -20.20 -16.79
CA GLU A 689 -15.19 -18.87 -17.40
C GLU A 689 -16.59 -18.26 -17.20
N ASP A 690 -17.64 -19.08 -17.22
CA ASP A 690 -19.02 -18.60 -17.26
C ASP A 690 -20.02 -19.43 -16.45
N THR A 691 -19.59 -20.50 -15.79
CA THR A 691 -20.45 -21.43 -15.07
C THR A 691 -19.86 -21.72 -13.68
N ALA A 692 -20.74 -21.73 -12.67
CA ALA A 692 -20.42 -22.07 -11.30
C ALA A 692 -21.32 -23.21 -10.81
N ALA A 693 -20.74 -24.22 -10.15
CA ALA A 693 -21.47 -25.32 -9.53
C ALA A 693 -21.26 -25.33 -8.02
N ILE A 694 -22.36 -25.47 -7.28
CA ILE A 694 -22.38 -25.46 -5.82
C ILE A 694 -23.10 -26.70 -5.33
N THR A 695 -22.41 -27.53 -4.54
CA THR A 695 -23.02 -28.73 -3.95
C THR A 695 -23.74 -28.40 -2.64
N VAL A 696 -24.90 -29.02 -2.45
CA VAL A 696 -25.73 -28.87 -1.23
C VAL A 696 -26.14 -30.27 -0.76
N PRO A 697 -25.28 -30.97 0.01
CA PRO A 697 -25.48 -32.38 0.37
C PRO A 697 -26.84 -32.67 1.01
N LYS A 698 -27.30 -31.80 1.92
CA LYS A 698 -28.59 -31.97 2.61
C LYS A 698 -29.82 -31.89 1.69
N LEU A 699 -29.71 -31.15 0.59
CA LEU A 699 -30.78 -31.05 -0.41
C LEU A 699 -30.60 -32.06 -1.56
N ASN A 700 -29.57 -32.91 -1.49
CA ASN A 700 -29.23 -33.86 -2.54
C ASN A 700 -29.17 -33.18 -3.91
N ALA A 701 -28.50 -32.02 -3.99
CA ALA A 701 -28.56 -31.20 -5.19
C ALA A 701 -27.27 -30.42 -5.47
N VAL A 702 -27.05 -30.17 -6.76
CA VAL A 702 -26.09 -29.20 -7.29
C VAL A 702 -26.86 -28.02 -7.85
N TYR A 703 -26.49 -26.81 -7.45
CA TYR A 703 -27.00 -25.56 -7.99
C TYR A 703 -26.01 -25.01 -8.98
N LEU A 704 -26.47 -24.73 -10.20
CA LEU A 704 -25.70 -24.13 -11.27
C LEU A 704 -26.07 -22.66 -11.43
N TYR A 705 -25.04 -21.84 -11.57
CA TYR A 705 -25.14 -20.45 -11.97
C TYR A 705 -24.36 -20.25 -13.26
N SER A 706 -24.84 -19.38 -14.12
CA SER A 706 -24.17 -19.02 -15.36
C SER A 706 -24.08 -17.51 -15.49
N LYS A 707 -23.02 -17.03 -16.12
CA LYS A 707 -22.95 -15.67 -16.64
C LYS A 707 -23.93 -15.53 -17.80
N ASP A 708 -24.51 -14.34 -17.94
CA ASP A 708 -25.39 -13.96 -19.05
C ASP A 708 -26.72 -14.75 -19.14
N VAL A 709 -27.28 -15.19 -18.01
CA VAL A 709 -28.64 -15.76 -17.96
C VAL A 709 -29.66 -14.64 -18.20
N GLY A 710 -29.82 -14.24 -19.47
CA GLY A 710 -30.65 -13.11 -19.90
C GLY A 710 -29.96 -12.09 -20.81
N GLY A 711 -28.65 -12.22 -21.04
CA GLY A 711 -27.88 -11.41 -22.00
C GLY A 711 -27.40 -10.03 -21.50
N ASP A 712 -27.28 -9.83 -20.19
CA ASP A 712 -26.97 -8.53 -19.57
C ASP A 712 -25.58 -8.43 -18.89
N GLY A 713 -24.72 -9.42 -19.03
CA GLY A 713 -23.40 -9.43 -18.38
C GLY A 713 -23.38 -10.12 -17.02
N THR A 714 -24.54 -10.46 -16.44
CA THR A 714 -24.66 -10.79 -15.01
C THR A 714 -24.70 -12.28 -14.70
N TRP A 715 -24.22 -12.66 -13.51
CA TRP A 715 -24.32 -14.04 -13.02
C TRP A 715 -25.73 -14.33 -12.50
N GLY A 716 -26.39 -15.32 -13.08
CA GLY A 716 -27.76 -15.73 -12.74
C GLY A 716 -27.85 -17.21 -12.39
N TYR A 717 -28.88 -17.57 -11.61
CA TYR A 717 -29.21 -18.98 -11.37
C TYR A 717 -29.63 -19.63 -12.69
N LEU A 718 -28.99 -20.75 -13.03
CA LEU A 718 -29.25 -21.50 -14.25
C LEU A 718 -30.22 -22.65 -13.98
N LYS A 719 -29.86 -23.56 -13.07
CA LYS A 719 -30.59 -24.82 -12.85
C LYS A 719 -30.17 -25.52 -11.57
N ARG A 720 -31.10 -26.32 -11.02
CA ARG A 720 -30.85 -27.29 -9.96
C ARG A 720 -30.83 -28.71 -10.55
N ILE A 721 -29.80 -29.48 -10.20
CA ILE A 721 -29.66 -30.89 -10.56
C ILE A 721 -29.75 -31.72 -9.28
N ASN A 722 -30.66 -32.69 -9.22
CA ASN A 722 -30.86 -33.53 -8.03
C ASN A 722 -30.04 -34.81 -8.14
N ILE A 723 -29.12 -35.02 -7.18
CA ILE A 723 -28.27 -36.20 -7.06
C ILE A 723 -28.22 -36.59 -5.58
N ASN A 724 -28.70 -37.79 -5.25
CA ASN A 724 -28.69 -38.28 -3.88
C ASN A 724 -27.26 -38.41 -3.36
N GLY A 725 -26.95 -37.85 -2.19
CA GLY A 725 -25.63 -37.94 -1.55
C GLY A 725 -24.52 -37.14 -2.22
N VAL A 726 -24.84 -36.03 -2.88
CA VAL A 726 -23.83 -35.17 -3.53
C VAL A 726 -22.71 -34.77 -2.57
N TYR A 727 -21.46 -34.79 -3.05
CA TYR A 727 -20.27 -34.49 -2.25
C TYR A 727 -19.38 -33.43 -2.90
N LYS A 728 -18.55 -33.80 -3.88
CA LYS A 728 -17.64 -32.89 -4.60
C LYS A 728 -18.12 -32.65 -6.03
N ALA A 729 -17.87 -31.46 -6.56
CA ALA A 729 -18.10 -31.12 -7.95
C ALA A 729 -16.80 -30.56 -8.56
N ALA A 730 -16.57 -30.86 -9.84
CA ALA A 730 -15.48 -30.31 -10.63
C ALA A 730 -16.00 -29.92 -12.02
N LEU A 731 -15.42 -28.87 -12.60
CA LEU A 731 -15.92 -28.20 -13.80
C LEU A 731 -14.78 -27.94 -14.80
N SER A 732 -15.11 -28.11 -16.08
CA SER A 732 -14.32 -27.67 -17.23
C SER A 732 -15.24 -26.90 -18.18
N GLN A 733 -14.75 -26.44 -19.33
CA GLN A 733 -15.58 -25.69 -20.28
C GLN A 733 -16.82 -26.47 -20.76
N ASN A 734 -16.65 -27.78 -21.00
CA ASN A 734 -17.68 -28.62 -21.61
C ASN A 734 -18.22 -29.71 -20.68
N TYR A 735 -17.48 -30.10 -19.65
CA TYR A 735 -17.86 -31.20 -18.76
C TYR A 735 -17.87 -30.80 -17.30
N MET A 736 -18.84 -31.37 -16.56
CA MET A 736 -18.93 -31.27 -15.11
C MET A 736 -19.02 -32.68 -14.54
N ALA A 737 -18.25 -32.96 -13.49
CA ALA A 737 -18.31 -34.23 -12.76
C ALA A 737 -18.74 -33.98 -11.32
N VAL A 738 -19.65 -34.83 -10.82
CA VAL A 738 -20.23 -34.70 -9.48
C VAL A 738 -20.22 -36.04 -8.78
N THR A 739 -19.56 -36.14 -7.62
CA THR A 739 -19.50 -37.38 -6.85
C THR A 739 -20.69 -37.54 -5.92
N SER A 740 -21.14 -38.78 -5.74
CA SER A 740 -22.16 -39.16 -4.77
C SER A 740 -21.60 -40.18 -3.77
N THR A 741 -21.69 -39.86 -2.48
CA THR A 741 -21.30 -40.74 -1.37
C THR A 741 -22.37 -41.80 -1.07
N VAL A 742 -23.64 -41.51 -1.34
CA VAL A 742 -24.76 -42.43 -1.08
C VAL A 742 -24.94 -43.42 -2.22
N ILE A 743 -24.87 -42.97 -3.48
CA ILE A 743 -25.03 -43.83 -4.66
C ILE A 743 -23.70 -44.55 -4.96
N GLY A 744 -22.57 -43.97 -4.54
CA GLY A 744 -21.25 -44.53 -4.83
C GLY A 744 -20.89 -44.44 -6.32
N ARG A 745 -21.37 -43.39 -7.02
CA ARG A 745 -21.05 -43.09 -8.43
C ARG A 745 -20.63 -41.64 -8.64
N THR A 746 -19.90 -41.38 -9.72
CA THR A 746 -19.61 -40.02 -10.23
C THR A 746 -20.46 -39.75 -11.46
N PHE A 747 -21.31 -38.73 -11.39
CA PHE A 747 -22.19 -38.32 -12.49
C PHE A 747 -21.47 -37.32 -13.38
N VAL A 748 -21.50 -37.55 -14.68
CA VAL A 748 -20.87 -36.70 -15.69
C VAL A 748 -21.94 -35.99 -16.50
N PHE A 749 -21.80 -34.68 -16.60
CA PHE A 749 -22.67 -33.81 -17.36
C PHE A 749 -21.89 -33.17 -18.50
N ASN A 750 -22.51 -33.08 -19.67
CA ASN A 750 -21.99 -32.36 -20.82
C ASN A 750 -22.83 -31.11 -21.09
N ARG A 751 -22.16 -30.01 -21.39
CA ARG A 751 -22.76 -28.75 -21.79
C ARG A 751 -23.47 -28.90 -23.14
N ASN A 752 -24.48 -28.08 -23.37
CA ASN A 752 -25.32 -28.08 -24.57
C ASN A 752 -26.12 -29.38 -24.82
N THR A 753 -26.18 -30.29 -23.84
CA THR A 753 -26.95 -31.54 -23.98
C THR A 753 -28.42 -31.26 -23.70
N GLY A 754 -29.26 -31.37 -24.73
CA GLY A 754 -30.69 -31.07 -24.63
C GLY A 754 -31.02 -29.57 -24.66
N GLY A 755 -30.20 -28.75 -25.33
CA GLY A 755 -30.42 -27.32 -25.57
C GLY A 755 -29.20 -26.46 -25.27
N THR A 756 -29.12 -25.25 -25.84
CA THR A 756 -28.01 -24.31 -25.62
C THR A 756 -27.83 -23.99 -24.13
N ASN A 757 -26.59 -24.05 -23.64
CA ASN A 757 -26.22 -23.88 -22.23
C ASN A 757 -26.90 -24.83 -21.23
N ASN A 758 -27.49 -25.94 -21.70
CA ASN A 758 -28.06 -26.95 -20.82
C ASN A 758 -27.00 -27.99 -20.43
N TRP A 759 -26.90 -28.29 -19.15
CA TRP A 759 -26.04 -29.35 -18.61
C TRP A 759 -26.87 -30.63 -18.48
N GLY A 760 -26.61 -31.59 -19.38
CA GLY A 760 -27.30 -32.88 -19.42
C GLY A 760 -26.37 -34.02 -18.99
N GLU A 761 -26.90 -34.97 -18.22
CA GLU A 761 -26.16 -36.17 -17.80
C GLU A 761 -25.84 -37.04 -19.02
N VAL A 762 -24.57 -37.45 -19.13
CA VAL A 762 -24.08 -38.29 -20.24
C VAL A 762 -23.46 -39.60 -19.77
N ALA A 763 -22.99 -39.69 -18.52
CA ALA A 763 -22.42 -40.91 -17.97
C ALA A 763 -22.48 -40.97 -16.44
N GLN A 764 -22.35 -42.18 -15.90
CA GLN A 764 -22.10 -42.44 -14.49
C GLN A 764 -20.87 -43.35 -14.37
N LEU A 765 -19.86 -42.90 -13.62
CA LEU A 765 -18.56 -43.53 -13.50
C LEU A 765 -18.39 -44.23 -12.15
N GLY A 766 -17.71 -45.39 -12.19
CA GLY A 766 -17.21 -46.13 -11.03
C GLY A 766 -18.25 -46.88 -10.18
N SER A 767 -17.77 -47.65 -9.19
CA SER A 767 -18.56 -48.18 -8.08
C SER A 767 -17.78 -48.23 -6.76
N SER A 768 -18.15 -47.37 -5.79
CA SER A 768 -17.80 -47.31 -4.35
C SER A 768 -16.66 -46.38 -3.86
N THR A 769 -16.99 -45.62 -2.78
CA THR A 769 -16.15 -44.80 -1.86
C THR A 769 -15.12 -43.81 -2.45
N TYR A 770 -15.61 -42.71 -3.03
CA TYR A 770 -14.77 -41.63 -3.56
C TYR A 770 -14.52 -40.52 -2.54
N SER A 771 -13.36 -39.87 -2.68
CA SER A 771 -12.92 -38.75 -1.83
C SER A 771 -12.73 -37.46 -2.62
N SER A 772 -12.44 -37.55 -3.92
CA SER A 772 -12.14 -36.37 -4.75
C SER A 772 -12.46 -36.61 -6.23
N VAL A 773 -12.61 -35.53 -6.98
CA VAL A 773 -12.82 -35.53 -8.43
C VAL A 773 -12.17 -34.30 -9.05
N ALA A 774 -11.57 -34.45 -10.23
CA ALA A 774 -11.07 -33.35 -11.03
C ALA A 774 -11.38 -33.57 -12.52
N VAL A 775 -11.58 -32.47 -13.26
CA VAL A 775 -11.93 -32.49 -14.68
C VAL A 775 -11.07 -31.47 -15.40
N CYS A 776 -10.41 -31.87 -16.48
CA CYS A 776 -9.73 -30.98 -17.40
C CYS A 776 -10.05 -31.45 -18.82
N GLU A 777 -10.75 -30.60 -19.57
CA GLU A 777 -11.26 -30.92 -20.91
C GLU A 777 -11.93 -32.32 -20.97
N ASN A 778 -11.27 -33.27 -21.63
CA ASN A 778 -11.74 -34.62 -21.89
C ASN A 778 -11.16 -35.66 -20.92
N ILE A 779 -10.64 -35.24 -19.76
CA ILE A 779 -10.06 -36.13 -18.75
C ILE A 779 -10.83 -35.93 -17.45
N ILE A 780 -11.36 -37.03 -16.91
CA ILE A 780 -11.96 -37.06 -15.57
C ILE A 780 -11.12 -37.98 -14.69
N VAL A 781 -10.69 -37.46 -13.55
CA VAL A 781 -9.96 -38.23 -12.54
C VAL A 781 -10.83 -38.34 -11.29
N VAL A 782 -11.01 -39.57 -10.80
CA VAL A 782 -11.81 -39.85 -9.60
C VAL A 782 -10.93 -40.53 -8.55
N GLY A 783 -10.70 -39.86 -7.43
CA GLY A 783 -9.91 -40.37 -6.31
C GLY A 783 -10.78 -41.12 -5.28
N SER A 784 -10.28 -42.26 -4.80
CA SER A 784 -10.98 -43.20 -3.92
C SER A 784 -10.05 -43.60 -2.76
N ALA A 785 -9.95 -42.75 -1.74
CA ALA A 785 -8.96 -42.90 -0.66
C ALA A 785 -9.16 -44.13 0.22
N MET A 786 -10.39 -44.65 0.27
CA MET A 786 -10.78 -45.78 1.13
C MET A 786 -11.00 -47.07 0.33
N GLU A 787 -10.63 -47.11 -0.95
CA GLU A 787 -10.76 -48.31 -1.78
C GLU A 787 -9.47 -49.14 -1.72
N GLY A 788 -9.57 -50.35 -1.14
CA GLY A 788 -8.41 -51.19 -0.85
C GLY A 788 -7.67 -50.74 0.42
N VAL A 789 -6.43 -51.21 0.60
CA VAL A 789 -5.60 -50.83 1.77
C VAL A 789 -5.02 -49.44 1.59
N GLU A 790 -4.52 -49.11 0.40
CA GLU A 790 -3.77 -47.87 0.17
C GLU A 790 -4.57 -46.73 -0.48
N GLY A 791 -5.72 -47.02 -1.11
CA GLY A 791 -6.48 -46.09 -1.94
C GLY A 791 -6.07 -46.12 -3.42
N LEU A 792 -6.88 -45.52 -4.30
CA LEU A 792 -6.63 -45.48 -5.75
C LEU A 792 -7.19 -44.22 -6.42
N ALA A 793 -6.71 -43.89 -7.63
CA ALA A 793 -7.32 -42.87 -8.49
C ALA A 793 -7.59 -43.42 -9.90
N ARG A 794 -8.78 -43.20 -10.45
CA ARG A 794 -9.18 -43.71 -11.77
C ARG A 794 -9.28 -42.59 -12.79
N ILE A 795 -8.73 -42.84 -13.96
CA ILE A 795 -8.79 -41.96 -15.12
C ILE A 795 -9.89 -42.47 -16.05
N TYR A 796 -10.74 -41.54 -16.49
CA TYR A 796 -11.78 -41.77 -17.49
C TYR A 796 -11.58 -40.79 -18.65
N ILE A 797 -11.82 -41.28 -19.86
CA ILE A 797 -11.76 -40.50 -21.11
C ILE A 797 -13.04 -40.78 -21.93
N PRO A 798 -13.45 -39.87 -22.83
CA PRO A 798 -14.53 -40.12 -23.77
C PRO A 798 -14.24 -41.39 -24.57
N ASP A 799 -15.28 -42.17 -24.83
CA ASP A 799 -15.15 -43.37 -25.66
C ASP A 799 -15.14 -42.96 -27.15
N PRO A 800 -14.00 -43.06 -27.86
CA PRO A 800 -13.94 -42.76 -29.29
C PRO A 800 -14.86 -43.68 -30.12
N ASP A 801 -15.16 -44.88 -29.62
CA ASP A 801 -15.98 -45.86 -30.32
C ASP A 801 -17.49 -45.64 -30.09
N ASN A 802 -17.85 -44.93 -29.02
CA ASN A 802 -19.23 -44.66 -28.62
C ASN A 802 -19.41 -43.17 -28.25
N PRO A 803 -19.65 -42.29 -29.24
CA PRO A 803 -19.79 -40.85 -29.01
C PRO A 803 -20.82 -40.54 -27.92
N GLY A 804 -20.39 -39.81 -26.89
CA GLY A 804 -21.20 -39.45 -25.72
C GLY A 804 -21.06 -40.39 -24.52
N GLN A 805 -20.37 -41.52 -24.64
CA GLN A 805 -20.03 -42.38 -23.50
C GLN A 805 -18.62 -42.11 -22.98
N TRP A 806 -18.34 -42.57 -21.76
CA TRP A 806 -17.06 -42.46 -21.09
C TRP A 806 -16.55 -43.85 -20.72
N LYS A 807 -15.26 -44.09 -20.96
CA LYS A 807 -14.61 -45.36 -20.61
C LYS A 807 -13.52 -45.18 -19.57
N PHE A 808 -13.37 -46.20 -18.74
CA PHE A 808 -12.23 -46.34 -17.84
C PHE A 808 -10.95 -46.49 -18.67
N HIS A 809 -9.96 -45.67 -18.36
CA HIS A 809 -8.67 -45.66 -19.05
C HIS A 809 -7.58 -46.37 -18.24
N LYS A 810 -7.33 -45.91 -17.00
CA LYS A 810 -6.29 -46.48 -16.12
C LYS A 810 -6.59 -46.20 -14.64
N ALA A 811 -6.13 -47.09 -13.75
CA ALA A 811 -6.06 -46.84 -12.32
C ALA A 811 -4.61 -46.49 -11.94
N LEU A 812 -4.45 -45.40 -11.21
CA LEU A 812 -3.20 -44.94 -10.61
C LEU A 812 -3.10 -45.49 -9.19
N ILE A 813 -1.89 -45.84 -8.79
CA ILE A 813 -1.53 -46.52 -7.53
C ILE A 813 -0.29 -45.87 -6.93
N PRO A 814 -0.17 -45.72 -5.60
CA PRO A 814 0.97 -45.04 -5.00
C PRO A 814 2.26 -45.85 -5.16
N GLN A 815 3.23 -45.28 -5.88
CA GLN A 815 4.55 -45.86 -6.11
C GLN A 815 5.61 -44.76 -6.09
N ASP A 816 6.89 -45.10 -5.97
CA ASP A 816 8.01 -44.18 -6.17
C ASP A 816 8.40 -44.08 -7.67
N GLU A 817 9.40 -43.25 -7.99
CA GLU A 817 9.86 -43.07 -9.38
C GLU A 817 10.47 -44.33 -10.00
N ASN A 818 10.82 -45.34 -9.18
CA ASN A 818 11.34 -46.62 -9.63
C ASN A 818 10.25 -47.69 -9.77
N GLY A 819 8.98 -47.34 -9.54
CA GLY A 819 7.84 -48.26 -9.59
C GLY A 819 7.71 -49.15 -8.35
N VAL A 820 8.40 -48.83 -7.25
CA VAL A 820 8.22 -49.52 -5.97
C VAL A 820 6.97 -48.98 -5.29
N PHE A 821 6.05 -49.86 -4.92
CA PHE A 821 4.85 -49.51 -4.19
C PHE A 821 5.17 -48.87 -2.83
N ASP A 822 4.57 -47.72 -2.55
CA ASP A 822 4.60 -47.13 -1.22
C ASP A 822 3.54 -47.87 -0.38
N THR A 823 3.93 -48.45 0.75
CA THR A 823 3.04 -49.26 1.60
C THR A 823 3.19 -48.89 3.07
N VAL A 824 2.08 -48.62 3.77
CA VAL A 824 2.07 -48.39 5.23
C VAL A 824 0.94 -49.18 5.88
N GLY A 825 1.21 -49.72 7.08
CA GLY A 825 0.33 -50.61 7.86
C GLY A 825 -0.99 -50.00 8.38
N GLY A 826 -1.50 -48.93 7.75
CA GLY A 826 -2.75 -48.24 8.07
C GLY A 826 -3.43 -47.55 6.89
N GLY A 827 -2.91 -47.70 5.66
CA GLY A 827 -3.46 -47.14 4.43
C GLY A 827 -3.05 -45.69 4.13
N LEU A 828 -2.40 -45.46 2.98
CA LEU A 828 -1.91 -44.16 2.51
C LEU A 828 -3.00 -43.10 2.27
N GLN A 829 -4.26 -43.53 2.18
CA GLN A 829 -5.39 -42.71 1.75
C GLN A 829 -5.12 -42.03 0.40
N PHE A 830 -4.49 -42.77 -0.52
CA PHE A 830 -4.18 -42.32 -1.87
C PHE A 830 -5.46 -42.05 -2.67
N GLY A 831 -5.56 -40.86 -3.27
CA GLY A 831 -6.78 -40.39 -3.92
C GLY A 831 -7.69 -39.55 -3.02
N SER A 832 -7.20 -39.14 -1.84
CA SER A 832 -7.91 -38.18 -0.97
C SER A 832 -8.17 -36.85 -1.66
N SER A 833 -7.24 -36.44 -2.52
CA SER A 833 -7.31 -35.26 -3.38
C SER A 833 -6.74 -35.62 -4.75
N VAL A 834 -7.28 -35.02 -5.80
CA VAL A 834 -6.77 -35.15 -7.17
C VAL A 834 -6.82 -33.79 -7.85
N ALA A 835 -5.82 -33.51 -8.69
CA ALA A 835 -5.81 -32.37 -9.59
C ALA A 835 -5.31 -32.82 -10.96
N VAL A 836 -5.82 -32.21 -12.02
CA VAL A 836 -5.42 -32.50 -13.40
C VAL A 836 -5.27 -31.19 -14.17
N SER A 837 -4.17 -31.06 -14.91
CA SER A 837 -3.95 -29.99 -15.87
C SER A 837 -3.28 -30.58 -17.10
N GLU A 838 -3.99 -30.59 -18.22
CA GLU A 838 -3.53 -31.12 -19.51
C GLU A 838 -2.99 -32.57 -19.35
N ASP A 839 -1.67 -32.74 -19.45
CA ASP A 839 -0.97 -34.04 -19.39
C ASP A 839 -0.40 -34.38 -18.01
N VAL A 840 -0.78 -33.65 -16.96
CA VAL A 840 -0.30 -33.88 -15.59
C VAL A 840 -1.47 -34.19 -14.65
N ILE A 841 -1.31 -35.23 -13.84
CA ILE A 841 -2.22 -35.59 -12.75
C ILE A 841 -1.43 -35.60 -11.45
N ALA A 842 -1.91 -34.88 -10.44
CA ALA A 842 -1.41 -34.95 -9.07
C ALA A 842 -2.42 -35.68 -8.18
N VAL A 843 -1.94 -36.60 -7.35
CA VAL A 843 -2.78 -37.39 -6.42
C VAL A 843 -2.21 -37.33 -5.01
N GLY A 844 -3.02 -36.97 -4.03
CA GLY A 844 -2.62 -36.90 -2.63
C GLY A 844 -2.70 -38.25 -1.92
N GLY A 845 -1.62 -38.63 -1.22
CA GLY A 845 -1.56 -39.71 -0.23
C GLY A 845 -1.27 -39.11 1.14
N ILE A 846 -2.30 -38.66 1.82
CA ILE A 846 -2.19 -37.76 2.99
C ILE A 846 -1.68 -38.46 4.25
N ALA A 847 -1.75 -39.79 4.31
CA ALA A 847 -1.23 -40.58 5.42
C ALA A 847 0.17 -41.16 5.16
N ALA A 848 0.83 -40.74 4.07
CA ALA A 848 2.17 -41.19 3.74
C ALA A 848 3.20 -40.79 4.80
N THR A 849 4.11 -41.71 5.12
CA THR A 849 5.27 -41.46 5.96
C THR A 849 6.40 -40.90 5.08
N VAL A 850 7.06 -39.84 5.55
CA VAL A 850 8.24 -39.28 4.89
C VAL A 850 9.42 -39.46 5.84
N ASP A 851 10.45 -40.17 5.39
CA ASP A 851 11.58 -40.63 6.21
C ASP A 851 11.10 -41.38 7.47
N THR A 852 11.20 -40.76 8.65
CA THR A 852 10.74 -41.29 9.93
C THR A 852 9.49 -40.60 10.47
N THR A 853 8.95 -39.62 9.75
CA THR A 853 7.84 -38.76 10.19
C THR A 853 6.51 -39.34 9.69
N ASP A 854 5.70 -39.79 10.62
CA ASP A 854 4.41 -40.42 10.35
C ASP A 854 3.35 -39.41 9.92
N VAL A 855 2.49 -39.80 8.97
CA VAL A 855 1.34 -38.99 8.52
C VAL A 855 1.76 -37.57 8.06
N ALA A 856 2.98 -37.43 7.55
CA ALA A 856 3.47 -36.18 6.99
C ALA A 856 2.74 -35.84 5.68
N GLY A 857 2.42 -36.87 4.88
CA GLY A 857 1.72 -36.77 3.60
C GLY A 857 2.66 -36.61 2.40
N LYS A 858 2.23 -37.16 1.25
CA LYS A 858 2.94 -37.07 -0.06
C LYS A 858 1.96 -36.75 -1.18
N VAL A 859 2.48 -36.14 -2.24
CA VAL A 859 1.78 -35.95 -3.52
C VAL A 859 2.51 -36.71 -4.61
N TYR A 860 1.77 -37.49 -5.40
CA TYR A 860 2.28 -38.30 -6.49
C TYR A 860 1.90 -37.64 -7.81
N VAL A 861 2.89 -37.28 -8.61
CA VAL A 861 2.71 -36.62 -9.90
C VAL A 861 2.88 -37.64 -11.01
N TYR A 862 1.88 -37.73 -11.88
CA TYR A 862 1.83 -38.58 -13.05
C TYR A 862 1.81 -37.74 -14.31
N TYR A 863 2.53 -38.19 -15.32
CA TYR A 863 2.60 -37.54 -16.62
C TYR A 863 2.05 -38.48 -17.69
N ARG A 864 1.27 -37.93 -18.62
CA ARG A 864 0.79 -38.67 -19.77
C ARG A 864 1.95 -38.98 -20.71
N ASN A 865 1.98 -40.19 -21.22
CA ASN A 865 3.04 -40.77 -22.04
C ASN A 865 4.34 -41.15 -21.30
N ALA A 866 4.45 -40.94 -19.98
CA ALA A 866 5.64 -41.35 -19.23
C ALA A 866 5.81 -42.88 -19.16
N ASP A 867 4.70 -43.64 -19.29
CA ASP A 867 4.69 -45.11 -19.28
C ASP A 867 4.29 -45.68 -20.66
N GLY A 868 4.74 -45.02 -21.73
CA GLY A 868 4.41 -45.35 -23.12
C GLY A 868 3.23 -44.55 -23.70
N ALA A 869 3.05 -44.60 -25.03
CA ALA A 869 2.10 -43.75 -25.74
C ALA A 869 0.66 -43.85 -25.19
N ASN A 870 0.07 -42.69 -24.90
CA ASN A 870 -1.23 -42.50 -24.26
C ASN A 870 -1.40 -43.17 -22.89
N ASN A 871 -0.32 -43.48 -22.18
CA ASN A 871 -0.38 -44.13 -20.87
C ASN A 871 0.17 -43.22 -19.76
N TRP A 872 -0.37 -43.31 -18.55
CA TRP A 872 0.02 -42.43 -17.43
C TRP A 872 1.08 -43.09 -16.54
N GLY A 873 2.26 -42.48 -16.45
CA GLY A 873 3.38 -42.94 -15.62
C GLY A 873 3.69 -41.96 -14.51
N ILE A 874 4.17 -42.46 -13.37
CA ILE A 874 4.65 -41.59 -12.30
C ILE A 874 5.95 -40.89 -12.74
N VAL A 875 6.10 -39.61 -12.37
CA VAL A 875 7.32 -38.85 -12.63
C VAL A 875 7.98 -38.32 -11.36
N LYS A 876 7.21 -38.08 -10.29
CA LYS A 876 7.74 -37.54 -9.05
C LYS A 876 6.84 -37.81 -7.85
N ASN A 877 7.44 -38.07 -6.69
CA ASN A 877 6.77 -37.85 -5.40
C ASN A 877 7.26 -36.55 -4.74
N ILE A 878 6.34 -35.81 -4.13
CA ILE A 878 6.59 -34.51 -3.49
C ILE A 878 6.18 -34.60 -2.02
N HIS A 879 6.99 -34.06 -1.13
CA HIS A 879 6.70 -33.86 0.30
C HIS A 879 6.87 -32.38 0.66
N ALA A 880 6.45 -31.96 1.85
CA ALA A 880 6.56 -30.57 2.30
C ALA A 880 8.02 -30.08 2.35
N GLN A 881 8.31 -28.96 1.69
CA GLN A 881 9.63 -28.32 1.64
C GLN A 881 9.53 -26.83 1.97
N LYS A 882 10.57 -26.28 2.61
CA LYS A 882 10.74 -24.84 2.86
C LYS A 882 11.14 -24.13 1.58
N ASP A 883 11.08 -22.79 1.57
CA ASP A 883 11.46 -21.96 0.41
C ASP A 883 12.89 -22.24 -0.11
N ASP A 884 13.80 -22.73 0.74
CA ASP A 884 15.18 -23.10 0.37
C ASP A 884 15.33 -24.54 -0.16
N GLY A 885 14.22 -25.28 -0.30
CA GLY A 885 14.19 -26.67 -0.76
C GLY A 885 14.47 -27.71 0.33
N THR A 886 14.78 -27.30 1.56
CA THR A 886 14.97 -28.25 2.67
C THR A 886 13.64 -28.83 3.16
N SER A 887 13.68 -30.01 3.79
CA SER A 887 12.47 -30.68 4.29
C SER A 887 11.75 -29.82 5.34
N ASP A 888 10.43 -29.77 5.22
CA ASP A 888 9.50 -29.06 6.10
C ASP A 888 8.41 -30.01 6.61
N THR A 889 8.77 -31.29 6.73
CA THR A 889 7.86 -32.35 7.14
C THR A 889 7.56 -32.25 8.63
N SER A 890 6.27 -32.33 8.97
CA SER A 890 5.77 -32.41 10.34
C SER A 890 4.85 -33.62 10.46
N SER A 891 4.85 -34.26 11.63
CA SER A 891 3.90 -35.34 11.92
C SER A 891 2.47 -34.79 11.83
N GLN A 892 1.55 -35.59 11.30
CA GLN A 892 0.13 -35.25 11.12
C GLN A 892 -0.16 -33.99 10.28
N ALA A 893 0.79 -33.48 9.49
CA ALA A 893 0.57 -32.30 8.66
C ALA A 893 -0.47 -32.50 7.55
N TYR A 894 -0.70 -33.76 7.14
CA TYR A 894 -1.52 -34.17 5.99
C TYR A 894 -1.18 -33.39 4.71
N PHE A 895 0.11 -33.28 4.37
CA PHE A 895 0.54 -32.69 3.10
C PHE A 895 -0.10 -33.43 1.91
N GLY A 896 -0.71 -32.68 1.00
CA GLY A 896 -1.53 -33.24 -0.08
C GLY A 896 -3.02 -33.31 0.24
N PHE A 897 -3.49 -32.71 1.34
CA PHE A 897 -4.91 -32.71 1.71
C PHE A 897 -5.81 -32.07 0.66
N ALA A 898 -5.35 -30.98 0.06
CA ALA A 898 -6.01 -30.30 -1.05
C ALA A 898 -5.01 -30.06 -2.18
N LEU A 899 -5.45 -30.24 -3.42
CA LEU A 899 -4.63 -30.09 -4.62
C LEU A 899 -5.36 -29.26 -5.67
N SER A 900 -4.65 -28.35 -6.32
CA SER A 900 -5.12 -27.64 -7.50
C SER A 900 -3.95 -27.37 -8.44
N MET A 901 -4.20 -27.36 -9.74
CA MET A 901 -3.18 -27.19 -10.77
C MET A 901 -3.61 -26.18 -11.82
N SER A 902 -2.64 -25.40 -12.30
CA SER A 902 -2.81 -24.51 -13.45
C SER A 902 -1.53 -24.51 -14.27
N GLY A 903 -1.54 -25.22 -15.40
CA GLY A 903 -0.33 -25.44 -16.21
C GLY A 903 0.77 -26.12 -15.40
N ASP A 904 1.93 -25.47 -15.33
CA ASP A 904 3.13 -25.97 -14.63
C ASP A 904 3.16 -25.65 -13.13
N LEU A 905 2.07 -25.10 -12.56
CA LEU A 905 1.95 -24.81 -11.13
C LEU A 905 1.06 -25.83 -10.43
N LEU A 906 1.51 -26.28 -9.25
CA LEU A 906 0.79 -27.16 -8.35
C LEU A 906 0.70 -26.50 -6.98
N LEU A 907 -0.53 -26.25 -6.51
CA LEU A 907 -0.81 -25.75 -5.17
C LEU A 907 -1.22 -26.92 -4.27
N VAL A 908 -0.52 -27.07 -3.14
CA VAL A 908 -0.68 -28.18 -2.20
C VAL A 908 -1.01 -27.67 -0.81
N GLY A 909 -2.13 -28.12 -0.25
CA GLY A 909 -2.53 -27.85 1.13
C GLY A 909 -2.02 -28.89 2.13
N ALA A 910 -1.61 -28.43 3.31
CA ALA A 910 -1.18 -29.23 4.47
C ALA A 910 -1.87 -28.68 5.73
N ARG A 911 -3.15 -29.01 5.87
CA ARG A 911 -4.07 -28.29 6.78
C ARG A 911 -3.73 -28.42 8.26
N ASP A 912 -3.06 -29.47 8.72
CA ASP A 912 -2.82 -29.68 10.15
C ASP A 912 -1.34 -29.55 10.48
N THR A 913 -0.58 -28.79 9.68
CA THR A 913 0.83 -28.46 9.97
C THR A 913 0.94 -27.66 11.27
N ASP A 914 1.75 -28.15 12.20
CA ASP A 914 2.10 -27.44 13.43
C ASP A 914 3.13 -26.34 13.13
N ILE A 915 2.95 -25.17 13.73
CA ILE A 915 3.87 -24.03 13.57
C ILE A 915 4.32 -23.58 14.96
N GLU A 916 5.64 -23.64 15.19
CA GLU A 916 6.26 -23.37 16.49
C GLU A 916 5.70 -24.29 17.59
N SER A 917 4.97 -23.73 18.57
CA SER A 917 4.31 -24.49 19.64
C SER A 917 2.78 -24.47 19.52
N VAL A 918 2.26 -24.22 18.32
CA VAL A 918 0.81 -24.14 18.07
C VAL A 918 0.40 -25.24 17.09
N ASP A 919 -0.55 -26.06 17.55
CA ASP A 919 -1.01 -27.22 16.81
C ASP A 919 -2.01 -26.87 15.70
N SER A 920 -1.97 -27.60 14.58
CA SER A 920 -2.97 -27.57 13.51
C SER A 920 -3.26 -26.18 12.93
N VAL A 921 -2.21 -25.35 12.79
CA VAL A 921 -2.32 -24.01 12.16
C VAL A 921 -2.54 -24.14 10.66
N GLY A 922 -1.84 -25.09 10.04
CA GLY A 922 -1.92 -25.37 8.61
C GLY A 922 -0.97 -24.52 7.76
N THR A 923 -0.65 -25.03 6.57
CA THR A 923 0.26 -24.41 5.60
C THR A 923 -0.15 -24.81 4.19
N ALA A 924 0.16 -23.98 3.19
CA ALA A 924 0.07 -24.37 1.78
C ALA A 924 1.39 -24.13 1.07
N TYR A 925 1.62 -24.82 -0.04
CA TYR A 925 2.88 -24.80 -0.77
C TYR A 925 2.61 -24.72 -2.27
N ILE A 926 3.34 -23.87 -2.97
CA ILE A 926 3.33 -23.80 -4.43
C ILE A 926 4.57 -24.50 -4.94
N TYR A 927 4.37 -25.47 -5.83
CA TYR A 927 5.40 -26.15 -6.60
C TYR A 927 5.28 -25.78 -8.06
N SER A 928 6.40 -25.82 -8.77
CA SER A 928 6.41 -25.66 -10.22
C SER A 928 7.28 -26.70 -10.89
N LYS A 929 6.83 -27.13 -12.07
CA LYS A 929 7.63 -27.90 -13.01
C LYS A 929 8.84 -27.07 -13.46
N ASP A 930 9.97 -27.74 -13.64
CA ASP A 930 11.29 -27.21 -13.99
C ASP A 930 11.94 -26.30 -12.93
N LYS A 931 11.36 -26.18 -11.74
CA LYS A 931 11.99 -25.45 -10.63
C LYS A 931 13.12 -26.30 -10.05
N ASN A 932 14.33 -25.72 -9.99
CA ASN A 932 15.59 -26.40 -9.63
C ASN A 932 16.08 -27.45 -10.66
N GLY A 933 15.74 -27.27 -11.93
CA GLY A 933 16.27 -28.06 -13.05
C GLY A 933 15.19 -28.67 -13.94
N ALA A 934 15.56 -29.02 -15.17
CA ALA A 934 14.64 -29.56 -16.17
C ALA A 934 13.90 -30.83 -15.67
N ASP A 935 12.60 -30.87 -15.91
CA ASP A 935 11.64 -31.91 -15.52
C ASP A 935 11.57 -32.19 -13.99
N GLN A 936 12.09 -31.29 -13.15
CA GLN A 936 11.93 -31.38 -11.70
C GLN A 936 10.70 -30.62 -11.21
N TRP A 937 10.03 -31.15 -10.19
CA TRP A 937 9.02 -30.40 -9.44
C TRP A 937 9.67 -29.82 -8.18
N GLY A 938 9.89 -28.51 -8.17
CA GLY A 938 10.53 -27.79 -7.07
C GLY A 938 9.57 -26.84 -6.37
N VAL A 939 9.77 -26.65 -5.06
CA VAL A 939 9.02 -25.65 -4.29
C VAL A 939 9.36 -24.23 -4.76
N VAL A 940 8.32 -23.45 -5.00
CA VAL A 940 8.39 -22.03 -5.33
C VAL A 940 8.18 -21.20 -4.08
N LYS A 941 7.17 -21.55 -3.26
CA LYS A 941 6.84 -20.80 -2.05
C LYS A 941 6.06 -21.62 -1.03
N LYS A 942 6.44 -21.51 0.24
CA LYS A 942 5.63 -21.85 1.41
C LYS A 942 4.71 -20.67 1.75
N LEU A 943 3.41 -20.90 1.66
CA LEU A 943 2.36 -19.96 2.02
C LEU A 943 1.88 -20.23 3.44
N ARG A 944 1.72 -19.17 4.23
CA ARG A 944 1.15 -19.24 5.58
C ARG A 944 0.01 -18.24 5.70
N ALA A 945 -0.94 -18.53 6.56
CA ALA A 945 -1.90 -17.53 6.99
C ALA A 945 -1.15 -16.37 7.65
N VAL A 946 -1.47 -15.14 7.27
CA VAL A 946 -1.00 -13.94 7.96
C VAL A 946 -2.21 -13.15 8.43
N ARG A 947 -2.06 -12.39 9.51
CA ARG A 947 -3.07 -11.41 9.91
C ARG A 947 -2.96 -10.22 8.97
N ASP A 948 -3.96 -9.34 8.93
CA ASP A 948 -3.91 -8.20 7.99
C ASP A 948 -2.78 -7.17 8.29
N ASP A 949 -1.95 -7.39 9.33
CA ASP A 949 -0.70 -6.66 9.62
C ASP A 949 0.55 -7.36 9.05
N GLY A 950 0.39 -8.42 8.25
CA GLY A 950 1.47 -9.20 7.66
C GLY A 950 2.15 -10.19 8.60
N THR A 951 1.80 -10.23 9.89
CA THR A 951 2.37 -11.18 10.85
C THR A 951 1.78 -12.58 10.68
N PRO A 952 2.55 -13.66 10.91
CA PRO A 952 2.02 -15.02 10.85
C PRO A 952 0.81 -15.23 11.77
N SER A 953 -0.27 -15.74 11.19
CA SER A 953 -1.51 -16.07 11.90
C SER A 953 -1.41 -17.48 12.47
N ASN A 954 -0.83 -17.61 13.66
CA ASN A 954 -0.67 -18.90 14.36
C ASN A 954 -1.89 -19.20 15.25
N TYR A 955 -3.12 -19.10 14.72
CA TYR A 955 -4.29 -19.54 15.48
C TYR A 955 -4.36 -21.07 15.46
N GLN A 956 -4.43 -21.65 16.66
CA GLN A 956 -4.63 -23.09 16.82
C GLN A 956 -5.90 -23.50 16.07
N TYR A 957 -5.85 -24.60 15.31
CA TYR A 957 -6.96 -25.10 14.50
C TYR A 957 -7.44 -24.15 13.38
N SER A 958 -6.57 -23.23 12.92
CA SER A 958 -6.85 -22.42 11.72
C SER A 958 -7.02 -23.26 10.47
N GLN A 959 -6.33 -24.40 10.39
CA GLN A 959 -6.40 -25.31 9.25
C GLN A 959 -6.17 -24.65 7.89
N PHE A 960 -5.22 -23.72 7.81
CA PHE A 960 -4.86 -23.07 6.56
C PHE A 960 -4.36 -24.12 5.56
N GLY A 961 -4.87 -24.08 4.32
CA GLY A 961 -4.61 -25.13 3.33
C GLY A 961 -5.61 -26.28 3.33
N LYS A 962 -6.77 -26.15 4.01
CA LYS A 962 -7.84 -27.18 4.00
C LYS A 962 -8.56 -27.36 2.66
N ASP A 963 -8.56 -26.32 1.83
CA ASP A 963 -8.98 -26.36 0.43
C ASP A 963 -8.17 -25.33 -0.35
N VAL A 964 -7.87 -25.60 -1.62
CA VAL A 964 -6.98 -24.76 -2.43
C VAL A 964 -7.45 -24.71 -3.87
N SER A 965 -7.25 -23.58 -4.54
CA SER A 965 -7.53 -23.42 -5.96
C SER A 965 -6.54 -22.46 -6.61
N ILE A 966 -6.02 -22.77 -7.80
CA ILE A 966 -5.04 -21.92 -8.51
C ILE A 966 -5.47 -21.73 -9.96
N SER A 967 -5.33 -20.49 -10.46
CA SER A 967 -5.60 -20.12 -11.85
C SER A 967 -4.57 -19.09 -12.30
N GLY A 968 -3.64 -19.54 -13.16
CA GLY A 968 -2.49 -18.72 -13.58
C GLY A 968 -1.69 -18.22 -12.37
N ASP A 969 -1.58 -16.91 -12.26
CA ASP A 969 -0.82 -16.23 -11.20
C ASP A 969 -1.61 -15.95 -9.92
N LEU A 970 -2.85 -16.45 -9.82
CA LEU A 970 -3.69 -16.31 -8.63
C LEU A 970 -3.88 -17.64 -7.92
N ALA A 971 -3.63 -17.66 -6.61
CA ALA A 971 -3.84 -18.81 -5.74
C ALA A 971 -4.77 -18.45 -4.60
N LEU A 972 -5.79 -19.25 -4.36
CA LEU A 972 -6.79 -19.08 -3.31
C LEU A 972 -6.68 -20.22 -2.31
N VAL A 973 -6.45 -19.90 -1.04
CA VAL A 973 -6.21 -20.88 0.04
C VAL A 973 -7.22 -20.69 1.16
N ALA A 974 -7.95 -21.75 1.50
CA ALA A 974 -8.95 -21.74 2.57
C ALA A 974 -8.35 -21.97 3.96
N SER A 975 -9.00 -21.41 4.98
CA SER A 975 -8.80 -21.68 6.41
C SER A 975 -10.15 -21.69 7.14
N ASN A 976 -10.16 -22.03 8.43
CA ASN A 976 -11.34 -21.91 9.29
C ASN A 976 -11.71 -20.46 9.62
N TYR A 977 -10.86 -19.49 9.29
CA TYR A 977 -11.04 -18.07 9.59
C TYR A 977 -11.20 -17.18 8.34
N GLY A 978 -11.27 -17.78 7.15
CA GLY A 978 -11.38 -17.03 5.87
C GLY A 978 -10.62 -17.70 4.72
N ALA A 979 -10.64 -17.07 3.55
CA ALA A 979 -9.85 -17.46 2.39
C ALA A 979 -8.79 -16.41 2.07
N TYR A 980 -7.63 -16.84 1.62
CA TYR A 980 -6.47 -15.99 1.34
C TYR A 980 -6.18 -16.04 -0.14
N LEU A 981 -6.31 -14.89 -0.80
CA LEU A 981 -5.95 -14.72 -2.20
C LEU A 981 -4.50 -14.26 -2.28
N PHE A 982 -3.67 -15.07 -2.92
CA PHE A 982 -2.29 -14.79 -3.25
C PHE A 982 -2.17 -14.47 -4.72
N SER A 983 -1.23 -13.59 -5.05
CA SER A 983 -0.76 -13.38 -6.40
C SER A 983 0.75 -13.49 -6.45
N LYS A 984 1.24 -13.84 -7.63
CA LYS A 984 2.66 -13.77 -7.95
C LYS A 984 2.99 -12.32 -8.36
N SER A 985 3.96 -11.70 -7.68
CA SER A 985 4.38 -10.33 -7.97
C SER A 985 4.99 -10.20 -9.38
N GLN A 986 4.61 -9.14 -10.12
CA GLN A 986 5.24 -8.79 -11.40
C GLN A 986 6.60 -8.08 -11.23
N SER A 987 6.83 -7.41 -10.09
CA SER A 987 8.04 -6.64 -9.81
C SER A 987 9.16 -7.45 -9.15
N ASP A 988 8.79 -8.51 -8.40
CA ASP A 988 9.74 -9.38 -7.68
C ASP A 988 9.55 -10.84 -8.08
N ILE A 989 10.53 -11.34 -8.84
CA ILE A 989 10.51 -12.65 -9.49
C ILE A 989 10.36 -13.77 -8.45
N GLY A 990 9.27 -14.55 -8.52
CA GLY A 990 9.03 -15.73 -7.67
C GLY A 990 8.41 -15.42 -6.29
N ASN A 991 8.09 -14.16 -5.99
CA ASN A 991 7.51 -13.80 -4.70
C ASN A 991 5.98 -13.83 -4.78
N TRP A 992 5.36 -14.87 -4.21
CA TRP A 992 3.92 -14.92 -4.01
C TRP A 992 3.54 -14.09 -2.78
N GLY A 993 2.78 -13.02 -2.99
CA GLY A 993 2.29 -12.10 -1.98
C GLY A 993 0.78 -12.22 -1.81
N ILE A 994 0.28 -11.83 -0.63
CA ILE A 994 -1.17 -11.80 -0.37
C ILE A 994 -1.76 -10.56 -1.03
N VAL A 995 -2.76 -10.78 -1.87
CA VAL A 995 -3.60 -9.74 -2.48
C VAL A 995 -4.69 -9.35 -1.51
N GLU A 996 -5.40 -10.33 -0.97
CA GLU A 996 -6.60 -10.11 -0.17
C GLU A 996 -6.83 -11.25 0.81
N ILE A 997 -7.35 -10.92 2.00
CA ILE A 997 -7.94 -11.89 2.93
C ILE A 997 -9.45 -11.72 2.82
N ILE A 998 -10.12 -12.73 2.27
CA ILE A 998 -11.56 -12.80 2.09
C ILE A 998 -12.16 -13.32 3.41
N GLY A 999 -12.70 -12.38 4.19
CA GLY A 999 -13.34 -12.63 5.48
C GLY A 999 -14.72 -11.97 5.59
N ASP A 1000 -15.15 -11.69 6.81
CA ASP A 1000 -16.45 -11.06 7.10
C ASP A 1000 -16.64 -9.72 6.37
N SER A 1001 -15.56 -8.96 6.13
CA SER A 1001 -15.59 -7.67 5.44
C SER A 1001 -16.03 -7.74 3.97
N GLN A 1002 -15.81 -8.87 3.31
CA GLN A 1002 -16.17 -9.09 1.89
C GLN A 1002 -17.44 -9.95 1.76
N THR A 1003 -17.93 -10.50 2.87
CA THR A 1003 -19.04 -11.47 2.87
C THR A 1003 -20.12 -11.07 3.86
N GLU A 1004 -20.38 -11.86 4.91
CA GLU A 1004 -21.30 -11.51 5.98
C GLU A 1004 -20.77 -11.97 7.34
N PRO A 1005 -21.09 -11.24 8.43
CA PRO A 1005 -20.61 -11.60 9.76
C PRO A 1005 -20.97 -13.04 10.15
N TYR A 1006 -20.01 -13.74 10.77
CA TYR A 1006 -20.19 -15.08 11.34
C TYR A 1006 -20.50 -16.20 10.33
N ALA A 1007 -20.21 -15.99 9.05
CA ALA A 1007 -20.17 -17.07 8.09
C ALA A 1007 -18.98 -17.98 8.42
N GLU A 1008 -19.18 -19.30 8.48
CA GLU A 1008 -18.07 -20.26 8.59
C GLU A 1008 -17.40 -20.37 7.21
N LEU A 1009 -16.65 -19.32 6.86
CA LEU A 1009 -16.13 -19.09 5.52
C LEU A 1009 -15.11 -20.16 5.09
N ALA A 1010 -15.00 -20.28 3.77
CA ALA A 1010 -14.02 -21.09 3.07
C ALA A 1010 -14.12 -22.60 3.34
N SER A 1011 -15.33 -23.15 3.48
CA SER A 1011 -15.53 -24.61 3.48
C SER A 1011 -15.03 -25.26 2.18
N SER A 1012 -15.11 -24.52 1.08
CA SER A 1012 -14.47 -24.84 -0.18
C SER A 1012 -14.17 -23.56 -0.98
N VAL A 1013 -13.13 -23.57 -1.80
CA VAL A 1013 -12.72 -22.43 -2.63
C VAL A 1013 -12.46 -22.87 -4.08
N SER A 1014 -12.78 -22.01 -5.04
CA SER A 1014 -12.46 -22.23 -6.46
C SER A 1014 -12.17 -20.91 -7.17
N ILE A 1015 -11.16 -20.86 -8.03
CA ILE A 1015 -10.81 -19.67 -8.82
C ILE A 1015 -10.61 -20.04 -10.29
N HIS A 1016 -11.09 -19.20 -11.21
CA HIS A 1016 -10.87 -19.29 -12.64
C HIS A 1016 -10.81 -17.90 -13.27
N GLY A 1017 -9.63 -17.50 -13.74
CA GLY A 1017 -9.36 -16.14 -14.19
C GLY A 1017 -9.70 -15.13 -13.08
N ASP A 1018 -10.43 -14.08 -13.44
CA ASP A 1018 -10.79 -12.99 -12.53
C ASP A 1018 -11.87 -13.37 -11.50
N TYR A 1019 -12.50 -14.54 -11.61
CA TYR A 1019 -13.61 -14.93 -10.75
C TYR A 1019 -13.20 -15.98 -9.72
N SER A 1020 -13.60 -15.75 -8.47
CA SER A 1020 -13.39 -16.68 -7.37
C SER A 1020 -14.71 -16.96 -6.63
N ILE A 1021 -14.85 -18.17 -6.11
CA ILE A 1021 -15.97 -18.56 -5.27
C ILE A 1021 -15.43 -19.03 -3.92
N VAL A 1022 -16.02 -18.50 -2.85
CA VAL A 1022 -15.79 -18.95 -1.48
C VAL A 1022 -17.10 -19.53 -0.93
N GLY A 1023 -17.10 -20.81 -0.58
CA GLY A 1023 -18.22 -21.50 0.06
C GLY A 1023 -18.24 -21.31 1.58
N SER A 1024 -19.42 -21.24 2.18
CA SER A 1024 -19.65 -21.19 3.62
C SER A 1024 -20.73 -22.22 3.99
N SER A 1025 -20.34 -23.34 4.57
CA SER A 1025 -21.26 -24.44 4.85
C SER A 1025 -22.21 -24.21 6.03
N SER A 1026 -21.95 -23.20 6.87
CA SER A 1026 -22.70 -22.92 8.11
C SER A 1026 -22.58 -21.44 8.50
N LYS A 1027 -23.44 -21.01 9.44
CA LYS A 1027 -23.30 -19.75 10.19
C LYS A 1027 -23.27 -20.05 11.67
N ASP A 1028 -22.36 -19.45 12.42
CA ASP A 1028 -22.29 -19.59 13.88
C ASP A 1028 -22.92 -18.36 14.56
N LYS A 1029 -24.09 -18.50 15.20
CA LYS A 1029 -24.63 -17.45 16.08
C LYS A 1029 -23.94 -17.55 17.45
N ARG A 1030 -22.76 -16.94 17.61
CA ARG A 1030 -22.26 -16.66 18.96
C ARG A 1030 -23.07 -15.53 19.59
N THR A 1031 -23.98 -15.86 20.50
CA THR A 1031 -24.44 -14.91 21.52
C THR A 1031 -23.33 -14.77 22.57
N LEU A 1032 -22.53 -13.71 22.50
CA LEU A 1032 -21.52 -13.39 23.51
C LEU A 1032 -22.17 -12.65 24.69
N THR A 1033 -22.49 -13.38 25.76
CA THR A 1033 -22.82 -12.80 27.08
C THR A 1033 -21.63 -12.76 28.04
N ASP A 1034 -20.39 -13.03 27.60
CA ASP A 1034 -19.20 -12.92 28.45
C ASP A 1034 -17.91 -12.74 27.60
N PRO A 1035 -17.18 -11.61 27.69
CA PRO A 1035 -15.95 -11.38 26.91
C PRO A 1035 -14.66 -11.95 27.54
N ASP A 1036 -14.69 -12.49 28.77
CA ASP A 1036 -13.46 -12.87 29.51
C ASP A 1036 -13.11 -14.38 29.45
N ALA A 1037 -13.72 -15.18 28.56
CA ALA A 1037 -13.42 -16.61 28.45
C ALA A 1037 -12.30 -16.93 27.41
N PRO A 1038 -11.21 -17.62 27.79
CA PRO A 1038 -10.19 -18.08 26.85
C PRO A 1038 -10.72 -19.26 26.02
N VAL A 1039 -10.69 -19.16 24.68
CA VAL A 1039 -11.22 -20.21 23.79
C VAL A 1039 -10.11 -21.20 23.39
N PHE A 1040 -9.90 -22.21 24.23
CA PHE A 1040 -9.39 -23.54 23.85
C PHE A 1040 -10.61 -24.50 23.88
N PHE A 1041 -10.96 -25.17 22.78
CA PHE A 1041 -12.16 -26.04 22.61
C PHE A 1041 -11.99 -27.43 23.31
N PRO A 1042 -13.04 -28.20 23.72
CA PRO A 1042 -14.05 -28.82 22.80
C PRO A 1042 -15.46 -29.13 23.40
N ASN A 1043 -16.54 -28.71 22.73
CA ASN A 1043 -17.80 -29.50 22.55
C ASN A 1043 -18.88 -28.72 21.77
N PRO A 1044 -19.84 -29.42 21.11
CA PRO A 1044 -20.74 -28.80 20.14
C PRO A 1044 -21.82 -27.99 20.87
N HIS A 1045 -21.78 -26.67 20.73
CA HIS A 1045 -22.89 -25.81 21.13
C HIS A 1045 -23.95 -25.74 20.01
N PRO A 1046 -25.24 -25.53 20.36
CA PRO A 1046 -26.34 -25.77 19.44
C PRO A 1046 -26.30 -24.75 18.32
N ILE A 1047 -25.96 -25.21 17.12
CA ILE A 1047 -25.99 -24.41 15.90
C ILE A 1047 -27.46 -24.17 15.56
N VAL A 1048 -27.98 -22.99 15.87
CA VAL A 1048 -29.43 -22.73 15.77
C VAL A 1048 -29.87 -22.33 14.35
N ASP A 1049 -28.95 -21.93 13.46
CA ASP A 1049 -29.27 -21.56 12.06
C ASP A 1049 -28.15 -22.03 11.09
N ASN A 1050 -28.13 -23.30 10.63
CA ASN A 1050 -27.19 -23.72 9.56
C ASN A 1050 -27.70 -23.27 8.18
N VAL A 1051 -27.61 -21.97 7.85
CA VAL A 1051 -27.86 -21.52 6.48
C VAL A 1051 -26.53 -21.12 5.85
N GLY A 1052 -25.97 -22.02 5.05
CA GLY A 1052 -24.76 -21.76 4.27
C GLY A 1052 -25.01 -20.84 3.06
N ALA A 1053 -23.93 -20.40 2.43
CA ALA A 1053 -23.95 -19.60 1.20
C ALA A 1053 -22.68 -19.83 0.37
N ALA A 1054 -22.66 -19.35 -0.88
CA ALA A 1054 -21.44 -19.23 -1.67
C ALA A 1054 -21.30 -17.79 -2.17
N TYR A 1055 -20.11 -17.22 -2.08
CA TYR A 1055 -19.84 -15.83 -2.47
C TYR A 1055 -19.00 -15.85 -3.73
N LEU A 1056 -19.52 -15.28 -4.81
CA LEU A 1056 -18.81 -15.04 -6.05
C LEU A 1056 -18.15 -13.68 -5.98
N LEU A 1057 -16.83 -13.65 -6.07
CA LEU A 1057 -16.04 -12.44 -6.06
C LEU A 1057 -15.30 -12.28 -7.39
N LYS A 1058 -15.04 -11.03 -7.77
CA LYS A 1058 -14.23 -10.65 -8.91
C LYS A 1058 -12.98 -9.95 -8.42
N THR A 1059 -11.84 -10.46 -8.84
CA THR A 1059 -10.54 -9.82 -8.65
C THR A 1059 -10.18 -9.19 -9.99
N PRO A 1060 -10.10 -7.86 -10.10
CA PRO A 1060 -9.57 -7.23 -11.30
C PRO A 1060 -8.17 -7.77 -11.55
N ASN A 1061 -7.90 -8.27 -12.76
CA ASN A 1061 -6.57 -8.77 -13.10
C ASN A 1061 -5.50 -7.78 -12.63
N ILE A 1062 -4.48 -8.31 -11.96
CA ILE A 1062 -3.18 -7.65 -11.83
C ILE A 1062 -2.60 -7.68 -13.24
N VAL A 1063 -3.07 -6.76 -14.07
CA VAL A 1063 -2.68 -6.52 -15.47
C VAL A 1063 -2.43 -7.83 -16.23
N SER A 1064 -3.45 -8.40 -16.87
CA SER A 1064 -3.19 -9.14 -18.12
C SER A 1064 -2.73 -8.08 -19.12
N PRO A 1065 -1.44 -8.03 -19.48
CA PRO A 1065 -0.92 -6.90 -20.26
C PRO A 1065 -1.61 -6.90 -21.61
N GLU A 1066 -1.94 -5.71 -22.14
CA GLU A 1066 -2.31 -5.58 -23.54
C GLU A 1066 -1.11 -6.04 -24.40
N GLY A 1067 -1.04 -7.33 -24.70
CA GLY A 1067 0.05 -7.93 -25.46
C GLY A 1067 0.16 -9.45 -25.27
N CYS A 1068 0.14 -10.18 -26.39
CA CYS A 1068 0.40 -11.63 -26.54
C CYS A 1068 -0.52 -12.55 -25.71
N ALA A 1069 -1.40 -13.30 -26.37
CA ALA A 1069 -2.34 -14.18 -25.69
C ALA A 1069 -1.65 -15.32 -24.92
N ASP A 1070 -2.21 -15.68 -23.75
CA ASP A 1070 -1.72 -16.81 -22.98
C ASP A 1070 -1.93 -18.11 -23.78
N LYS A 1071 -0.85 -18.87 -23.94
CA LYS A 1071 -0.81 -20.19 -24.62
C LYS A 1071 -1.39 -20.23 -26.05
N THR A 1072 -1.55 -19.09 -26.72
CA THR A 1072 -1.97 -18.99 -28.13
C THR A 1072 -1.18 -17.89 -28.85
N VAL A 1073 -1.12 -17.94 -30.19
CA VAL A 1073 -0.35 -16.98 -30.98
C VAL A 1073 -1.13 -15.69 -31.20
N SER A 1074 -0.46 -14.56 -31.09
CA SER A 1074 -0.98 -13.23 -31.40
C SER A 1074 0.03 -12.42 -32.21
N PRO A 1075 -0.40 -11.43 -33.01
CA PRO A 1075 0.54 -10.46 -33.57
C PRO A 1075 1.09 -9.58 -32.43
N THR A 1076 2.36 -9.17 -32.50
CA THR A 1076 2.92 -8.23 -31.53
C THR A 1076 2.35 -6.83 -31.73
N ALA A 1077 2.23 -6.06 -30.64
CA ALA A 1077 1.75 -4.67 -30.68
C ALA A 1077 2.61 -3.76 -31.57
N THR A 1078 3.90 -4.05 -31.67
CA THR A 1078 4.82 -3.38 -32.61
C THR A 1078 5.01 -4.25 -33.84
N GLN A 1079 4.74 -3.71 -35.04
CA GLN A 1079 5.02 -4.35 -36.32
C GLN A 1079 6.08 -3.55 -37.09
N PRO A 1080 6.83 -4.16 -38.04
CA PRO A 1080 7.72 -3.41 -38.93
C PRO A 1080 6.97 -2.32 -39.71
N ALA A 1081 7.63 -1.20 -39.98
CA ALA A 1081 7.02 -0.07 -40.67
C ALA A 1081 6.34 -0.49 -41.99
N GLY A 1082 5.05 -0.16 -42.12
CA GLY A 1082 4.25 -0.51 -43.29
C GLY A 1082 3.79 -1.97 -43.35
N THR A 1083 3.84 -2.71 -42.24
CA THR A 1083 3.34 -4.09 -42.10
C THR A 1083 2.16 -4.13 -41.14
N SER A 1084 1.07 -4.75 -41.56
CA SER A 1084 -0.05 -5.16 -40.71
C SER A 1084 -0.07 -6.69 -40.59
N ALA A 1085 -0.51 -7.19 -39.44
CA ALA A 1085 -0.71 -8.61 -39.19
C ALA A 1085 -1.97 -8.83 -38.33
N ILE A 1086 -2.81 -9.78 -38.73
CA ILE A 1086 -4.03 -10.16 -38.02
C ILE A 1086 -4.06 -11.68 -37.96
N VAL A 1087 -4.03 -12.25 -36.75
CA VAL A 1087 -4.22 -13.70 -36.57
C VAL A 1087 -5.71 -14.02 -36.73
N THR A 1088 -6.05 -14.91 -37.66
CA THR A 1088 -7.42 -15.25 -38.05
C THR A 1088 -7.91 -16.56 -37.42
N SER A 1089 -6.99 -17.47 -37.06
CA SER A 1089 -7.29 -18.68 -36.29
C SER A 1089 -6.06 -19.18 -35.54
N VAL A 1090 -6.28 -19.83 -34.40
CA VAL A 1090 -5.24 -20.52 -33.63
C VAL A 1090 -5.69 -21.96 -33.34
N SER A 1091 -4.76 -22.89 -33.39
CA SER A 1091 -4.94 -24.28 -32.97
C SER A 1091 -3.76 -24.71 -32.10
N LYS A 1092 -4.08 -25.39 -31.00
CA LYS A 1092 -3.11 -25.97 -30.08
C LYS A 1092 -3.12 -27.48 -30.27
N LYS A 1093 -1.96 -28.06 -30.58
CA LYS A 1093 -1.80 -29.52 -30.65
C LYS A 1093 -0.83 -29.98 -29.58
N VAL A 1094 -1.27 -30.93 -28.75
CA VAL A 1094 -0.43 -31.56 -27.74
C VAL A 1094 0.38 -32.68 -28.41
N LYS A 1095 1.72 -32.59 -28.35
CA LYS A 1095 2.65 -33.54 -28.98
C LYS A 1095 3.82 -33.83 -28.05
N THR A 1096 4.44 -35.00 -28.23
CA THR A 1096 5.72 -35.35 -27.58
C THR A 1096 6.90 -35.01 -28.49
N THR A 1097 8.09 -34.84 -27.90
CA THR A 1097 9.35 -34.72 -28.66
C THR A 1097 9.54 -35.85 -29.68
N ALA A 1098 9.17 -37.09 -29.31
CA ALA A 1098 9.30 -38.25 -30.19
C ALA A 1098 8.34 -38.18 -31.39
N GLN A 1099 7.07 -37.84 -31.15
CA GLN A 1099 6.08 -37.67 -32.22
C GLN A 1099 6.47 -36.52 -33.17
N LEU A 1100 7.00 -35.42 -32.63
CA LEU A 1100 7.46 -34.30 -33.46
C LEU A 1100 8.65 -34.68 -34.36
N LYS A 1101 9.62 -35.43 -33.82
CA LYS A 1101 10.77 -35.91 -34.59
C LYS A 1101 10.34 -36.85 -35.72
N GLU A 1102 9.35 -37.70 -35.46
CA GLU A 1102 8.80 -38.62 -36.46
C GLU A 1102 7.97 -37.91 -37.54
N GLU A 1103 7.09 -36.98 -37.14
CA GLU A 1103 6.16 -36.30 -38.06
C GLU A 1103 6.80 -35.17 -38.87
N HIS A 1104 7.78 -34.45 -38.30
CA HIS A 1104 8.26 -33.17 -38.86
C HIS A 1104 9.76 -33.09 -39.09
N GLN A 1105 10.54 -34.14 -38.74
CA GLN A 1105 12.00 -34.18 -38.89
C GLN A 1105 12.67 -32.89 -38.35
N THR A 1106 12.92 -32.82 -37.05
CA THR A 1106 13.46 -31.64 -36.36
C THR A 1106 14.97 -31.77 -36.04
N PRO A 1107 15.88 -31.57 -37.02
CA PRO A 1107 17.32 -31.68 -36.78
C PRO A 1107 17.78 -30.64 -35.75
N GLY A 1108 18.54 -31.11 -34.75
CA GLY A 1108 19.08 -30.25 -33.68
C GLY A 1108 18.13 -29.95 -32.52
N MET A 1109 16.90 -30.48 -32.52
CA MET A 1109 16.01 -30.43 -31.35
C MET A 1109 16.33 -31.56 -30.38
N ASP A 1110 16.72 -31.24 -29.15
CA ASP A 1110 16.98 -32.23 -28.10
C ASP A 1110 15.67 -32.63 -27.42
N SER A 1111 15.02 -31.66 -26.78
CA SER A 1111 13.72 -31.79 -26.12
C SER A 1111 12.77 -30.66 -26.49
N MET A 1112 11.47 -30.94 -26.46
CA MET A 1112 10.41 -29.93 -26.53
C MET A 1112 10.24 -29.26 -25.15
N LEU A 1113 9.98 -27.96 -25.13
CA LEU A 1113 9.70 -27.20 -23.91
C LEU A 1113 8.18 -27.05 -23.76
N GLY A 1114 7.59 -27.80 -22.83
CA GLY A 1114 6.14 -27.98 -22.74
C GLY A 1114 5.63 -29.05 -23.72
N ALA A 1115 4.31 -29.14 -23.87
CA ALA A 1115 3.65 -30.15 -24.73
C ALA A 1115 2.97 -29.54 -25.97
N ASN A 1116 3.10 -28.22 -26.19
CA ASN A 1116 2.27 -27.48 -27.13
C ASN A 1116 2.98 -27.14 -28.44
N VAL A 1117 2.36 -27.54 -29.54
CA VAL A 1117 2.61 -26.99 -30.88
C VAL A 1117 1.63 -25.84 -31.11
N TYR A 1118 2.17 -24.67 -31.41
CA TYR A 1118 1.41 -23.44 -31.65
C TYR A 1118 1.19 -23.28 -33.15
N GLU A 1119 0.01 -23.61 -33.63
CA GLU A 1119 -0.37 -23.49 -35.04
C GLU A 1119 -1.36 -22.32 -35.20
N PHE A 1120 -1.16 -21.50 -36.23
CA PHE A 1120 -2.00 -20.33 -36.46
C PHE A 1120 -2.07 -19.96 -37.94
N ASN A 1121 -3.15 -19.25 -38.28
CA ASN A 1121 -3.30 -18.55 -39.55
C ASN A 1121 -3.30 -17.05 -39.30
N ALA A 1122 -2.65 -16.29 -40.19
CA ALA A 1122 -2.66 -14.85 -40.14
C ALA A 1122 -2.80 -14.22 -41.53
N THR A 1123 -3.45 -13.07 -41.58
CA THR A 1123 -3.45 -12.17 -42.74
C THR A 1123 -2.42 -11.07 -42.51
N VAL A 1124 -1.48 -10.90 -43.45
CA VAL A 1124 -0.37 -9.94 -43.34
C VAL A 1124 -0.23 -9.06 -44.57
N THR A 1125 0.55 -7.99 -44.48
CA THR A 1125 0.93 -7.21 -45.66
C THR A 1125 1.84 -8.03 -46.58
N ALA A 1126 1.42 -8.24 -47.82
CA ALA A 1126 2.12 -9.11 -48.77
C ALA A 1126 3.62 -8.75 -48.94
N GLY A 1127 4.46 -9.79 -48.88
CA GLY A 1127 5.92 -9.75 -49.03
C GLY A 1127 6.70 -9.09 -47.88
N LYS A 1128 6.05 -8.79 -46.74
CA LYS A 1128 6.67 -8.13 -45.58
C LYS A 1128 6.93 -9.09 -44.42
N VAL A 1129 7.87 -8.69 -43.55
CA VAL A 1129 8.13 -9.35 -42.27
C VAL A 1129 7.06 -8.92 -41.27
N ALA A 1130 6.42 -9.89 -40.63
CA ALA A 1130 5.49 -9.71 -39.53
C ALA A 1130 6.07 -10.32 -38.25
N TYR A 1131 5.70 -9.75 -37.11
CA TYR A 1131 6.12 -10.21 -35.80
C TYR A 1131 4.94 -10.85 -35.06
N PHE A 1132 5.20 -12.01 -34.48
CA PHE A 1132 4.23 -12.81 -33.73
C PHE A 1132 4.78 -13.15 -32.34
N CYS A 1133 3.90 -13.47 -31.42
CA CYS A 1133 4.28 -13.84 -30.07
C CYS A 1133 3.29 -14.83 -29.43
N PHE A 1134 3.79 -15.57 -28.44
CA PHE A 1134 2.98 -16.35 -27.50
C PHE A 1134 3.63 -16.32 -26.11
N ASN A 1135 2.81 -16.49 -25.07
CA ASN A 1135 3.32 -16.65 -23.71
C ASN A 1135 3.54 -18.14 -23.39
N SER A 1136 4.64 -18.43 -22.71
CA SER A 1136 4.97 -19.77 -22.23
C SER A 1136 5.56 -19.72 -20.83
N SER A 1137 4.95 -20.47 -19.91
CA SER A 1137 5.51 -20.77 -18.58
C SER A 1137 6.39 -22.02 -18.58
N SER A 1138 6.44 -22.76 -19.69
CA SER A 1138 7.16 -24.02 -19.82
C SER A 1138 8.61 -23.85 -20.33
N LEU A 1139 9.15 -22.63 -20.33
CA LEU A 1139 10.56 -22.41 -20.71
C LEU A 1139 11.54 -22.92 -19.64
N GLY A 1140 11.10 -23.02 -18.37
CA GLY A 1140 11.87 -23.58 -17.26
C GLY A 1140 13.08 -22.74 -16.82
N GLU A 1141 13.78 -23.20 -15.77
CA GLU A 1141 14.98 -22.54 -15.23
C GLU A 1141 16.24 -22.92 -16.03
N ARG A 1142 16.58 -22.12 -17.06
CA ARG A 1142 17.72 -22.36 -17.98
C ARG A 1142 18.21 -21.05 -18.62
N ALA A 1143 19.37 -21.04 -19.28
CA ALA A 1143 19.80 -19.84 -20.00
C ALA A 1143 18.85 -19.55 -21.17
N ALA A 1144 18.57 -18.28 -21.45
CA ALA A 1144 17.68 -17.91 -22.54
C ALA A 1144 18.21 -18.41 -23.91
N GLU A 1145 19.53 -18.52 -24.07
CA GLU A 1145 20.19 -19.10 -25.25
C GLU A 1145 20.03 -20.63 -25.39
N ASP A 1146 19.69 -21.34 -24.31
CA ASP A 1146 19.39 -22.78 -24.35
C ASP A 1146 17.96 -23.06 -24.87
N VAL A 1147 17.12 -22.02 -24.92
CA VAL A 1147 15.80 -22.08 -25.56
C VAL A 1147 16.00 -21.98 -27.07
N ALA A 1148 15.37 -22.88 -27.80
CA ALA A 1148 15.27 -22.84 -29.24
C ALA A 1148 13.80 -22.73 -29.66
N LEU A 1149 13.53 -22.08 -30.79
CA LEU A 1149 12.22 -22.08 -31.43
C LEU A 1149 12.35 -22.79 -32.78
N PHE A 1150 11.42 -23.69 -33.09
CA PHE A 1150 11.43 -24.44 -34.35
C PHE A 1150 10.17 -24.16 -35.15
N LYS A 1151 10.36 -23.96 -36.46
CA LYS A 1151 9.33 -23.94 -37.48
C LYS A 1151 9.10 -25.35 -38.01
N LEU A 1152 7.86 -25.83 -37.88
CA LEU A 1152 7.49 -27.17 -38.34
C LEU A 1152 7.04 -27.14 -39.80
N PHE A 1153 7.53 -28.11 -40.58
CA PHE A 1153 7.09 -28.37 -41.95
C PHE A 1153 6.48 -29.78 -42.04
N PRO A 1154 5.37 -29.98 -42.79
CA PRO A 1154 4.77 -31.29 -42.95
C PRO A 1154 5.55 -32.20 -43.92
N ASP A 1155 6.18 -31.62 -44.95
CA ASP A 1155 6.74 -32.37 -46.09
C ASP A 1155 8.26 -32.20 -46.27
N LYS A 1156 8.95 -31.49 -45.36
CA LYS A 1156 10.40 -31.26 -45.39
C LYS A 1156 10.95 -31.08 -43.97
N GLU A 1157 12.28 -31.07 -43.83
CA GLU A 1157 12.94 -30.84 -42.54
C GLU A 1157 12.51 -29.51 -41.90
N SER A 1158 12.23 -29.58 -40.60
CA SER A 1158 11.92 -28.42 -39.77
C SER A 1158 13.13 -27.49 -39.62
N LYS A 1159 12.90 -26.18 -39.51
CA LYS A 1159 13.96 -25.17 -39.35
C LYS A 1159 13.98 -24.60 -37.94
N SER A 1160 15.14 -24.24 -37.41
CA SER A 1160 15.26 -23.45 -36.19
C SER A 1160 15.25 -21.95 -36.49
N PHE A 1161 14.73 -21.16 -35.56
CA PHE A 1161 14.92 -19.71 -35.52
C PHE A 1161 16.23 -19.39 -34.79
N THR A 1162 16.82 -18.24 -35.10
CA THR A 1162 18.03 -17.73 -34.44
C THR A 1162 17.66 -16.80 -33.29
N TYR A 1163 18.29 -16.95 -32.12
CA TYR A 1163 18.09 -16.01 -31.01
C TYR A 1163 18.66 -14.64 -31.41
N SER A 1164 17.80 -13.63 -31.52
CA SER A 1164 18.17 -12.27 -31.93
C SER A 1164 19.02 -11.60 -30.86
N SER A 1165 20.03 -10.81 -31.23
CA SER A 1165 20.85 -10.00 -30.29
C SER A 1165 20.11 -8.78 -29.71
N GLY A 1166 18.83 -8.59 -30.06
CA GLY A 1166 17.99 -7.49 -29.59
C GLY A 1166 16.53 -7.65 -30.03
N LYS A 1167 15.69 -6.65 -29.76
CA LYS A 1167 14.28 -6.67 -30.17
C LYS A 1167 14.10 -6.30 -31.64
N ASN A 1168 12.99 -6.78 -32.21
CA ASN A 1168 12.45 -6.33 -33.51
C ASN A 1168 13.46 -6.42 -34.66
N PRO A 1169 14.03 -7.61 -34.93
CA PRO A 1169 14.99 -7.82 -36.01
C PRO A 1169 14.36 -7.53 -37.38
N SER A 1170 15.08 -6.81 -38.24
CA SER A 1170 14.59 -6.41 -39.57
C SER A 1170 14.47 -7.56 -40.59
N GLU A 1171 14.94 -8.74 -40.23
CA GLU A 1171 14.99 -9.94 -41.05
C GLU A 1171 14.07 -11.03 -40.47
N GLU A 1172 13.64 -12.00 -41.28
CA GLU A 1172 12.89 -13.16 -40.81
C GLU A 1172 13.77 -14.21 -40.15
N GLY A 1173 13.17 -15.20 -39.48
CA GLY A 1173 13.91 -16.33 -38.93
C GLY A 1173 14.60 -16.06 -37.59
N TYR A 1174 14.31 -14.92 -36.96
CA TYR A 1174 14.79 -14.60 -35.62
C TYR A 1174 13.69 -14.73 -34.56
N PHE A 1175 14.06 -15.07 -33.34
CA PHE A 1175 13.21 -15.01 -32.16
C PHE A 1175 13.91 -14.32 -30.99
N TRP A 1176 13.15 -13.78 -30.05
CA TRP A 1176 13.68 -13.18 -28.83
C TRP A 1176 12.69 -13.35 -27.69
N ILE A 1177 13.22 -13.41 -26.47
CA ILE A 1177 12.40 -13.56 -25.26
C ILE A 1177 12.31 -12.21 -24.56
N THR A 1178 11.12 -11.91 -24.06
CA THR A 1178 10.85 -10.76 -23.21
C THR A 1178 10.22 -11.22 -21.91
N ASP A 1179 10.16 -10.32 -20.94
CA ASP A 1179 9.35 -10.51 -19.75
C ASP A 1179 7.85 -10.68 -20.09
N GLU A 1180 7.11 -11.19 -19.11
CA GLU A 1180 5.66 -11.39 -19.17
C GLU A 1180 4.95 -10.09 -19.58
N GLY A 1181 4.07 -10.18 -20.57
CA GLY A 1181 3.35 -9.02 -21.10
C GLY A 1181 4.03 -8.23 -22.21
N ASN A 1182 5.22 -8.67 -22.64
CA ASN A 1182 5.99 -7.96 -23.66
C ASN A 1182 6.25 -6.48 -23.30
N SER A 1183 6.48 -6.18 -22.02
CA SER A 1183 6.54 -4.82 -21.44
C SER A 1183 7.59 -3.91 -22.10
N GLY A 1184 8.56 -4.51 -22.79
CA GLY A 1184 9.64 -3.77 -23.42
C GLY A 1184 11.04 -4.21 -22.97
N GLN A 1185 11.18 -5.06 -21.96
CA GLN A 1185 12.50 -5.60 -21.60
C GLN A 1185 12.90 -6.79 -22.47
N TYR A 1186 14.10 -6.74 -23.04
CA TYR A 1186 14.69 -7.84 -23.81
C TYR A 1186 15.54 -8.67 -22.85
N ILE A 1187 15.39 -9.99 -22.90
CA ILE A 1187 16.19 -10.88 -22.07
C ILE A 1187 17.51 -11.15 -22.78
N ASP A 1188 18.62 -10.81 -22.13
CA ASP A 1188 19.95 -11.13 -22.65
C ASP A 1188 20.10 -12.65 -22.77
N PRO A 1189 20.67 -13.18 -23.87
CA PRO A 1189 20.78 -14.63 -24.11
C PRO A 1189 21.42 -15.41 -22.95
N LYS A 1190 22.33 -14.78 -22.20
CA LYS A 1190 23.01 -15.41 -21.06
C LYS A 1190 22.23 -15.35 -19.75
N THR A 1191 21.09 -14.69 -19.74
CA THR A 1191 20.24 -14.59 -18.56
C THR A 1191 19.63 -15.95 -18.26
N ILE A 1192 19.77 -16.42 -17.03
CA ILE A 1192 19.05 -17.60 -16.54
C ILE A 1192 17.58 -17.22 -16.34
N LEU A 1193 16.71 -17.82 -17.14
CA LEU A 1193 15.27 -17.76 -16.96
C LEU A 1193 14.91 -18.37 -15.61
N VAL A 1194 13.87 -17.85 -14.97
CA VAL A 1194 13.44 -18.30 -13.66
C VAL A 1194 12.32 -19.31 -13.82
N GLY A 1195 12.46 -20.48 -13.20
CA GLY A 1195 11.41 -21.49 -13.15
C GLY A 1195 10.13 -20.92 -12.53
N ALA A 1196 8.97 -21.38 -13.01
CA ALA A 1196 7.64 -20.86 -12.66
C ALA A 1196 7.28 -19.46 -13.19
N ARG A 1197 8.14 -18.80 -14.00
CA ARG A 1197 7.84 -17.51 -14.66
C ARG A 1197 7.29 -17.73 -16.07
N THR A 1198 6.27 -16.96 -16.44
CA THR A 1198 5.81 -16.88 -17.82
C THR A 1198 6.70 -15.91 -18.59
N TYR A 1199 7.08 -16.28 -19.79
CA TYR A 1199 7.85 -15.45 -20.69
C TYR A 1199 7.14 -15.31 -22.02
N THR A 1200 7.29 -14.16 -22.67
CA THR A 1200 6.79 -13.97 -24.03
C THR A 1200 7.89 -14.32 -25.02
N VAL A 1201 7.62 -15.33 -25.86
CA VAL A 1201 8.47 -15.69 -26.99
C VAL A 1201 7.97 -14.91 -28.20
N ASN A 1202 8.82 -14.05 -28.76
CA ASN A 1202 8.52 -13.25 -29.95
C ASN A 1202 9.34 -13.78 -31.12
N TYR A 1203 8.80 -13.75 -32.34
CA TYR A 1203 9.49 -14.23 -33.53
C TYR A 1203 9.04 -13.52 -34.80
N SER A 1204 9.93 -13.52 -35.81
CA SER A 1204 9.74 -12.83 -37.09
C SER A 1204 9.55 -13.82 -38.23
N VAL A 1205 8.47 -13.65 -39.00
CA VAL A 1205 8.18 -14.44 -40.22
C VAL A 1205 7.91 -13.48 -41.37
N LYS A 1206 8.44 -13.77 -42.55
CA LYS A 1206 8.13 -13.01 -43.77
C LYS A 1206 7.09 -13.75 -44.60
N ASP A 1207 6.09 -13.02 -45.08
CA ASP A 1207 5.12 -13.52 -46.07
C ASP A 1207 5.84 -13.99 -47.33
N ASN A 1208 5.61 -15.24 -47.74
CA ASN A 1208 6.37 -15.93 -48.80
C ASN A 1208 7.88 -16.04 -48.51
N GLY A 1209 8.24 -16.06 -47.24
CA GLY A 1209 9.60 -16.23 -46.74
C GLY A 1209 10.00 -17.69 -46.59
N GLU A 1210 11.18 -17.92 -46.00
CA GLU A 1210 11.67 -19.28 -45.75
C GLU A 1210 10.96 -19.98 -44.59
N TYR A 1211 10.31 -19.19 -43.73
CA TYR A 1211 9.64 -19.62 -42.51
C TYR A 1211 8.12 -19.64 -42.65
N ASP A 1212 7.56 -19.44 -43.84
CA ASP A 1212 6.13 -19.46 -44.12
C ASP A 1212 5.74 -20.76 -44.85
N LEU A 1213 4.66 -21.44 -44.44
CA LEU A 1213 4.14 -22.59 -45.19
C LEU A 1213 3.21 -22.19 -46.34
N ASP A 1214 2.59 -21.02 -46.28
CA ASP A 1214 1.59 -20.61 -47.27
C ASP A 1214 2.21 -19.64 -48.28
N ASP A 1215 2.40 -20.10 -49.51
CA ASP A 1215 2.93 -19.26 -50.60
C ASP A 1215 1.86 -18.30 -51.18
N THR A 1216 0.72 -18.12 -50.50
CA THR A 1216 -0.32 -17.17 -50.87
C THR A 1216 0.03 -15.78 -50.34
N ALA A 1217 0.24 -14.82 -51.23
CA ALA A 1217 0.52 -13.44 -50.86
C ALA A 1217 -0.48 -12.85 -49.84
N GLY A 1218 0.04 -12.45 -48.69
CA GLY A 1218 -0.70 -11.87 -47.57
C GLY A 1218 -1.25 -12.88 -46.57
N VAL A 1219 -0.81 -14.14 -46.60
CA VAL A 1219 -1.27 -15.21 -45.72
C VAL A 1219 -0.06 -15.90 -45.10
N ILE A 1220 -0.10 -16.13 -43.79
CA ILE A 1220 0.89 -16.92 -43.05
C ILE A 1220 0.16 -18.07 -42.35
N HIS A 1221 0.59 -19.32 -42.57
CA HIS A 1221 0.08 -20.52 -41.87
C HIS A 1221 1.24 -21.24 -41.18
N ASP A 1222 1.48 -21.01 -39.88
CA ASP A 1222 2.74 -21.48 -39.29
C ASP A 1222 2.64 -22.20 -37.95
N PRO A 1223 2.88 -23.53 -37.93
CA PRO A 1223 3.15 -24.26 -36.70
C PRO A 1223 4.58 -24.00 -36.21
N VAL A 1224 4.70 -23.53 -34.96
CA VAL A 1224 5.96 -23.34 -34.24
C VAL A 1224 5.96 -24.10 -32.91
N VAL A 1225 7.16 -24.45 -32.43
CA VAL A 1225 7.33 -25.16 -31.15
C VAL A 1225 8.60 -24.70 -30.42
N PRO A 1226 8.52 -24.36 -29.12
CA PRO A 1226 9.70 -24.12 -28.30
C PRO A 1226 10.36 -25.45 -27.88
N GLY A 1227 11.69 -25.46 -27.83
CA GLY A 1227 12.50 -26.63 -27.51
C GLY A 1227 13.87 -26.25 -26.98
N THR A 1228 14.77 -27.23 -26.92
CA THR A 1228 16.20 -27.05 -26.62
C THR A 1228 17.03 -27.51 -27.80
N SER A 1229 18.20 -26.89 -28.00
CA SER A 1229 19.21 -27.37 -28.95
C SER A 1229 20.46 -27.82 -28.21
N GLY A 1230 20.90 -29.05 -28.46
CA GLY A 1230 21.94 -29.70 -27.69
C GLY A 1230 23.30 -29.02 -27.74
N GLY A 1231 23.72 -28.48 -26.60
CA GLY A 1231 25.12 -28.40 -26.23
C GLY A 1231 25.64 -29.79 -25.90
N SER A 1232 25.98 -30.58 -26.93
CA SER A 1232 26.84 -31.74 -26.69
C SER A 1232 28.18 -31.21 -26.19
N GLY A 1233 28.46 -31.47 -24.91
CA GLY A 1233 29.81 -31.36 -24.38
C GLY A 1233 30.67 -32.39 -25.09
N ASP A 1234 31.24 -32.01 -26.24
CA ASP A 1234 32.45 -32.55 -26.83
C ASP A 1234 32.92 -31.59 -27.93
N GLY A 1235 34.17 -31.15 -27.83
CA GLY A 1235 34.69 -30.03 -28.61
C GLY A 1235 34.78 -30.24 -30.12
N THR A 1236 34.99 -29.09 -30.77
CA THR A 1236 35.39 -28.83 -32.18
C THR A 1236 34.25 -28.62 -33.18
N GLY A 1237 34.07 -27.36 -33.61
CA GLY A 1237 33.21 -27.03 -34.75
C GLY A 1237 32.90 -25.54 -34.89
N CYS A 1238 33.89 -24.73 -35.28
CA CYS A 1238 33.62 -23.38 -35.78
C CYS A 1238 32.77 -23.46 -37.06
N VAL A 1239 31.60 -22.82 -37.09
CA VAL A 1239 30.92 -22.46 -38.34
C VAL A 1239 30.97 -20.93 -38.47
N LEU A 1240 31.64 -20.49 -39.53
CA LEU A 1240 31.86 -19.09 -39.90
C LEU A 1240 30.58 -18.48 -40.48
N ASN A 1241 30.14 -17.34 -39.95
CA ASN A 1241 29.20 -16.44 -40.61
C ASN A 1241 29.94 -15.63 -41.70
N PRO A 1242 29.54 -15.66 -42.99
CA PRO A 1242 30.25 -14.97 -44.08
C PRO A 1242 30.05 -13.45 -44.17
N GLN A 1243 29.33 -12.78 -43.25
CA GLN A 1243 28.99 -11.35 -43.42
C GLN A 1243 29.37 -10.38 -42.28
N ALA A 1244 30.11 -10.81 -41.25
CA ALA A 1244 30.60 -9.86 -40.24
C ALA A 1244 31.96 -9.27 -40.65
N GLY A 1245 31.98 -7.96 -40.93
CA GLY A 1245 33.15 -7.20 -41.36
C GLY A 1245 34.31 -7.20 -40.35
N PHE A 1246 35.52 -7.38 -40.89
CA PHE A 1246 36.81 -7.28 -40.21
C PHE A 1246 36.99 -5.99 -39.40
N SER A 1247 37.17 -6.11 -38.08
CA SER A 1247 38.05 -5.24 -37.27
C SER A 1247 37.84 -5.54 -35.79
N MET A 1248 38.81 -6.21 -35.14
CA MET A 1248 39.26 -6.00 -33.74
C MET A 1248 40.11 -7.16 -33.17
N GLU A 1249 40.47 -8.18 -33.95
CA GLU A 1249 41.30 -9.30 -33.43
C GLU A 1249 42.76 -9.32 -33.92
N LEU A 1250 43.15 -8.38 -34.79
CA LEU A 1250 44.55 -8.21 -35.22
C LEU A 1250 45.39 -7.30 -34.30
N CYS A 1251 44.77 -6.61 -33.33
CA CYS A 1251 45.49 -5.75 -32.38
C CYS A 1251 46.05 -6.52 -31.17
N ALA A 1252 45.47 -7.67 -30.81
CA ALA A 1252 45.90 -8.47 -29.66
C ALA A 1252 47.15 -9.33 -29.97
N LEU A 1253 47.34 -9.73 -31.23
CA LEU A 1253 48.52 -10.49 -31.67
C LEU A 1253 49.80 -9.65 -31.77
N PHE A 1254 49.68 -8.32 -31.88
CA PHE A 1254 50.83 -7.41 -31.93
C PHE A 1254 51.43 -7.15 -30.53
N VAL A 1255 50.64 -7.26 -29.47
CA VAL A 1255 51.07 -7.00 -28.08
C VAL A 1255 51.75 -8.22 -27.46
N VAL A 1256 51.33 -9.44 -27.81
CA VAL A 1256 51.98 -10.68 -27.36
C VAL A 1256 53.33 -10.90 -28.04
N GLY A 1257 53.50 -10.45 -29.30
CA GLY A 1257 54.77 -10.48 -30.01
C GLY A 1257 55.83 -9.49 -29.48
N LEU A 1258 55.40 -8.33 -28.96
CA LEU A 1258 56.31 -7.30 -28.42
C LEU A 1258 56.80 -7.61 -26.99
N LEU A 1259 56.03 -8.36 -26.19
CA LEU A 1259 56.45 -8.81 -24.85
C LEU A 1259 57.39 -10.02 -24.89
N GLY A 1260 57.40 -10.80 -25.97
CA GLY A 1260 58.36 -11.90 -26.18
C GLY A 1260 59.76 -11.47 -26.62
N ILE A 1261 59.93 -10.25 -27.15
CA ILE A 1261 61.21 -9.76 -27.70
C ILE A 1261 62.06 -9.03 -26.64
N CYS A 1262 61.48 -8.62 -25.50
CA CYS A 1262 62.23 -7.99 -24.40
C CYS A 1262 62.76 -8.96 -23.33
N ALA A 1263 62.48 -10.28 -23.44
CA ALA A 1263 62.86 -11.28 -22.43
C ALA A 1263 63.78 -12.41 -22.96
N ARG A 1264 64.67 -12.11 -23.93
CA ARG A 1264 65.77 -13.00 -24.32
C ARG A 1264 67.10 -12.26 -24.33
N ARG A 1265 67.64 -11.98 -23.15
CA ARG A 1265 69.09 -11.82 -22.84
C ARG A 1265 69.24 -11.35 -21.39
N VAL A 1266 69.52 -12.26 -20.47
CA VAL A 1266 70.77 -12.35 -19.69
C VAL A 1266 70.73 -13.67 -18.88
N SER A 1267 71.69 -14.53 -19.22
CA SER A 1267 72.29 -15.68 -18.50
C SER A 1267 71.89 -15.84 -17.02
N ARG A 1268 71.54 -17.04 -16.52
CA ARG A 1268 72.26 -18.31 -16.56
C ARG A 1268 71.31 -19.46 -16.27
#